data_AF-A0A974XXR4-F1
#
_entry.id   AF-A0A974XXR4-F1
#
_cell.length_a   1.000
_cell.length_b   1.000
_cell.length_c   1.000
_cell.angle_alpha   90.00
_cell.angle_beta   90.00
_cell.angle_gamma   90.00
#
_symmetry.space_group_name_H-M   'P 1'
#
loop_
_entity.id
_entity.type
_entity.pdbx_description
1 polymer ?
#
loop_
_entity_poly.entity_id
_entity_poly.type
_entity_poly.pdbx_seq_one_letter_code
_entity_poly.pdbx_strand_id
1 'polypeptide(L)'
;MESIYPAGPSAVPERLTEPSASYRRHAWLAMTGLMAFIAGYFGLLAWFASTAWRMFQGLATQGADDNVLFRIVGGLCAAFLAIFMLKALVFVQRRKASSDDLELTPGEQPELFAFLHRLADDAGAPRPHRVYLSPRVNAAVFYDLSVVNLILPSRKNLEIGLGLMNVLNLGEFKAVLAHEFGHFAQRTMAVGRWVYIAQQVAAHIISRRDALDTLLQTLSRVDFRVAWIGWLLQIVVWSIRSLVELLFRVVVLAQRALSREMEYQADLVAASLTGSDALVHSLHRLGGADDAWDRAVGFAAAEAGAQRPVKDVFAIQTRVLDHLRVIFADASLGQSPAPAGAQPEQHRVFGKELARPPQMWSTHPANADREENVKRRYIAASIDTRPALVLLRDADALKARISRQLFTGELPPAVAIEDSLARLDEEFSRRSLHQRYRGTYLGRMPFREHEHLDEVYAAPGVVTDLHSQIAALYPAEHGDRLEQLRELEQARSTLQAVQDGYLTPSGGVVHWRGADVSRREVPRVLEQIKRDAAALKQQVLEHDRQCRHLHVLAAGRLGGEWEAYLRSLAAVLHYAEHSEANLRDAHGLLINTYTVVTADRNVSSNELRRLVNAANEVHRALSPLYRNSPQLTLDERTATRLGTTWSDALGAFSLSAPNQDNIGQWLGVVDGWVNATTSALSALRRAALETLLEAEDEVAAAVSHSASVGPAPAALKVPTEFPRLRPGMERKLQNRLGWWDRFQTAEGVGPTLARVVAAGGVVGAVVFAGSAFGKSELVIFNGLDVPVQIAVDGSTIDVAAQQHASLSLDGDGDHDVRTATVDGAVVETFTATTDGAAHYVYNVASAASLVEWTASYGSAGGRSERMLGVPRWSQTDAEYLFVDPPQQIQTGRNGGTRSVLSALADPNAVMSTVNAPEEQARVAQAHLRWDPSDSRSLALWMWRAQPLPGFDALLAQRLERHPGEVLTLRMQQDASKGAAHERVCADQRAMAERNADNADLQYLAIRCMPDGAQQDAAFLAAHTRWPDNGWLQLAAGYVAAERQQWDQASTLWTGATQRLPAAGEWIGLDLARVRRMAQGSDTAVADLAQVSSMLRQMLLLEAGTGEDTPYAAYASLAKGDLVTGLKQSADSEVEEDVVHLVAASDGAPDDVVARSVRTPPGQDASESVAFLALAVAAREGADTSALRARLAASEDEDAGAVLRFFDQVRSGGGEQAAEQALGDVSPRARGTAYAMAAVLRGQRCPAQWREAARRLLFVMERPYLG
;
A
#
# COMPACT_ATOMS: atom_id res chain seq x y z
N MET A 1 45.09 -47.24 -10.83
CA MET A 1 44.03 -46.24 -10.62
C MET A 1 42.63 -46.86 -10.55
N GLU A 2 42.35 -48.00 -11.20
CA GLU A 2 41.06 -48.72 -11.05
C GLU A 2 40.77 -49.21 -9.61
N SER A 3 41.77 -49.29 -8.71
CA SER A 3 41.58 -49.96 -7.41
C SER A 3 40.94 -49.11 -6.29
N ILE A 4 40.79 -47.79 -6.43
CA ILE A 4 40.32 -46.91 -5.33
C ILE A 4 38.83 -46.51 -5.47
N TYR A 5 38.24 -46.53 -6.66
CA TYR A 5 36.83 -46.14 -6.82
C TYR A 5 35.88 -47.33 -6.53
N PRO A 6 34.99 -47.26 -5.51
CA PRO A 6 34.05 -48.33 -5.21
C PRO A 6 33.09 -48.63 -6.36
N ALA A 7 32.80 -49.91 -6.61
CA ALA A 7 31.81 -50.31 -7.60
C ALA A 7 30.40 -49.81 -7.21
N GLY A 8 29.58 -49.48 -8.21
CA GLY A 8 28.16 -49.14 -8.02
C GLY A 8 27.26 -50.39 -8.02
N PRO A 9 25.94 -50.21 -7.80
CA PRO A 9 24.96 -51.29 -7.90
C PRO A 9 24.92 -51.91 -9.31
N SER A 10 24.64 -53.22 -9.40
CA SER A 10 24.62 -53.96 -10.67
C SER A 10 23.37 -53.70 -11.52
N ALA A 11 22.27 -53.22 -10.91
CA ALA A 11 21.04 -52.88 -11.60
C ALA A 11 20.38 -51.65 -10.94
N VAL A 12 20.05 -50.64 -11.76
CA VAL A 12 19.37 -49.41 -11.34
C VAL A 12 18.14 -49.19 -12.22
N PRO A 13 16.95 -48.92 -11.67
CA PRO A 13 15.77 -48.62 -12.48
C PRO A 13 15.96 -47.36 -13.33
N GLU A 14 15.66 -47.42 -14.64
CA GLU A 14 15.90 -46.33 -15.60
C GLU A 14 15.30 -44.97 -15.21
N ARG A 15 14.15 -44.97 -14.49
CA ARG A 15 13.44 -43.75 -14.05
C ARG A 15 13.57 -43.46 -12.56
N LEU A 16 14.58 -44.00 -11.87
CA LEU A 16 14.76 -43.76 -10.45
C LEU A 16 15.07 -42.28 -10.16
N THR A 17 15.95 -41.68 -10.97
CA THR A 17 16.46 -40.32 -10.81
C THR A 17 15.71 -39.28 -11.64
N GLU A 18 14.49 -39.60 -12.11
CA GLU A 18 13.62 -38.62 -12.77
C GLU A 18 12.92 -37.71 -11.75
N PRO A 19 12.77 -36.40 -12.02
CA PRO A 19 12.10 -35.48 -11.11
C PRO A 19 10.61 -35.83 -10.87
N SER A 20 10.24 -35.88 -9.59
CA SER A 20 8.86 -36.12 -9.15
C SER A 20 7.88 -35.03 -9.66
N ALA A 21 6.57 -35.33 -9.68
CA ALA A 21 5.55 -34.33 -10.01
C ALA A 21 5.51 -33.19 -8.97
N SER A 22 5.79 -33.51 -7.70
CA SER A 22 5.92 -32.53 -6.61
C SER A 22 7.11 -31.60 -6.85
N TYR A 23 8.27 -32.16 -7.20
CA TYR A 23 9.47 -31.41 -7.57
C TYR A 23 9.18 -30.41 -8.68
N ARG A 24 8.57 -30.85 -9.79
CA ARG A 24 8.23 -29.98 -10.93
C ARG A 24 7.30 -28.84 -10.56
N ARG A 25 6.30 -29.11 -9.72
CA ARG A 25 5.34 -28.10 -9.26
C ARG A 25 6.00 -27.03 -8.39
N HIS A 26 6.78 -27.44 -7.39
CA HIS A 26 7.50 -26.51 -6.51
C HIS A 26 8.57 -25.71 -7.26
N ALA A 27 9.23 -26.33 -8.24
CA ALA A 27 10.17 -25.65 -9.12
C ALA A 27 9.48 -24.55 -9.96
N TRP A 28 8.32 -24.87 -10.54
CA TRP A 28 7.51 -23.90 -11.28
C TRP A 28 7.06 -22.75 -10.39
N LEU A 29 6.52 -23.03 -9.20
CA LEU A 29 6.08 -22.01 -8.25
C LEU A 29 7.22 -21.07 -7.81
N ALA A 30 8.39 -21.63 -7.51
CA ALA A 30 9.56 -20.84 -7.14
C ALA A 30 10.03 -19.96 -8.31
N MET A 31 10.04 -20.49 -9.54
CA MET A 31 10.42 -19.74 -10.74
C MET A 31 9.43 -18.63 -11.10
N THR A 32 8.13 -18.91 -11.07
CA THR A 32 7.10 -17.89 -11.32
C THR A 32 7.11 -16.81 -10.25
N GLY A 33 7.27 -17.20 -8.98
CA GLY A 33 7.36 -16.24 -7.87
C GLY A 33 8.57 -15.33 -8.01
N LEU A 34 9.73 -15.90 -8.36
CA LEU A 34 10.95 -15.13 -8.61
C LEU A 34 10.81 -14.24 -9.84
N MET A 35 10.18 -14.71 -10.92
CA MET A 35 9.99 -13.90 -12.12
C MET A 35 9.02 -12.76 -11.91
N ALA A 36 7.94 -13.00 -11.17
CA ALA A 36 7.02 -11.95 -10.73
C ALA A 36 7.74 -10.90 -9.85
N PHE A 37 8.62 -11.35 -8.94
CA PHE A 37 9.45 -10.46 -8.14
C PHE A 37 10.39 -9.60 -8.99
N ILE A 38 11.12 -10.21 -9.93
CA ILE A 38 12.03 -9.50 -10.84
C ILE A 38 11.25 -8.50 -11.70
N ALA A 39 10.14 -8.93 -12.32
CA ALA A 39 9.30 -8.07 -13.14
C ALA A 39 8.71 -6.90 -12.35
N GLY A 40 8.17 -7.15 -11.16
CA GLY A 40 7.62 -6.10 -10.29
C GLY A 40 8.68 -5.11 -9.81
N TYR A 41 9.87 -5.60 -9.44
CA TYR A 41 10.97 -4.76 -8.98
C TYR A 41 11.53 -3.87 -10.09
N PHE A 42 11.86 -4.44 -11.26
CA PHE A 42 12.37 -3.66 -12.39
C PHE A 42 11.28 -2.78 -13.01
N GLY A 43 10.02 -3.21 -13.00
CA GLY A 43 8.88 -2.39 -13.42
C GLY A 43 8.74 -1.13 -12.56
N LEU A 44 8.81 -1.28 -11.23
CA LEU A 44 8.74 -0.15 -10.30
C LEU A 44 9.98 0.78 -10.41
N LEU A 45 11.18 0.22 -10.57
CA LEU A 45 12.41 0.98 -10.82
C LEU A 45 12.31 1.80 -12.12
N ALA A 46 11.92 1.14 -13.22
CA ALA A 46 11.76 1.79 -14.52
C ALA A 46 10.69 2.88 -14.44
N TRP A 47 9.60 2.64 -13.70
CA TRP A 47 8.57 3.64 -13.46
C TRP A 47 9.13 4.86 -12.75
N PHE A 48 9.78 4.73 -11.59
CA PHE A 48 10.37 5.87 -10.87
C PHE A 48 11.43 6.61 -11.71
N ALA A 49 12.28 5.88 -12.43
CA ALA A 49 13.28 6.47 -13.33
C ALA A 49 12.64 7.26 -14.47
N SER A 50 11.59 6.71 -15.10
CA SER A 50 10.83 7.40 -16.15
C SER A 50 10.09 8.63 -15.63
N THR A 51 9.56 8.58 -14.40
CA THR A 51 8.87 9.71 -13.77
C THR A 51 9.86 10.81 -13.44
N ALA A 52 11.04 10.48 -12.90
CA ALA A 52 12.12 11.44 -12.68
C ALA A 52 12.58 12.09 -13.99
N TRP A 53 12.77 11.30 -15.04
CA TRP A 53 13.14 11.80 -16.37
C TRP A 53 12.10 12.78 -16.92
N ARG A 54 10.81 12.40 -16.91
CA ARG A 54 9.70 13.26 -17.37
C ARG A 54 9.65 14.59 -16.60
N MET A 55 9.77 14.55 -15.27
CA MET A 55 9.75 15.74 -14.41
C MET A 55 10.94 16.68 -14.67
N PHE A 56 12.13 16.14 -14.94
CA PHE A 56 13.31 16.96 -15.29
C PHE A 56 13.29 17.47 -16.73
N GLN A 57 12.80 16.69 -17.69
CA GLN A 57 12.68 17.14 -19.08
C GLN A 57 11.72 18.34 -19.19
N GLY A 58 10.61 18.32 -18.45
CA GLY A 58 9.66 19.45 -18.38
C GLY A 58 10.23 20.72 -17.74
N LEU A 59 11.40 20.67 -17.07
CA LEU A 59 12.13 21.86 -16.60
C LEU A 59 13.07 22.44 -17.68
N ALA A 60 13.45 21.63 -18.67
CA ALA A 60 14.36 22.05 -19.74
C ALA A 60 13.64 22.62 -20.97
N THR A 61 12.37 22.24 -21.18
CA THR A 61 11.59 22.60 -22.38
C THR A 61 10.55 23.69 -22.16
N GLN A 62 10.10 23.94 -20.93
CA GLN A 62 9.10 24.95 -20.59
C GLN A 62 9.74 26.04 -19.71
N GLY A 63 9.50 27.32 -20.06
CA GLY A 63 9.98 28.48 -19.30
C GLY A 63 9.39 28.56 -17.89
N ALA A 64 9.91 29.49 -17.07
CA ALA A 64 9.65 29.56 -15.63
C ALA A 64 8.16 29.81 -15.28
N ASP A 65 7.44 28.73 -14.99
CA ASP A 65 6.08 28.70 -14.43
C ASP A 65 6.07 28.52 -12.90
N ASP A 66 4.94 28.84 -12.26
CA ASP A 66 4.70 28.72 -10.81
C ASP A 66 4.83 27.27 -10.25
N ASN A 67 4.90 26.27 -11.14
CA ASN A 67 5.06 24.85 -10.79
C ASN A 67 6.52 24.33 -10.82
N VAL A 68 7.51 25.20 -11.06
CA VAL A 68 8.94 24.80 -11.12
C VAL A 68 9.40 24.12 -9.82
N LEU A 69 9.03 24.67 -8.66
CA LEU A 69 9.42 24.10 -7.37
C LEU A 69 8.83 22.69 -7.18
N PHE A 70 7.57 22.48 -7.57
CA PHE A 70 6.90 21.18 -7.47
C PHE A 70 7.56 20.14 -8.40
N ARG A 71 7.87 20.51 -9.65
CA ARG A 71 8.58 19.62 -10.60
C ARG A 71 9.98 19.27 -10.12
N ILE A 72 10.72 20.24 -9.56
CA ILE A 72 12.05 20.00 -8.97
C ILE A 72 11.92 19.03 -7.78
N VAL A 73 11.03 19.30 -6.83
CA VAL A 73 10.86 18.46 -5.63
C VAL A 73 10.37 17.06 -6.00
N GLY A 74 9.38 16.94 -6.87
CA GLY A 74 8.84 15.66 -7.36
C GLY A 74 9.88 14.86 -8.16
N GLY A 75 10.61 15.52 -9.07
CA GLY A 75 11.70 14.91 -9.83
C GLY A 75 12.85 14.43 -8.94
N LEU A 76 13.27 15.23 -7.97
CA LEU A 76 14.28 14.84 -6.97
C LEU A 76 13.80 13.68 -6.10
N CYS A 77 12.53 13.64 -5.69
CA CYS A 77 11.96 12.54 -4.93
C CYS A 77 11.92 11.24 -5.75
N ALA A 78 11.45 11.30 -7.01
CA ALA A 78 11.43 10.14 -7.91
C ALA A 78 12.85 9.64 -8.22
N ALA A 79 13.80 10.55 -8.47
CA ALA A 79 15.20 10.20 -8.67
C ALA A 79 15.83 9.57 -7.42
N PHE A 80 15.54 10.11 -6.23
CA PHE A 80 15.98 9.54 -4.97
C PHE A 80 15.48 8.10 -4.81
N LEU A 81 14.20 7.83 -5.10
CA LEU A 81 13.63 6.49 -5.02
C LEU A 81 14.22 5.54 -6.07
N ALA A 82 14.45 6.01 -7.31
CA ALA A 82 15.12 5.23 -8.35
C ALA A 82 16.56 4.89 -7.96
N ILE A 83 17.33 5.84 -7.40
CA ILE A 83 18.69 5.62 -6.90
C ILE A 83 18.67 4.67 -5.69
N PHE A 84 17.70 4.83 -4.78
CA PHE A 84 17.53 3.95 -3.62
C PHE A 84 17.27 2.50 -4.03
N MET A 85 16.52 2.27 -5.11
CA MET A 85 16.36 0.93 -5.68
C MET A 85 17.63 0.48 -6.41
N LEU A 86 18.18 1.31 -7.30
CA LEU A 86 19.35 0.97 -8.12
C LEU A 86 20.60 0.61 -7.29
N LYS A 87 20.84 1.29 -6.15
CA LYS A 87 22.02 1.02 -5.29
C LYS A 87 22.07 -0.44 -4.84
N ALA A 88 20.91 -1.08 -4.61
CA ALA A 88 20.85 -2.45 -4.11
C ALA A 88 21.41 -3.46 -5.12
N LEU A 89 21.44 -3.10 -6.41
CA LEU A 89 22.01 -3.90 -7.48
C LEU A 89 23.54 -3.73 -7.58
N VAL A 90 24.09 -2.59 -7.14
CA VAL A 90 25.51 -2.25 -7.29
C VAL A 90 26.36 -2.66 -6.07
N PHE A 91 25.80 -2.58 -4.85
CA PHE A 91 26.54 -2.82 -3.59
C PHE A 91 26.45 -4.26 -3.05
N VAL A 92 26.06 -5.24 -3.87
CA VAL A 92 26.02 -6.66 -3.46
C VAL A 92 27.43 -7.12 -3.08
N GLN A 93 27.67 -7.31 -1.77
CA GLN A 93 28.94 -7.82 -1.26
C GLN A 93 29.24 -9.20 -1.86
N ARG A 94 30.39 -9.30 -2.53
CA ARG A 94 30.99 -10.59 -2.87
C ARG A 94 31.34 -11.28 -1.56
N ARG A 95 30.57 -12.31 -1.18
CA ARG A 95 31.04 -13.26 -0.19
C ARG A 95 32.19 -14.00 -0.85
N LYS A 96 33.43 -13.62 -0.53
CA LYS A 96 34.55 -14.54 -0.70
C LYS A 96 34.21 -15.78 0.13
N ALA A 97 34.55 -16.97 -0.38
CA ALA A 97 34.67 -18.14 0.48
C ALA A 97 35.40 -17.73 1.76
N SER A 98 34.95 -18.26 2.90
CA SER A 98 35.63 -18.09 4.19
C SER A 98 37.14 -18.02 3.96
N SER A 99 37.82 -16.99 4.47
CA SER A 99 39.27 -16.80 4.29
C SER A 99 40.10 -17.97 4.81
N ASP A 100 39.45 -18.95 5.44
CA ASP A 100 40.05 -19.98 6.28
C ASP A 100 39.94 -21.40 5.65
N ASP A 101 39.22 -21.58 4.54
CA ASP A 101 39.11 -22.89 3.84
C ASP A 101 40.28 -23.11 2.86
N LEU A 102 40.85 -24.33 2.82
CA LEU A 102 42.03 -24.64 1.99
C LEU A 102 41.63 -25.08 0.58
N GLU A 103 41.94 -24.29 -0.45
CA GLU A 103 41.76 -24.70 -1.86
C GLU A 103 42.77 -25.81 -2.23
N LEU A 104 42.26 -26.93 -2.77
CA LEU A 104 43.06 -28.05 -3.27
C LEU A 104 43.17 -28.00 -4.80
N THR A 105 44.34 -28.35 -5.33
CA THR A 105 44.56 -28.44 -6.78
C THR A 105 44.71 -29.89 -7.27
N PRO A 106 44.40 -30.17 -8.56
CA PRO A 106 44.60 -31.50 -9.14
C PRO A 106 46.04 -32.02 -9.08
N GLY A 107 47.03 -31.12 -9.03
CA GLY A 107 48.45 -31.48 -8.89
C GLY A 107 48.82 -31.92 -7.47
N GLU A 108 48.18 -31.34 -6.45
CA GLU A 108 48.41 -31.67 -5.04
C GLU A 108 47.70 -32.97 -4.64
N GLN A 109 46.47 -33.19 -5.13
CA GLN A 109 45.59 -34.29 -4.71
C GLN A 109 45.01 -35.08 -5.92
N PRO A 110 45.86 -35.73 -6.75
CA PRO A 110 45.41 -36.32 -8.02
C PRO A 110 44.44 -37.50 -7.84
N GLU A 111 44.57 -38.29 -6.77
CA GLU A 111 43.67 -39.40 -6.45
C GLU A 111 42.25 -38.92 -6.14
N LEU A 112 42.12 -37.88 -5.31
CA LEU A 112 40.84 -37.23 -4.99
C LEU A 112 40.18 -36.67 -6.25
N PHE A 113 40.91 -35.91 -7.09
CA PHE A 113 40.33 -35.33 -8.30
C PHE A 113 39.93 -36.40 -9.32
N ALA A 114 40.69 -37.48 -9.47
CA ALA A 114 40.29 -38.61 -10.32
C ALA A 114 39.00 -39.27 -9.83
N PHE A 115 38.87 -39.45 -8.51
CA PHE A 115 37.65 -39.95 -7.89
C PHE A 115 36.44 -39.03 -8.13
N LEU A 116 36.61 -37.72 -7.88
CA LEU A 116 35.56 -36.71 -8.08
C LEU A 116 35.13 -36.60 -9.55
N HIS A 117 36.08 -36.64 -10.49
CA HIS A 117 35.76 -36.61 -11.92
C HIS A 117 34.96 -37.84 -12.36
N ARG A 118 35.36 -39.04 -11.92
CA ARG A 118 34.62 -40.26 -12.23
C ARG A 118 33.23 -40.24 -11.59
N LEU A 119 33.11 -39.78 -10.34
CA LEU A 119 31.82 -39.64 -9.68
C LEU A 119 30.91 -38.63 -10.38
N ALA A 120 31.46 -37.51 -10.87
CA ALA A 120 30.72 -36.54 -11.65
C ALA A 120 30.22 -37.15 -12.97
N ASP A 121 31.10 -37.88 -13.67
CA ASP A 121 30.77 -38.54 -14.94
C ASP A 121 29.67 -39.60 -14.73
N ASP A 122 29.77 -40.45 -13.68
CA ASP A 122 28.76 -41.46 -13.34
C ASP A 122 27.42 -40.84 -12.89
N ALA A 123 27.46 -39.70 -12.20
CA ALA A 123 26.26 -38.97 -11.76
C ALA A 123 25.60 -38.13 -12.88
N GLY A 124 26.20 -38.05 -14.08
CA GLY A 124 25.75 -37.14 -15.14
C GLY A 124 25.86 -35.66 -14.75
N ALA A 125 26.80 -35.34 -13.87
CA ALA A 125 27.01 -34.04 -13.26
C ALA A 125 28.23 -33.31 -13.87
N PRO A 126 28.23 -31.96 -13.93
CA PRO A 126 29.43 -31.22 -14.28
C PRO A 126 30.53 -31.40 -13.22
N ARG A 127 31.79 -31.45 -13.67
CA ARG A 127 32.96 -31.53 -12.78
C ARG A 127 33.11 -30.27 -11.91
N PRO A 128 33.61 -30.39 -10.67
CA PRO A 128 33.80 -29.25 -9.77
C PRO A 128 34.88 -28.30 -10.32
N HIS A 129 34.65 -26.99 -10.20
CA HIS A 129 35.60 -25.98 -10.66
C HIS A 129 36.76 -25.78 -9.69
N ARG A 130 36.44 -25.71 -8.40
CA ARG A 130 37.40 -25.64 -7.28
C ARG A 130 36.94 -26.57 -6.18
N VAL A 131 37.89 -27.18 -5.49
CA VAL A 131 37.65 -28.08 -4.36
C VAL A 131 38.32 -27.47 -3.12
N TYR A 132 37.56 -27.32 -2.05
CA TYR A 132 38.01 -26.76 -0.78
C TYR A 132 37.99 -27.84 0.30
N LEU A 133 39.00 -27.85 1.15
CA LEU A 133 39.10 -28.71 2.32
C LEU A 133 38.85 -27.87 3.58
N SER A 134 37.86 -28.25 4.38
CA SER A 134 37.49 -27.57 5.62
C SER A 134 37.68 -28.50 6.83
N PRO A 135 37.78 -27.98 8.07
CA PRO A 135 37.90 -28.83 9.26
C PRO A 135 36.60 -29.56 9.63
N ARG A 136 35.45 -29.10 9.13
CA ARG A 136 34.13 -29.48 9.62
C ARG A 136 33.81 -30.96 9.35
N VAL A 137 32.84 -31.50 10.08
CA VAL A 137 32.05 -32.67 9.64
C VAL A 137 31.04 -32.16 8.60
N ASN A 138 31.59 -31.64 7.48
CA ASN A 138 31.02 -30.89 6.34
C ASN A 138 31.07 -31.65 4.98
N ALA A 139 30.10 -31.66 4.08
CA ALA A 139 30.34 -31.71 2.63
C ALA A 139 29.26 -30.87 1.94
N ALA A 140 29.65 -29.94 1.07
CA ALA A 140 28.68 -29.00 0.51
C ALA A 140 29.07 -28.48 -0.88
N VAL A 141 28.08 -28.34 -1.76
CA VAL A 141 28.24 -27.62 -3.04
C VAL A 141 27.92 -26.14 -2.88
N PHE A 142 28.81 -25.27 -3.35
CA PHE A 142 28.57 -23.82 -3.38
C PHE A 142 29.06 -23.18 -4.69
N TYR A 143 28.82 -21.88 -4.88
CA TYR A 143 29.20 -21.15 -6.09
C TYR A 143 29.71 -19.75 -5.75
N ASP A 144 30.61 -19.24 -6.59
CA ASP A 144 31.02 -17.84 -6.51
C ASP A 144 29.85 -16.95 -6.93
N LEU A 145 29.45 -16.07 -6.02
CA LEU A 145 28.27 -15.23 -6.14
C LEU A 145 28.65 -13.87 -6.73
N SER A 146 28.02 -13.50 -7.84
CA SER A 146 28.13 -12.19 -8.48
C SER A 146 26.81 -11.85 -9.17
N VAL A 147 26.46 -10.57 -9.26
CA VAL A 147 25.27 -10.08 -9.97
C VAL A 147 25.34 -10.44 -11.47
N VAL A 148 26.54 -10.54 -12.03
CA VAL A 148 26.78 -11.01 -13.40
C VAL A 148 26.30 -12.46 -13.61
N ASN A 149 26.25 -13.26 -12.54
CA ASN A 149 25.81 -14.65 -12.57
C ASN A 149 24.28 -14.82 -12.61
N LEU A 150 23.50 -13.72 -12.66
CA LEU A 150 22.09 -13.73 -13.05
C LEU A 150 21.90 -14.05 -14.54
N ILE A 151 22.86 -13.62 -15.37
CA ILE A 151 22.80 -13.73 -16.84
C ILE A 151 23.77 -14.80 -17.35
N LEU A 152 24.92 -14.98 -16.69
CA LEU A 152 25.93 -15.98 -17.05
C LEU A 152 25.98 -17.15 -16.04
N PRO A 153 26.18 -18.40 -16.49
CA PRO A 153 26.26 -19.55 -15.58
C PRO A 153 27.52 -19.49 -14.70
N SER A 154 27.32 -19.49 -13.38
CA SER A 154 28.40 -19.62 -12.38
C SER A 154 28.99 -21.03 -12.36
N ARG A 155 30.30 -21.13 -12.08
CA ARG A 155 30.99 -22.41 -11.88
C ARG A 155 30.74 -22.92 -10.45
N LYS A 156 30.54 -24.23 -10.28
CA LYS A 156 30.23 -24.88 -8.99
C LYS A 156 31.53 -25.30 -8.30
N ASN A 157 31.67 -24.97 -7.01
CA ASN A 157 32.77 -25.36 -6.14
C ASN A 157 32.28 -26.41 -5.13
N LEU A 158 33.19 -27.27 -4.65
CA LEU A 158 32.89 -28.34 -3.70
C LEU A 158 33.69 -28.12 -2.42
N GLU A 159 33.04 -28.10 -1.27
CA GLU A 159 33.67 -28.21 0.04
C GLU A 159 33.65 -29.67 0.50
N ILE A 160 34.79 -30.15 0.98
CA ILE A 160 34.93 -31.45 1.62
C ILE A 160 35.46 -31.21 3.03
N GLY A 161 34.73 -31.67 4.03
CA GLY A 161 35.14 -31.61 5.43
C GLY A 161 36.08 -32.75 5.79
N LEU A 162 37.22 -32.44 6.38
CA LEU A 162 38.18 -33.44 6.83
C LEU A 162 37.66 -34.21 8.06
N GLY A 163 36.84 -33.58 8.91
CA GLY A 163 36.17 -34.24 10.04
C GLY A 163 35.14 -35.28 9.59
N LEU A 164 34.54 -35.10 8.41
CA LEU A 164 33.66 -36.08 7.77
C LEU A 164 34.47 -37.27 7.26
N MET A 165 35.55 -37.01 6.50
CA MET A 165 36.43 -38.05 5.93
C MET A 165 37.12 -38.90 7.01
N ASN A 166 37.39 -38.31 8.18
CA ASN A 166 38.03 -38.99 9.30
C ASN A 166 37.14 -40.08 9.92
N VAL A 167 35.82 -39.90 9.85
CA VAL A 167 34.87 -40.87 10.42
C VAL A 167 34.38 -41.86 9.35
N LEU A 168 33.98 -41.40 8.17
CA LEU A 168 33.33 -42.27 7.17
C LEU A 168 34.29 -43.25 6.47
N ASN A 169 33.75 -44.41 6.08
CA ASN A 169 34.43 -45.28 5.13
C ASN A 169 34.22 -44.79 3.68
N LEU A 170 34.93 -45.38 2.73
CA LEU A 170 34.99 -44.93 1.35
C LEU A 170 33.65 -45.11 0.61
N GLY A 171 32.88 -46.15 0.92
CA GLY A 171 31.54 -46.36 0.37
C GLY A 171 30.52 -45.34 0.89
N GLU A 172 30.53 -45.07 2.19
CA GLU A 172 29.70 -44.04 2.83
C GLU A 172 30.08 -42.64 2.36
N PHE A 173 31.38 -42.35 2.25
CA PHE A 173 31.87 -41.07 1.73
C PHE A 173 31.53 -40.89 0.25
N LYS A 174 31.62 -41.96 -0.56
CA LYS A 174 31.10 -41.95 -1.93
C LYS A 174 29.62 -41.62 -1.96
N ALA A 175 28.81 -42.14 -1.03
CA ALA A 175 27.37 -41.88 -0.97
C ALA A 175 27.08 -40.41 -0.63
N VAL A 176 27.80 -39.83 0.35
CA VAL A 176 27.69 -38.40 0.69
C VAL A 176 28.10 -37.53 -0.49
N LEU A 177 29.24 -37.81 -1.13
CA LEU A 177 29.64 -37.07 -2.33
C LEU A 177 28.67 -37.28 -3.49
N ALA A 178 28.13 -38.49 -3.68
CA ALA A 178 27.15 -38.77 -4.73
C ALA A 178 25.85 -37.98 -4.53
N HIS A 179 25.45 -37.76 -3.27
CA HIS A 179 24.35 -36.86 -2.91
C HIS A 179 24.70 -35.41 -3.31
N GLU A 180 25.88 -34.91 -2.94
CA GLU A 180 26.35 -33.58 -3.36
C GLU A 180 26.39 -33.45 -4.90
N PHE A 181 26.85 -34.49 -5.62
CA PHE A 181 26.83 -34.55 -7.08
C PHE A 181 25.40 -34.67 -7.67
N GLY A 182 24.45 -35.21 -6.91
CA GLY A 182 23.02 -35.10 -7.20
C GLY A 182 22.58 -33.64 -7.31
N HIS A 183 23.07 -32.76 -6.43
CA HIS A 183 22.90 -31.32 -6.60
C HIS A 183 23.70 -30.75 -7.78
N PHE A 184 24.85 -31.34 -8.18
CA PHE A 184 25.54 -30.93 -9.40
C PHE A 184 24.70 -31.19 -10.67
N ALA A 185 24.03 -32.34 -10.79
CA ALA A 185 23.26 -32.74 -11.96
C ALA A 185 21.91 -32.01 -12.09
N GLN A 186 21.31 -31.57 -10.98
CA GLN A 186 20.01 -30.89 -10.98
C GLN A 186 20.07 -29.50 -11.64
N ARG A 187 19.40 -29.34 -12.79
CA ARG A 187 19.26 -28.04 -13.50
C ARG A 187 18.54 -26.98 -12.65
N THR A 188 17.66 -27.40 -11.75
CA THR A 188 16.88 -26.53 -10.86
C THR A 188 17.70 -25.87 -9.75
N MET A 189 18.97 -26.25 -9.56
CA MET A 189 19.91 -25.49 -8.72
C MET A 189 20.12 -24.05 -9.21
N ALA A 190 19.87 -23.78 -10.50
CA ALA A 190 19.82 -22.41 -11.02
C ALA A 190 18.75 -21.56 -10.32
N VAL A 191 17.61 -22.16 -9.92
CA VAL A 191 16.54 -21.51 -9.16
C VAL A 191 17.02 -21.15 -7.76
N GLY A 192 17.69 -22.08 -7.06
CA GLY A 192 18.30 -21.80 -5.75
C GLY A 192 19.30 -20.64 -5.79
N ARG A 193 20.15 -20.59 -6.82
CA ARG A 193 21.07 -19.46 -7.07
C ARG A 193 20.36 -18.14 -7.27
N TRP A 194 19.34 -18.11 -8.11
CA TRP A 194 18.62 -16.87 -8.38
C TRP A 194 17.85 -16.38 -7.16
N VAL A 195 17.25 -17.30 -6.39
CA VAL A 195 16.61 -16.97 -5.10
C VAL A 195 17.62 -16.43 -4.11
N TYR A 196 18.84 -16.99 -4.06
CA TYR A 196 19.89 -16.48 -3.18
C TYR A 196 20.40 -15.09 -3.58
N ILE A 197 20.59 -14.81 -4.88
CA ILE A 197 20.94 -13.46 -5.34
C ILE A 197 19.80 -12.48 -5.04
N ALA A 198 18.55 -12.87 -5.30
CA ALA A 198 17.38 -12.09 -4.91
C ALA A 198 17.31 -11.88 -3.38
N GLN A 199 17.77 -12.85 -2.58
CA GLN A 199 17.91 -12.72 -1.12
C GLN A 199 18.93 -11.67 -0.76
N GLN A 200 20.08 -11.62 -1.43
CA GLN A 200 21.11 -10.63 -1.15
C GLN A 200 20.68 -9.22 -1.53
N VAL A 201 19.97 -9.08 -2.67
CA VAL A 201 19.37 -7.81 -3.11
C VAL A 201 18.29 -7.38 -2.12
N ALA A 202 17.35 -8.27 -1.77
CA ALA A 202 16.32 -7.99 -0.77
C ALA A 202 16.93 -7.66 0.60
N ALA A 203 17.94 -8.41 1.04
CA ALA A 203 18.65 -8.15 2.29
C ALA A 203 19.35 -6.78 2.26
N HIS A 204 20.01 -6.38 1.17
CA HIS A 204 20.59 -5.02 1.08
C HIS A 204 19.53 -3.92 1.11
N ILE A 205 18.37 -4.15 0.48
CA ILE A 205 17.24 -3.21 0.53
C ILE A 205 16.69 -3.09 1.95
N ILE A 206 16.57 -4.21 2.68
CA ILE A 206 15.87 -4.32 3.97
C ILE A 206 16.80 -4.06 5.17
N SER A 207 18.08 -4.45 5.11
CA SER A 207 18.93 -4.63 6.30
C SER A 207 19.96 -3.57 6.58
N ARG A 208 20.33 -2.70 5.63
CA ARG A 208 21.22 -1.58 5.95
C ARG A 208 20.45 -0.26 5.98
N ARG A 209 20.52 0.41 7.15
CA ARG A 209 20.30 1.85 7.25
C ARG A 209 21.55 2.51 6.68
N ASP A 210 21.42 3.00 5.46
CA ASP A 210 22.54 3.53 4.67
C ASP A 210 22.61 5.06 4.77
N ALA A 211 23.63 5.67 4.14
CA ALA A 211 23.76 7.13 4.04
C ALA A 211 22.49 7.84 3.54
N LEU A 212 21.67 7.19 2.69
CA LEU A 212 20.38 7.70 2.23
C LEU A 212 19.31 7.69 3.34
N ASP A 213 19.31 6.69 4.22
CA ASP A 213 18.40 6.67 5.38
C ASP A 213 18.84 7.72 6.41
N THR A 214 20.15 7.92 6.60
CA THR A 214 20.70 9.01 7.42
C THR A 214 20.30 10.36 6.85
N LEU A 215 20.42 10.56 5.54
CA LEU A 215 19.97 11.78 4.86
C LEU A 215 18.48 12.06 5.10
N LEU A 216 17.62 11.04 4.96
CA LEU A 216 16.19 11.16 5.25
C LEU A 216 15.93 11.50 6.72
N GLN A 217 16.67 10.90 7.66
CA GLN A 217 16.57 11.21 9.09
C GLN A 217 17.01 12.64 9.38
N THR A 218 18.10 13.11 8.79
CA THR A 218 18.54 14.50 8.91
C THR A 218 17.49 15.44 8.36
N LEU A 219 16.97 15.21 7.15
CA LEU A 219 15.92 16.02 6.52
C LEU A 219 14.63 16.05 7.37
N SER A 220 14.24 14.92 7.96
CA SER A 220 13.07 14.80 8.82
C SER A 220 13.19 15.50 10.19
N ARG A 221 14.40 15.98 10.55
CA ARG A 221 14.70 16.73 11.79
C ARG A 221 14.97 18.21 11.54
N VAL A 222 14.94 18.65 10.28
CA VAL A 222 15.00 20.07 9.91
C VAL A 222 13.66 20.75 10.25
N ASP A 223 13.57 22.06 10.07
CA ASP A 223 12.34 22.85 10.16
C ASP A 223 11.12 22.13 9.52
N PHE A 224 9.96 22.26 10.18
CA PHE A 224 8.70 21.62 9.82
C PHE A 224 8.31 21.82 8.34
N ARG A 225 8.69 22.97 7.74
CA ARG A 225 8.41 23.29 6.33
C ARG A 225 9.04 22.31 5.32
N VAL A 226 10.09 21.60 5.71
CA VAL A 226 10.82 20.64 4.87
C VAL A 226 10.72 19.22 5.43
N ALA A 227 10.58 19.08 6.76
CA ALA A 227 10.55 17.78 7.44
C ALA A 227 9.43 16.85 6.92
N TRP A 228 8.29 17.40 6.49
CA TRP A 228 7.17 16.63 5.94
C TRP A 228 7.54 15.83 4.68
N ILE A 229 8.46 16.34 3.84
CA ILE A 229 8.98 15.63 2.66
C ILE A 229 9.77 14.40 3.11
N GLY A 230 10.60 14.57 4.14
CA GLY A 230 11.36 13.48 4.76
C GLY A 230 10.46 12.40 5.35
N TRP A 231 9.40 12.78 6.07
CA TRP A 231 8.43 11.83 6.62
C TRP A 231 7.67 11.06 5.53
N LEU A 232 7.23 11.75 4.48
CA LEU A 232 6.55 11.13 3.34
C LEU A 232 7.46 10.12 2.63
N LEU A 233 8.71 10.51 2.32
CA LEU A 233 9.69 9.62 1.71
C LEU A 233 10.02 8.42 2.61
N GLN A 234 10.07 8.58 3.94
CA GLN A 234 10.27 7.45 4.86
C GLN A 234 9.12 6.44 4.79
N ILE A 235 7.87 6.91 4.69
CA ILE A 235 6.69 6.04 4.54
C ILE A 235 6.73 5.29 3.20
N VAL A 236 7.10 5.98 2.11
CA VAL A 236 7.24 5.36 0.78
C VAL A 236 8.37 4.32 0.76
N VAL A 237 9.54 4.66 1.30
CA VAL A 237 10.69 3.73 1.41
C VAL A 237 10.34 2.52 2.29
N TRP A 238 9.65 2.74 3.42
CA TRP A 238 9.15 1.66 4.27
C TRP A 238 8.18 0.75 3.50
N SER A 239 7.30 1.33 2.68
CA SER A 239 6.32 0.58 1.88
C SER A 239 6.98 -0.26 0.79
N ILE A 240 7.96 0.30 0.07
CA ILE A 240 8.77 -0.43 -0.91
C ILE A 240 9.52 -1.58 -0.23
N ARG A 241 10.20 -1.33 0.90
CA ARG A 241 10.89 -2.37 1.69
C ARG A 241 9.93 -3.48 2.11
N SER A 242 8.73 -3.12 2.59
CA SER A 242 7.68 -4.04 3.03
C SER A 242 7.18 -4.95 1.90
N LEU A 243 6.87 -4.38 0.72
CA LEU A 243 6.41 -5.16 -0.43
C LEU A 243 7.50 -6.07 -0.99
N VAL A 244 8.74 -5.57 -1.09
CA VAL A 244 9.92 -6.37 -1.48
C VAL A 244 10.12 -7.53 -0.51
N GLU A 245 10.05 -7.29 0.80
CA GLU A 245 10.18 -8.31 1.82
C GLU A 245 9.08 -9.38 1.74
N LEU A 246 7.82 -8.97 1.52
CA LEU A 246 6.69 -9.88 1.36
C LEU A 246 6.85 -10.77 0.14
N LEU A 247 7.04 -10.18 -1.04
CA LEU A 247 7.20 -10.92 -2.30
C LEU A 247 8.35 -11.91 -2.16
N PHE A 248 9.43 -11.48 -1.53
CA PHE A 248 10.57 -12.35 -1.28
C PHE A 248 10.27 -13.48 -0.28
N ARG A 249 9.46 -13.27 0.77
CA ARG A 249 9.05 -14.36 1.68
C ARG A 249 8.26 -15.46 0.97
N VAL A 250 7.41 -15.11 0.01
CA VAL A 250 6.68 -16.09 -0.81
C VAL A 250 7.65 -16.92 -1.63
N VAL A 251 8.66 -16.27 -2.22
CA VAL A 251 9.75 -16.94 -2.96
C VAL A 251 10.56 -17.85 -2.03
N VAL A 252 10.91 -17.40 -0.83
CA VAL A 252 11.64 -18.22 0.17
C VAL A 252 10.81 -19.41 0.63
N LEU A 253 9.50 -19.26 0.83
CA LEU A 253 8.62 -20.36 1.21
C LEU A 253 8.57 -21.43 0.10
N ALA A 254 8.41 -20.98 -1.15
CA ALA A 254 8.45 -21.87 -2.32
C ALA A 254 9.82 -22.53 -2.50
N GLN A 255 10.90 -21.78 -2.28
CA GLN A 255 12.28 -22.29 -2.34
C GLN A 255 12.57 -23.29 -1.23
N ARG A 256 12.09 -23.10 0.00
CA ARG A 256 12.22 -24.09 1.08
C ARG A 256 11.51 -25.39 0.74
N ALA A 257 10.32 -25.32 0.13
CA ALA A 257 9.60 -26.51 -0.31
C ALA A 257 10.32 -27.23 -1.46
N LEU A 258 10.85 -26.47 -2.42
CA LEU A 258 11.69 -26.99 -3.50
C LEU A 258 12.98 -27.62 -2.98
N SER A 259 13.65 -26.99 -2.02
CA SER A 259 14.90 -27.48 -1.42
C SER A 259 14.72 -28.89 -0.86
N ARG A 260 13.61 -29.16 -0.16
CA ARG A 260 13.31 -30.52 0.34
C ARG A 260 13.17 -31.56 -0.77
N GLU A 261 12.50 -31.21 -1.87
CA GLU A 261 12.39 -32.11 -3.02
C GLU A 261 13.74 -32.30 -3.74
N MET A 262 14.61 -31.30 -3.71
CA MET A 262 15.99 -31.40 -4.20
C MET A 262 16.84 -32.37 -3.37
N GLU A 263 16.63 -32.42 -2.04
CA GLU A 263 17.28 -33.38 -1.14
C GLU A 263 16.87 -34.82 -1.44
N TYR A 264 15.55 -35.09 -1.53
CA TYR A 264 15.08 -36.43 -1.88
C TYR A 264 15.57 -36.89 -3.24
N GLN A 265 15.69 -35.96 -4.20
CA GLN A 265 16.22 -36.28 -5.51
C GLN A 265 17.72 -36.56 -5.47
N ALA A 266 18.49 -35.81 -4.68
CA ALA A 266 19.92 -36.04 -4.47
C ALA A 266 20.17 -37.39 -3.76
N ASP A 267 19.33 -37.76 -2.80
CA ASP A 267 19.35 -39.07 -2.14
C ASP A 267 19.13 -40.23 -3.12
N LEU A 268 18.21 -40.07 -4.07
CA LEU A 268 17.99 -41.08 -5.12
C LEU A 268 19.17 -41.18 -6.09
N VAL A 269 19.86 -40.07 -6.39
CA VAL A 269 21.12 -40.10 -7.16
C VAL A 269 22.20 -40.85 -6.38
N ALA A 270 22.36 -40.56 -5.09
CA ALA A 270 23.30 -41.29 -4.24
C ALA A 270 23.01 -42.79 -4.21
N ALA A 271 21.74 -43.17 -4.03
CA ALA A 271 21.29 -44.56 -4.04
C ALA A 271 21.55 -45.25 -5.39
N SER A 272 21.40 -44.52 -6.52
CA SER A 272 21.70 -45.05 -7.85
C SER A 272 23.19 -45.36 -8.07
N LEU A 273 24.09 -44.69 -7.35
CA LEU A 273 25.54 -44.82 -7.53
C LEU A 273 26.23 -45.68 -6.46
N THR A 274 25.57 -45.86 -5.31
CA THR A 274 26.16 -46.49 -4.11
C THR A 274 25.27 -47.52 -3.42
N GLY A 275 24.02 -47.70 -3.88
CA GLY A 275 23.00 -48.48 -3.17
C GLY A 275 22.31 -47.68 -2.06
N SER A 276 21.14 -48.16 -1.62
CA SER A 276 20.31 -47.45 -0.64
C SER A 276 20.95 -47.38 0.76
N ASP A 277 21.71 -48.39 1.16
CA ASP A 277 22.22 -48.51 2.54
C ASP A 277 23.46 -47.63 2.82
N ALA A 278 24.30 -47.37 1.82
CA ALA A 278 25.52 -46.56 2.01
C ALA A 278 25.22 -45.15 2.50
N LEU A 279 24.18 -44.51 1.95
CA LEU A 279 23.71 -43.20 2.42
C LEU A 279 23.12 -43.30 3.83
N VAL A 280 22.28 -44.30 4.11
CA VAL A 280 21.65 -44.50 5.42
C VAL A 280 22.70 -44.75 6.52
N HIS A 281 23.72 -45.54 6.24
CA HIS A 281 24.83 -45.81 7.17
C HIS A 281 25.65 -44.54 7.41
N SER A 282 25.91 -43.74 6.37
CA SER A 282 26.58 -42.45 6.54
C SER A 282 25.76 -41.50 7.45
N LEU A 283 24.44 -41.42 7.25
CA LEU A 283 23.52 -40.63 8.07
C LEU A 283 23.57 -41.03 9.55
N HIS A 284 23.69 -42.34 9.84
CA HIS A 284 23.74 -42.88 11.20
C HIS A 284 25.05 -42.50 11.90
N ARG A 285 26.18 -42.64 11.21
CA ARG A 285 27.51 -42.35 11.77
C ARG A 285 27.73 -40.87 12.04
N LEU A 286 27.02 -40.00 11.32
CA LEU A 286 27.22 -38.56 11.41
C LEU A 286 26.72 -37.93 12.71
N GLY A 287 25.73 -38.53 13.39
CA GLY A 287 25.31 -38.06 14.72
C GLY A 287 26.45 -38.17 15.76
N GLY A 288 27.12 -39.31 15.83
CA GLY A 288 28.29 -39.48 16.69
C GLY A 288 29.51 -38.67 16.23
N ALA A 289 29.65 -38.45 14.92
CA ALA A 289 30.75 -37.66 14.36
C ALA A 289 30.69 -36.19 14.77
N ASP A 290 29.49 -35.58 14.76
CA ASP A 290 29.26 -34.20 15.18
C ASP A 290 29.53 -34.04 16.69
N ASP A 291 28.96 -34.92 17.52
CA ASP A 291 29.16 -34.89 18.99
C ASP A 291 30.65 -35.03 19.38
N ALA A 292 31.38 -35.90 18.68
CA ALA A 292 32.80 -36.07 18.90
C ALA A 292 33.63 -34.89 18.38
N TRP A 293 33.21 -34.28 17.27
CA TRP A 293 33.87 -33.11 16.70
C TRP A 293 33.76 -31.89 17.63
N ASP A 294 32.57 -31.59 18.15
CA ASP A 294 32.35 -30.46 19.07
C ASP A 294 33.22 -30.59 20.33
N ARG A 295 33.31 -31.81 20.89
CA ARG A 295 34.18 -32.11 22.04
C ARG A 295 35.66 -32.00 21.69
N ALA A 296 36.06 -32.47 20.51
CA ALA A 296 37.45 -32.40 20.05
C ALA A 296 37.90 -30.95 19.81
N VAL A 297 37.05 -30.11 19.21
CA VAL A 297 37.30 -28.68 19.04
C VAL A 297 37.34 -27.98 20.38
N GLY A 298 36.41 -28.30 21.30
CA GLY A 298 36.42 -27.76 22.66
C GLY A 298 37.71 -28.09 23.43
N PHE A 299 38.18 -29.33 23.35
CA PHE A 299 39.46 -29.76 23.91
C PHE A 299 40.64 -29.03 23.26
N ALA A 300 40.67 -28.98 21.92
CA ALA A 300 41.74 -28.30 21.20
C ALA A 300 41.79 -26.79 21.46
N ALA A 301 40.63 -26.15 21.68
CA ALA A 301 40.54 -24.74 22.06
C ALA A 301 41.09 -24.50 23.47
N ALA A 302 40.79 -25.39 24.42
CA ALA A 302 41.37 -25.35 25.77
C ALA A 302 42.90 -25.53 25.74
N GLU A 303 43.39 -26.48 24.94
CA GLU A 303 44.82 -26.71 24.72
C GLU A 303 45.53 -25.51 24.08
N ALA A 304 44.92 -24.91 23.04
CA ALA A 304 45.44 -23.70 22.40
C ALA A 304 45.48 -22.51 23.37
N GLY A 305 44.43 -22.31 24.18
CA GLY A 305 44.40 -21.31 25.23
C GLY A 305 45.50 -21.52 26.29
N ALA A 306 45.85 -22.78 26.57
CA ALA A 306 46.96 -23.16 27.44
C ALA A 306 48.34 -23.10 26.75
N GLN A 307 48.46 -22.49 25.57
CA GLN A 307 49.69 -22.41 24.78
C GLN A 307 50.28 -23.78 24.39
N ARG A 308 49.43 -24.81 24.27
CA ARG A 308 49.79 -26.18 23.88
C ARG A 308 48.96 -26.66 22.68
N PRO A 309 49.06 -26.00 21.50
CA PRO A 309 48.18 -26.32 20.38
C PRO A 309 48.32 -27.79 19.93
N VAL A 310 47.18 -28.42 19.65
CA VAL A 310 47.09 -29.82 19.24
C VAL A 310 47.60 -29.99 17.80
N LYS A 311 48.45 -31.00 17.56
CA LYS A 311 48.99 -31.30 16.22
C LYS A 311 47.93 -31.87 15.26
N ASP A 312 47.04 -32.72 15.73
CA ASP A 312 46.00 -33.37 14.92
C ASP A 312 44.68 -33.45 15.70
N VAL A 313 43.76 -32.51 15.47
CA VAL A 313 42.43 -32.50 16.12
C VAL A 313 41.54 -33.67 15.67
N PHE A 314 41.81 -34.28 14.52
CA PHE A 314 41.03 -35.41 14.00
C PHE A 314 41.39 -36.71 14.75
N ALA A 315 42.64 -36.84 15.19
CA ALA A 315 43.02 -37.91 16.12
C ALA A 315 42.30 -37.77 17.48
N ILE A 316 42.11 -36.54 17.96
CA ILE A 316 41.28 -36.25 19.15
C ILE A 316 39.82 -36.66 18.90
N GLN A 317 39.23 -36.30 17.75
CA GLN A 317 37.87 -36.69 17.37
C GLN A 317 37.67 -38.21 17.41
N THR A 318 38.60 -38.97 16.82
CA THR A 318 38.57 -40.44 16.84
C THR A 318 38.65 -40.98 18.26
N ARG A 319 39.55 -40.44 19.09
CA ARG A 319 39.70 -40.89 20.48
C ARG A 319 38.47 -40.56 21.34
N VAL A 320 37.83 -39.42 21.13
CA VAL A 320 36.58 -39.07 21.81
C VAL A 320 35.47 -40.08 21.48
N LEU A 321 35.34 -40.50 20.22
CA LEU A 321 34.38 -41.55 19.83
C LEU A 321 34.64 -42.86 20.59
N ASP A 322 35.90 -43.26 20.73
CA ASP A 322 36.27 -44.48 21.48
C ASP A 322 35.88 -44.38 22.96
N HIS A 323 36.11 -43.22 23.60
CA HIS A 323 35.70 -43.01 24.98
C HIS A 323 34.19 -43.01 25.16
N LEU A 324 33.44 -42.39 24.25
CA LEU A 324 31.98 -42.37 24.33
C LEU A 324 31.36 -43.78 24.22
N ARG A 325 31.94 -44.67 23.40
CA ARG A 325 31.53 -46.09 23.34
C ARG A 325 31.67 -46.79 24.69
N VAL A 326 32.78 -46.55 25.39
CA VAL A 326 33.05 -47.16 26.70
C VAL A 326 32.12 -46.59 27.77
N ILE A 327 31.93 -45.27 27.80
CA ILE A 327 31.08 -44.59 28.80
C ILE A 327 29.62 -45.06 28.69
N PHE A 328 29.08 -45.12 27.47
CA PHE A 328 27.69 -45.54 27.24
C PHE A 328 27.51 -47.06 27.22
N ALA A 329 28.60 -47.83 27.18
CA ALA A 329 28.56 -49.27 26.92
C ALA A 329 27.85 -49.62 25.59
N ASP A 330 27.89 -48.70 24.62
CA ASP A 330 27.36 -48.87 23.28
C ASP A 330 28.52 -49.06 22.28
N ALA A 331 28.72 -50.30 21.86
CA ALA A 331 29.76 -50.64 20.90
C ALA A 331 29.46 -50.14 19.46
N SER A 332 28.20 -49.79 19.17
CA SER A 332 27.75 -49.40 17.83
C SER A 332 27.92 -47.90 17.53
N LEU A 333 28.15 -47.07 18.54
CA LEU A 333 28.32 -45.62 18.39
C LEU A 333 29.43 -45.26 17.39
N GLY A 334 29.10 -44.48 16.36
CA GLY A 334 30.07 -44.09 15.31
C GLY A 334 30.54 -45.25 14.41
N GLN A 335 29.94 -46.44 14.53
CA GLN A 335 30.12 -47.57 13.61
C GLN A 335 28.95 -47.64 12.61
N SER A 336 29.19 -48.29 11.47
CA SER A 336 28.11 -48.61 10.53
C SER A 336 27.14 -49.60 11.19
N PRO A 337 25.83 -49.48 10.96
CA PRO A 337 24.84 -50.46 11.43
C PRO A 337 25.21 -51.89 11.01
N ALA A 338 24.85 -52.87 11.83
CA ALA A 338 25.03 -54.27 11.49
C ALA A 338 24.29 -54.60 10.18
N PRO A 339 24.85 -55.46 9.30
CA PRO A 339 24.20 -55.81 8.04
C PRO A 339 22.83 -56.42 8.32
N ALA A 340 21.80 -55.89 7.65
CA ALA A 340 20.45 -56.42 7.73
C ALA A 340 20.45 -57.90 7.32
N GLY A 341 19.67 -58.73 8.02
CA GLY A 341 19.51 -60.14 7.70
C GLY A 341 18.82 -60.39 6.34
N ALA A 342 17.96 -61.40 6.24
CA ALA A 342 17.39 -61.84 4.96
C ALA A 342 16.53 -60.82 4.18
N GLN A 343 16.20 -59.64 4.74
CA GLN A 343 15.32 -58.61 4.14
C GLN A 343 15.85 -57.18 4.37
N PRO A 344 16.95 -56.78 3.71
CA PRO A 344 17.55 -55.46 3.87
C PRO A 344 16.63 -54.30 3.45
N GLU A 345 15.71 -54.52 2.51
CA GLU A 345 14.74 -53.53 2.05
C GLU A 345 13.72 -53.12 3.13
N GLN A 346 13.47 -53.99 4.11
CA GLN A 346 12.55 -53.73 5.24
C GLN A 346 13.27 -53.25 6.49
N HIS A 347 14.60 -53.42 6.56
CA HIS A 347 15.39 -52.95 7.69
C HIS A 347 15.35 -51.41 7.74
N ARG A 348 15.09 -50.86 8.93
CA ARG A 348 15.12 -49.41 9.20
C ARG A 348 16.14 -49.15 10.29
N VAL A 349 17.10 -48.29 9.98
CA VAL A 349 18.16 -47.87 10.92
C VAL A 349 17.65 -46.75 11.82
N PHE A 350 16.78 -45.88 11.30
CA PHE A 350 16.16 -44.81 12.09
C PHE A 350 14.75 -45.20 12.52
N GLY A 351 14.46 -45.07 13.81
CA GLY A 351 13.07 -45.07 14.29
C GLY A 351 12.29 -43.92 13.65
N LYS A 352 10.98 -44.09 13.43
CA LYS A 352 10.07 -43.03 12.89
C LYS A 352 9.81 -41.89 13.89
N GLU A 353 10.67 -41.72 14.88
CA GLU A 353 10.53 -40.75 15.96
C GLU A 353 11.34 -39.50 15.64
N LEU A 354 10.99 -38.36 16.26
CA LEU A 354 11.64 -37.07 15.99
C LEU A 354 13.10 -37.05 16.43
N ALA A 355 13.99 -37.54 15.58
CA ALA A 355 15.40 -37.22 15.63
C ALA A 355 15.65 -35.98 14.76
N ARG A 356 16.30 -34.95 15.33
CA ARG A 356 16.87 -33.87 14.51
C ARG A 356 17.93 -34.49 13.58
N PRO A 357 17.98 -34.13 12.29
CA PRO A 357 19.10 -34.51 11.45
C PRO A 357 20.41 -33.95 12.04
N PRO A 358 21.57 -34.59 11.79
CA PRO A 358 22.90 -34.11 12.18
C PRO A 358 23.12 -32.64 11.79
N GLN A 359 24.07 -31.94 12.44
CA GLN A 359 24.26 -30.50 12.30
C GLN A 359 24.52 -30.08 10.84
N MET A 360 25.30 -30.90 10.10
CA MET A 360 25.49 -30.80 8.64
C MET A 360 24.16 -30.72 7.88
N TRP A 361 23.17 -31.47 8.31
CA TRP A 361 21.88 -31.66 7.64
C TRP A 361 20.71 -31.02 8.40
N SER A 362 20.99 -30.07 9.30
CA SER A 362 19.97 -29.37 10.08
C SER A 362 18.92 -28.64 9.22
N THR A 363 19.22 -28.39 7.94
CA THR A 363 18.31 -27.82 6.93
C THR A 363 17.63 -28.86 6.02
N HIS A 364 17.98 -30.15 6.15
CA HIS A 364 17.50 -31.26 5.33
C HIS A 364 16.29 -31.93 5.99
N PRO A 365 15.52 -32.75 5.25
CA PRO A 365 14.48 -33.59 5.84
C PRO A 365 15.03 -34.54 6.92
N ALA A 366 14.15 -35.05 7.78
CA ALA A 366 14.55 -35.98 8.84
C ALA A 366 15.19 -37.25 8.26
N ASN A 367 16.16 -37.84 8.96
CA ASN A 367 16.88 -39.03 8.49
C ASN A 367 15.94 -40.21 8.20
N ALA A 368 14.84 -40.35 8.96
CA ALA A 368 13.82 -41.37 8.71
C ALA A 368 13.07 -41.14 7.37
N ASP A 369 12.72 -39.89 7.04
CA ASP A 369 12.09 -39.54 5.76
C ASP A 369 13.02 -39.83 4.58
N ARG A 370 14.32 -39.55 4.76
CA ARG A 370 15.37 -39.82 3.77
C ARG A 370 15.60 -41.31 3.56
N GLU A 371 15.67 -42.08 4.64
CA GLU A 371 15.73 -43.56 4.60
C GLU A 371 14.49 -44.13 3.89
N GLU A 372 13.29 -43.64 4.22
CA GLU A 372 12.06 -44.07 3.55
C GLU A 372 12.09 -43.74 2.05
N ASN A 373 12.56 -42.56 1.67
CA ASN A 373 12.69 -42.16 0.27
C ASN A 373 13.63 -43.09 -0.52
N VAL A 374 14.83 -43.40 -0.01
CA VAL A 374 15.80 -44.27 -0.72
C VAL A 374 15.49 -45.76 -0.63
N LYS A 375 14.73 -46.20 0.37
CA LYS A 375 14.30 -47.61 0.51
C LYS A 375 12.92 -47.89 -0.08
N ARG A 376 12.14 -46.87 -0.48
CA ARG A 376 10.87 -47.04 -1.22
C ARG A 376 11.07 -47.83 -2.51
N ARG A 377 12.22 -47.65 -3.17
CA ARG A 377 12.72 -48.50 -4.26
C ARG A 377 14.15 -48.91 -3.91
N TYR A 378 14.26 -49.96 -3.10
CA TYR A 378 15.54 -50.42 -2.58
C TYR A 378 16.52 -50.85 -3.69
N ILE A 379 17.78 -50.43 -3.56
CA ILE A 379 18.89 -50.78 -4.45
C ILE A 379 20.01 -51.39 -3.63
N ALA A 380 20.30 -52.67 -3.88
CA ALA A 380 21.37 -53.38 -3.21
C ALA A 380 22.75 -53.05 -3.83
N ALA A 381 23.73 -52.77 -2.97
CA ALA A 381 25.13 -52.64 -3.36
C ALA A 381 26.06 -52.99 -2.18
N SER A 382 27.29 -53.43 -2.47
CA SER A 382 28.32 -53.62 -1.45
C SER A 382 28.92 -52.28 -1.04
N ILE A 383 29.09 -52.07 0.27
CA ILE A 383 29.73 -50.86 0.82
C ILE A 383 31.24 -51.12 0.98
N ASP A 384 32.06 -50.24 0.41
CA ASP A 384 33.53 -50.30 0.55
C ASP A 384 33.95 -49.79 1.93
N THR A 385 34.53 -50.68 2.74
CA THR A 385 34.86 -50.41 4.15
C THR A 385 36.24 -49.77 4.35
N ARG A 386 37.01 -49.50 3.29
CA ARG A 386 38.30 -48.79 3.42
C ARG A 386 38.09 -47.37 3.97
N PRO A 387 39.05 -46.76 4.68
CA PRO A 387 38.91 -45.39 5.16
C PRO A 387 38.75 -44.38 4.02
N ALA A 388 37.92 -43.34 4.16
CA ALA A 388 37.80 -42.30 3.13
C ALA A 388 39.09 -41.50 2.91
N LEU A 389 39.94 -41.41 3.95
CA LEU A 389 41.24 -40.74 3.92
C LEU A 389 42.23 -41.30 2.87
N VAL A 390 42.01 -42.50 2.33
CA VAL A 390 42.84 -43.06 1.24
C VAL A 390 42.77 -42.23 -0.06
N LEU A 391 41.80 -41.33 -0.17
CA LEU A 391 41.68 -40.39 -1.29
C LEU A 391 42.65 -39.20 -1.20
N LEU A 392 43.24 -38.96 -0.02
CA LEU A 392 44.17 -37.85 0.20
C LEU A 392 45.62 -38.34 0.15
N ARG A 393 46.42 -37.65 -0.64
CA ARG A 393 47.88 -37.72 -0.61
C ARG A 393 48.40 -36.92 0.58
N ASP A 394 49.22 -37.56 1.41
CA ASP A 394 49.77 -36.96 2.64
C ASP A 394 48.70 -36.40 3.59
N ALA A 395 47.72 -37.24 3.92
CA ALA A 395 46.60 -36.89 4.79
C ALA A 395 47.04 -36.34 6.15
N ASP A 396 48.17 -36.81 6.70
CA ASP A 396 48.70 -36.36 7.99
C ASP A 396 49.17 -34.91 7.96
N ALA A 397 49.85 -34.47 6.88
CA ALA A 397 50.23 -33.07 6.72
C ALA A 397 49.01 -32.14 6.58
N LEU A 398 47.97 -32.58 5.87
CA LEU A 398 46.72 -31.82 5.73
C LEU A 398 45.98 -31.68 7.06
N LYS A 399 45.84 -32.78 7.82
CA LYS A 399 45.25 -32.76 9.17
C LYS A 399 45.99 -31.80 10.10
N ALA A 400 47.32 -31.80 10.07
CA ALA A 400 48.13 -30.92 10.91
C ALA A 400 47.98 -29.44 10.52
N ARG A 401 47.98 -29.14 9.22
CA ARG A 401 47.78 -27.78 8.72
C ARG A 401 46.42 -27.22 9.11
N ILE A 402 45.35 -28.00 8.90
CA ILE A 402 43.98 -27.58 9.21
C ILE A 402 43.79 -27.44 10.73
N SER A 403 44.35 -28.35 11.54
CA SER A 403 44.30 -28.25 13.01
C SER A 403 44.88 -26.92 13.51
N ARG A 404 45.96 -26.43 12.87
CA ARG A 404 46.57 -25.14 13.21
C ARG A 404 45.74 -23.94 12.76
N GLN A 405 45.02 -24.05 11.64
CA GLN A 405 44.19 -22.96 11.09
C GLN A 405 42.88 -22.73 11.87
N LEU A 406 42.46 -23.67 12.72
CA LEU A 406 41.26 -23.54 13.55
C LEU A 406 41.30 -22.38 14.56
N PHE A 407 42.50 -21.91 14.91
CA PHE A 407 42.70 -20.91 15.96
C PHE A 407 43.41 -19.68 15.38
N THR A 408 42.90 -18.50 15.72
CA THR A 408 43.44 -17.22 15.26
C THR A 408 44.50 -16.69 16.23
N GLY A 409 45.68 -16.32 15.72
CA GLY A 409 46.77 -15.74 16.50
C GLY A 409 48.12 -16.45 16.31
N GLU A 410 49.20 -15.88 16.85
CA GLU A 410 50.51 -16.54 16.86
C GLU A 410 50.52 -17.67 17.91
N LEU A 411 50.46 -18.91 17.43
CA LEU A 411 50.55 -20.11 18.27
C LEU A 411 51.97 -20.69 18.28
N PRO A 412 52.44 -21.25 19.42
CA PRO A 412 53.71 -21.97 19.49
C PRO A 412 53.68 -23.26 18.63
N PRO A 413 54.82 -23.96 18.45
CA PRO A 413 54.83 -25.27 17.81
C PRO A 413 53.87 -26.24 18.49
N ALA A 414 53.16 -27.05 17.68
CA ALA A 414 52.24 -28.04 18.22
C ALA A 414 52.97 -29.12 19.01
N VAL A 415 52.35 -29.58 20.09
CA VAL A 415 52.88 -30.67 20.92
C VAL A 415 52.74 -32.02 20.20
N ALA A 416 53.45 -33.04 20.66
CA ALA A 416 53.29 -34.39 20.13
C ALA A 416 51.84 -34.87 20.33
N ILE A 417 51.27 -35.57 19.35
CA ILE A 417 49.85 -35.95 19.43
C ILE A 417 49.61 -36.94 20.58
N GLU A 418 50.60 -37.75 20.90
CA GLU A 418 50.62 -38.67 22.02
C GLU A 418 50.42 -37.94 23.36
N ASP A 419 51.01 -36.74 23.52
CA ASP A 419 50.85 -35.94 24.73
C ASP A 419 49.42 -35.37 24.85
N SER A 420 48.86 -34.89 23.73
CA SER A 420 47.47 -34.42 23.70
C SER A 420 46.47 -35.56 23.93
N LEU A 421 46.72 -36.74 23.35
CA LEU A 421 45.89 -37.93 23.55
C LEU A 421 45.99 -38.43 24.99
N ALA A 422 47.18 -38.43 25.60
CA ALA A 422 47.34 -38.79 27.01
C ALA A 422 46.57 -37.84 27.94
N ARG A 423 46.59 -36.53 27.67
CA ARG A 423 45.80 -35.54 28.42
C ARG A 423 44.29 -35.70 28.20
N LEU A 424 43.88 -36.01 26.98
CA LEU A 424 42.48 -36.33 26.68
C LEU A 424 42.04 -37.60 27.44
N ASP A 425 42.86 -38.65 27.41
CA ASP A 425 42.61 -39.89 28.14
C ASP A 425 42.55 -39.63 29.65
N GLU A 426 43.39 -38.74 30.19
CA GLU A 426 43.32 -38.28 31.58
C GLU A 426 41.95 -37.60 31.87
N GLU A 427 41.48 -36.72 30.98
CA GLU A 427 40.17 -36.09 31.09
C GLU A 427 39.01 -37.11 31.06
N PHE A 428 39.14 -38.19 30.29
CA PHE A 428 38.15 -39.26 30.21
C PHE A 428 38.31 -40.36 31.28
N SER A 429 39.48 -40.43 31.95
CA SER A 429 39.76 -41.37 33.06
C SER A 429 39.14 -40.97 34.40
N ARG A 430 38.48 -39.80 34.44
CA ARG A 430 37.78 -39.27 35.61
C ARG A 430 36.78 -40.27 36.18
N ARG A 431 36.65 -40.30 37.50
CA ARG A 431 35.74 -41.22 38.19
C ARG A 431 34.31 -41.05 37.72
N SER A 432 33.83 -39.81 37.58
CA SER A 432 32.45 -39.54 37.14
C SER A 432 32.11 -40.09 35.74
N LEU A 433 33.11 -40.40 34.91
CA LEU A 433 32.95 -40.97 33.58
C LEU A 433 33.18 -42.48 33.53
N HIS A 434 33.55 -43.11 34.64
CA HIS A 434 33.77 -44.55 34.70
C HIS A 434 32.49 -45.32 34.34
N GLN A 435 32.62 -46.39 33.54
CA GLN A 435 31.49 -47.19 33.04
C GLN A 435 30.54 -47.68 34.16
N ARG A 436 31.08 -47.90 35.38
CA ARG A 436 30.29 -48.31 36.57
C ARG A 436 29.14 -47.35 36.89
N TYR A 437 29.27 -46.07 36.55
CA TYR A 437 28.25 -45.05 36.78
C TYR A 437 27.25 -44.91 35.64
N ARG A 438 27.32 -45.74 34.59
CA ARG A 438 26.30 -45.80 33.51
C ARG A 438 25.94 -44.43 32.90
N GLY A 439 26.88 -43.49 32.87
CA GLY A 439 26.66 -42.13 32.36
C GLY A 439 25.85 -41.19 33.28
N THR A 440 25.57 -41.54 34.56
CA THR A 440 24.78 -40.75 35.52
C THR A 440 25.23 -39.29 35.63
N TYR A 441 26.52 -39.02 35.51
CA TYR A 441 27.10 -37.67 35.65
C TYR A 441 27.43 -36.99 34.32
N LEU A 442 27.22 -37.66 33.19
CA LEU A 442 27.57 -37.11 31.88
C LEU A 442 26.54 -36.05 31.47
N GLY A 443 26.91 -34.77 31.61
CA GLY A 443 26.06 -33.64 31.20
C GLY A 443 24.87 -33.36 32.12
N ARG A 444 24.81 -33.99 33.30
CA ARG A 444 23.75 -33.78 34.31
C ARG A 444 24.20 -32.88 35.47
N MET A 445 23.22 -32.22 36.10
CA MET A 445 23.38 -31.37 37.30
C MET A 445 22.37 -31.83 38.38
N PRO A 446 22.64 -32.95 39.08
CA PRO A 446 21.66 -33.60 39.95
C PRO A 446 21.31 -32.79 41.21
N PHE A 447 22.20 -31.95 41.72
CA PHE A 447 21.94 -31.16 42.93
C PHE A 447 21.01 -29.97 42.66
N ARG A 448 21.01 -29.45 41.42
CA ARG A 448 20.11 -28.37 40.97
C ARG A 448 18.63 -28.73 41.09
N GLU A 449 18.29 -30.01 41.10
CA GLU A 449 16.91 -30.52 41.13
C GLU A 449 16.24 -30.31 42.50
N HIS A 450 17.03 -29.96 43.52
CA HIS A 450 16.62 -29.82 44.91
C HIS A 450 16.78 -28.39 45.39
N GLU A 451 15.74 -27.81 46.01
CA GLU A 451 15.83 -26.43 46.50
C GLU A 451 16.66 -26.35 47.78
N HIS A 452 16.48 -27.33 48.67
CA HIS A 452 17.29 -27.49 49.87
C HIS A 452 18.15 -28.74 49.74
N LEU A 453 19.42 -28.63 50.18
CA LEU A 453 20.38 -29.74 50.12
C LEU A 453 19.90 -30.99 50.86
N ASP A 454 19.12 -30.84 51.95
CA ASP A 454 18.61 -31.96 52.73
C ASP A 454 17.68 -32.89 51.93
N GLU A 455 17.02 -32.39 50.89
CA GLU A 455 16.15 -33.17 50.02
C GLU A 455 16.92 -34.23 49.20
N VAL A 456 18.22 -34.03 49.00
CA VAL A 456 19.11 -34.96 48.30
C VAL A 456 19.32 -36.25 49.12
N TYR A 457 19.10 -36.21 50.44
CA TYR A 457 19.31 -37.36 51.33
C TYR A 457 18.00 -38.04 51.77
N ALA A 458 16.86 -37.56 51.30
CA ALA A 458 15.54 -38.04 51.69
C ALA A 458 15.15 -39.30 50.90
N ALA A 459 15.79 -40.45 51.19
CA ALA A 459 15.41 -41.74 50.60
C ALA A 459 14.53 -42.56 51.57
N PRO A 460 13.45 -43.20 51.09
CA PRO A 460 12.57 -44.04 51.90
C PRO A 460 13.12 -45.47 52.05
N GLY A 461 13.13 -46.00 53.29
CA GLY A 461 13.36 -47.42 53.55
C GLY A 461 14.21 -47.73 54.79
N VAL A 462 14.04 -48.93 55.35
CA VAL A 462 14.89 -49.45 56.44
C VAL A 462 16.12 -50.11 55.84
N VAL A 463 17.30 -49.59 56.13
CA VAL A 463 18.57 -50.13 55.62
C VAL A 463 19.09 -51.25 56.52
N THR A 464 18.89 -52.50 56.11
CA THR A 464 19.31 -53.71 56.84
C THR A 464 20.74 -54.16 56.46
N ASP A 465 21.06 -54.21 55.16
CA ASP A 465 22.41 -54.49 54.64
C ASP A 465 22.91 -53.32 53.78
N LEU A 466 23.77 -52.50 54.39
CA LEU A 466 24.27 -51.27 53.77
C LEU A 466 25.32 -51.55 52.67
N HIS A 467 26.16 -52.58 52.84
CA HIS A 467 27.20 -52.90 51.88
C HIS A 467 26.62 -53.41 50.57
N SER A 468 25.71 -54.40 50.64
CA SER A 468 25.07 -54.95 49.43
C SER A 468 24.24 -53.90 48.69
N GLN A 469 23.61 -52.96 49.40
CA GLN A 469 22.80 -51.91 48.78
C GLN A 469 23.67 -50.86 48.08
N ILE A 470 24.82 -50.46 48.65
CA ILE A 470 25.77 -49.57 47.98
C ILE A 470 26.34 -50.22 46.71
N ALA A 471 26.72 -51.50 46.78
CA ALA A 471 27.24 -52.24 45.62
C ALA A 471 26.22 -52.37 44.47
N ALA A 472 24.92 -52.35 44.78
CA ALA A 472 23.83 -52.48 43.82
C ALA A 472 23.33 -51.15 43.23
N LEU A 473 23.94 -50.00 43.58
CA LEU A 473 23.41 -48.68 43.23
C LEU A 473 23.25 -48.45 41.72
N TYR A 474 24.18 -48.90 40.88
CA TYR A 474 24.22 -48.59 39.44
C TYR A 474 23.92 -49.81 38.52
N PRO A 475 22.69 -50.33 38.50
CA PRO A 475 22.31 -51.42 37.59
C PRO A 475 22.27 -50.93 36.13
N ALA A 476 22.32 -51.86 35.18
CA ALA A 476 22.24 -51.55 33.75
C ALA A 476 20.96 -50.77 33.39
N GLU A 477 19.82 -51.13 33.99
CA GLU A 477 18.53 -50.45 33.81
C GLU A 477 18.57 -48.94 34.11
N HIS A 478 19.49 -48.49 34.98
CA HIS A 478 19.63 -47.06 35.25
C HIS A 478 20.18 -46.31 34.02
N GLY A 479 21.15 -46.92 33.32
CA GLY A 479 21.68 -46.39 32.06
C GLY A 479 20.58 -46.27 31.01
N ASP A 480 19.77 -47.32 30.83
CA ASP A 480 18.65 -47.34 29.88
C ASP A 480 17.63 -46.22 30.17
N ARG A 481 17.30 -45.98 31.46
CA ARG A 481 16.41 -44.88 31.86
C ARG A 481 16.99 -43.51 31.55
N LEU A 482 18.29 -43.31 31.73
CA LEU A 482 18.98 -42.05 31.41
C LEU A 482 19.00 -41.78 29.90
N GLU A 483 19.13 -42.81 29.09
CA GLU A 483 19.03 -42.72 27.64
C GLU A 483 17.61 -42.36 27.20
N GLN A 484 16.60 -43.11 27.65
CA GLN A 484 15.19 -42.82 27.35
C GLN A 484 14.77 -41.41 27.81
N LEU A 485 15.26 -40.96 28.97
CA LEU A 485 14.97 -39.60 29.44
C LEU A 485 15.56 -38.54 28.50
N ARG A 486 16.79 -38.72 28.01
CA ARG A 486 17.42 -37.81 27.04
C ARG A 486 16.62 -37.75 25.73
N GLU A 487 16.19 -38.90 25.21
CA GLU A 487 15.36 -38.98 24.01
C GLU A 487 14.02 -38.24 24.18
N LEU A 488 13.32 -38.47 25.29
CA LEU A 488 12.05 -37.78 25.57
C LEU A 488 12.23 -36.27 25.77
N GLU A 489 13.31 -35.82 26.42
CA GLU A 489 13.60 -34.39 26.58
C GLU A 489 13.94 -33.71 25.26
N GLN A 490 14.68 -34.40 24.37
CA GLN A 490 14.96 -33.93 23.02
C GLN A 490 13.68 -33.87 22.17
N ALA A 491 12.83 -34.90 22.24
CA ALA A 491 11.53 -34.91 21.56
C ALA A 491 10.61 -33.80 22.08
N ARG A 492 10.55 -33.59 23.40
CA ARG A 492 9.82 -32.48 24.05
C ARG A 492 10.29 -31.14 23.49
N SER A 493 11.60 -30.90 23.44
CA SER A 493 12.16 -29.64 22.94
C SER A 493 11.80 -29.38 21.47
N THR A 494 11.79 -30.44 20.66
CA THR A 494 11.48 -30.37 19.22
C THR A 494 9.98 -30.11 19.01
N LEU A 495 9.10 -30.82 19.71
CA LEU A 495 7.65 -30.57 19.63
C LEU A 495 7.24 -29.21 20.20
N GLN A 496 7.89 -28.75 21.27
CA GLN A 496 7.67 -27.40 21.81
C GLN A 496 8.01 -26.34 20.75
N ALA A 497 9.14 -26.50 20.06
CA ALA A 497 9.51 -25.60 18.96
C ALA A 497 8.55 -25.68 17.76
N VAL A 498 7.94 -26.85 17.48
CA VAL A 498 6.87 -26.98 16.47
C VAL A 498 5.58 -26.26 16.92
N GLN A 499 5.20 -26.41 18.19
CA GLN A 499 4.03 -25.74 18.77
C GLN A 499 4.20 -24.22 18.72
N ASP A 500 5.37 -23.72 19.09
CA ASP A 500 5.70 -22.30 19.11
C ASP A 500 5.90 -21.72 17.70
N GLY A 501 6.06 -22.59 16.69
CA GLY A 501 6.15 -22.21 15.27
C GLY A 501 7.57 -21.89 14.79
N TYR A 502 8.59 -22.17 15.61
CA TYR A 502 10.00 -22.07 15.24
C TYR A 502 10.45 -23.20 14.31
N LEU A 503 9.84 -24.38 14.45
CA LEU A 503 10.07 -25.55 13.60
C LEU A 503 8.79 -25.90 12.84
N THR A 504 8.92 -26.25 11.56
CA THR A 504 7.78 -26.65 10.73
C THR A 504 7.99 -28.10 10.27
N PRO A 505 7.13 -29.05 10.67
CA PRO A 505 7.33 -30.45 10.33
C PRO A 505 7.16 -30.72 8.83
N SER A 506 7.94 -31.67 8.31
CA SER A 506 7.82 -32.20 6.95
C SER A 506 6.38 -32.66 6.68
N GLY A 507 5.77 -32.21 5.58
CA GLY A 507 4.39 -32.60 5.24
C GLY A 507 3.27 -32.05 6.14
N GLY A 508 3.59 -31.24 7.16
CA GLY A 508 2.61 -30.68 8.09
C GLY A 508 2.16 -31.63 9.21
N VAL A 509 2.82 -32.77 9.34
CA VAL A 509 2.49 -33.83 10.30
C VAL A 509 3.76 -34.27 11.03
N VAL A 510 3.64 -34.59 12.31
CA VAL A 510 4.75 -34.98 13.17
C VAL A 510 4.65 -36.46 13.49
N HIS A 511 5.66 -37.27 13.18
CA HIS A 511 5.62 -38.70 13.48
C HIS A 511 6.08 -38.96 14.93
N TRP A 512 5.23 -39.62 15.73
CA TRP A 512 5.51 -39.97 17.13
C TRP A 512 5.02 -41.40 17.44
N ARG A 513 5.93 -42.27 17.92
CA ARG A 513 5.65 -43.69 18.25
C ARG A 513 4.86 -44.43 17.15
N GLY A 514 5.22 -44.20 15.89
CA GLY A 514 4.59 -44.84 14.74
C GLY A 514 3.24 -44.26 14.30
N ALA A 515 2.79 -43.14 14.88
CA ALA A 515 1.58 -42.43 14.49
C ALA A 515 1.86 -41.02 13.94
N ASP A 516 0.99 -40.60 13.02
CA ASP A 516 1.00 -39.28 12.38
C ASP A 516 0.24 -38.27 13.26
N VAL A 517 0.96 -37.33 13.86
CA VAL A 517 0.43 -36.30 14.77
C VAL A 517 0.26 -34.99 14.01
N SER A 518 -0.97 -34.56 13.76
CA SER A 518 -1.22 -33.27 13.14
C SER A 518 -0.80 -32.11 14.06
N ARG A 519 -0.57 -30.91 13.51
CA ARG A 519 -0.26 -29.70 14.31
C ARG A 519 -1.29 -29.41 15.42
N ARG A 520 -2.55 -29.82 15.23
CA ARG A 520 -3.62 -29.67 16.24
C ARG A 520 -3.48 -30.65 17.40
N GLU A 521 -2.85 -31.81 17.18
CA GLU A 521 -2.64 -32.86 18.17
C GLU A 521 -1.30 -32.73 18.90
N VAL A 522 -0.37 -31.93 18.37
CA VAL A 522 0.93 -31.64 19.00
C VAL A 522 0.82 -31.25 20.48
N PRO A 523 -0.12 -30.38 20.93
CA PRO A 523 -0.26 -30.07 22.36
C PRO A 523 -0.56 -31.31 23.21
N ARG A 524 -1.42 -32.21 22.72
CA ARG A 524 -1.78 -33.45 23.43
C ARG A 524 -0.59 -34.40 23.54
N VAL A 525 0.17 -34.55 22.45
CA VAL A 525 1.36 -35.42 22.43
C VAL A 525 2.48 -34.83 23.28
N LEU A 526 2.65 -33.51 23.26
CA LEU A 526 3.61 -32.83 24.12
C LEU A 526 3.29 -33.04 25.61
N GLU A 527 2.02 -33.00 26.01
CA GLU A 527 1.60 -33.34 27.38
C GLU A 527 1.81 -34.83 27.71
N GLN A 528 1.70 -35.74 26.74
CA GLN A 528 2.09 -37.14 26.91
C GLN A 528 3.59 -37.26 27.19
N ILE A 529 4.45 -36.67 26.34
CA ILE A 529 5.91 -36.71 26.51
C ILE A 529 6.34 -36.07 27.82
N LYS A 530 5.74 -34.93 28.22
CA LYS A 530 6.02 -34.30 29.51
C LYS A 530 5.72 -35.24 30.68
N ARG A 531 4.62 -36.00 30.62
CA ARG A 531 4.29 -37.00 31.65
C ARG A 531 5.25 -38.18 31.66
N ASP A 532 5.54 -38.76 30.49
CA ASP A 532 6.47 -39.89 30.35
C ASP A 532 7.88 -39.49 30.83
N ALA A 533 8.37 -38.31 30.42
CA ALA A 533 9.66 -37.75 30.85
C ALA A 533 9.68 -37.43 32.35
N ALA A 534 8.60 -36.86 32.90
CA ALA A 534 8.50 -36.60 34.33
C ALA A 534 8.56 -37.90 35.16
N ALA A 535 7.92 -38.98 34.69
CA ALA A 535 7.97 -40.27 35.37
C ALA A 535 9.39 -40.86 35.40
N LEU A 536 10.09 -40.86 34.25
CA LEU A 536 11.49 -41.30 34.19
C LEU A 536 12.41 -40.40 35.01
N LYS A 537 12.22 -39.08 34.93
CA LYS A 537 12.97 -38.12 35.73
C LYS A 537 12.82 -38.38 37.22
N GLN A 538 11.60 -38.65 37.71
CA GLN A 538 11.39 -39.00 39.12
C GLN A 538 12.15 -40.27 39.53
N GLN A 539 12.18 -41.31 38.69
CA GLN A 539 12.95 -42.53 38.97
C GLN A 539 14.46 -42.27 39.02
N VAL A 540 14.97 -41.40 38.14
CA VAL A 540 16.36 -40.99 38.13
C VAL A 540 16.70 -40.18 39.40
N LEU A 541 15.84 -39.23 39.79
CA LEU A 541 16.01 -38.45 41.02
C LEU A 541 15.97 -39.32 42.27
N GLU A 542 15.11 -40.33 42.29
CA GLU A 542 15.03 -41.25 43.42
C GLU A 542 16.31 -42.10 43.55
N HIS A 543 16.87 -42.54 42.42
CA HIS A 543 18.18 -43.18 42.39
C HIS A 543 19.30 -42.23 42.88
N ASP A 544 19.29 -40.97 42.43
CA ASP A 544 20.27 -39.96 42.89
C ASP A 544 20.18 -39.77 44.41
N ARG A 545 18.95 -39.68 44.97
CA ARG A 545 18.72 -39.62 46.43
C ARG A 545 19.20 -40.86 47.15
N GLN A 546 18.90 -42.04 46.63
CA GLN A 546 19.33 -43.31 47.22
C GLN A 546 20.85 -43.41 47.27
N CYS A 547 21.55 -42.99 46.21
CA CYS A 547 23.01 -42.93 46.20
C CYS A 547 23.54 -42.09 47.36
N ARG A 548 23.03 -40.87 47.52
CA ARG A 548 23.53 -39.93 48.52
C ARG A 548 23.14 -40.34 49.93
N HIS A 549 21.93 -40.84 50.12
CA HIS A 549 21.43 -41.35 51.39
C HIS A 549 22.29 -42.52 51.92
N LEU A 550 22.56 -43.54 51.10
CA LEU A 550 23.32 -44.71 51.53
C LEU A 550 24.76 -44.36 51.89
N HIS A 551 25.43 -43.51 51.11
CA HIS A 551 26.80 -43.09 51.42
C HIS A 551 26.89 -42.22 52.67
N VAL A 552 25.92 -41.32 52.92
CA VAL A 552 25.86 -40.55 54.17
C VAL A 552 25.57 -41.45 55.38
N LEU A 553 24.67 -42.42 55.26
CA LEU A 553 24.44 -43.42 56.31
C LEU A 553 25.70 -44.24 56.61
N ALA A 554 26.45 -44.62 55.57
CA ALA A 554 27.72 -45.33 55.72
C ALA A 554 28.76 -44.47 56.44
N ALA A 555 28.89 -43.20 56.06
CA ALA A 555 29.76 -42.24 56.73
C ALA A 555 29.38 -42.03 58.22
N GLY A 556 28.09 -41.96 58.53
CA GLY A 556 27.60 -41.86 59.90
C GLY A 556 27.95 -43.08 60.77
N ARG A 557 27.98 -44.29 60.19
CA ARG A 557 28.42 -45.51 60.89
C ARG A 557 29.93 -45.56 61.15
N LEU A 558 30.73 -44.91 60.30
CA LEU A 558 32.18 -44.81 60.47
C LEU A 558 32.60 -43.80 61.55
N GLY A 559 31.80 -42.75 61.77
CA GLY A 559 32.10 -41.67 62.72
C GLY A 559 33.18 -40.71 62.21
N GLY A 560 33.71 -39.83 63.09
CA GLY A 560 34.90 -39.02 62.78
C GLY A 560 34.73 -37.94 61.70
N GLU A 561 33.61 -37.20 61.71
CA GLU A 561 33.29 -36.08 60.79
C GLU A 561 33.09 -36.46 59.30
N TRP A 562 33.14 -37.75 58.92
CA TRP A 562 32.93 -38.19 57.52
C TRP A 562 31.57 -37.79 56.95
N GLU A 563 30.50 -37.86 57.74
CA GLU A 563 29.17 -37.40 57.32
C GLU A 563 29.17 -35.89 57.03
N ALA A 564 29.78 -35.08 57.91
CA ALA A 564 29.90 -33.64 57.72
C ALA A 564 30.72 -33.30 56.47
N TYR A 565 31.78 -34.07 56.20
CA TYR A 565 32.60 -33.92 55.00
C TYR A 565 31.82 -34.20 53.71
N LEU A 566 31.13 -35.35 53.60
CA LEU A 566 30.31 -35.67 52.41
C LEU A 566 29.22 -34.61 52.17
N ARG A 567 28.54 -34.18 53.24
CA ARG A 567 27.53 -33.11 53.15
C ARG A 567 28.11 -31.79 52.69
N SER A 568 29.34 -31.46 53.10
CA SER A 568 30.01 -30.23 52.69
C SER A 568 30.42 -30.24 51.21
N LEU A 569 30.83 -31.39 50.66
CA LEU A 569 31.11 -31.55 49.22
C LEU A 569 29.84 -31.41 48.39
N ALA A 570 28.74 -32.02 48.84
CA ALA A 570 27.43 -31.85 48.22
C ALA A 570 26.92 -30.39 48.29
N ALA A 571 27.26 -29.65 49.36
CA ALA A 571 26.94 -28.22 49.46
C ALA A 571 27.69 -27.39 48.40
N VAL A 572 28.96 -27.70 48.12
CA VAL A 572 29.73 -27.07 47.02
C VAL A 572 29.10 -27.36 45.67
N LEU A 573 28.66 -28.59 45.43
CA LEU A 573 27.97 -28.97 44.19
C LEU A 573 26.63 -28.25 44.03
N HIS A 574 25.83 -28.20 45.10
CA HIS A 574 24.56 -27.45 45.14
C HIS A 574 24.77 -25.96 44.86
N TYR A 575 25.77 -25.34 45.49
CA TYR A 575 26.17 -23.96 45.24
C TYR A 575 26.59 -23.72 43.78
N ALA A 576 27.50 -24.55 43.26
CA ALA A 576 28.05 -24.38 41.92
C ALA A 576 26.98 -24.56 40.83
N GLU A 577 26.15 -25.60 40.93
CA GLU A 577 25.10 -25.90 39.96
C GLU A 577 24.01 -24.83 39.92
N HIS A 578 23.54 -24.35 41.08
CA HIS A 578 22.54 -23.29 41.12
C HIS A 578 23.09 -21.93 40.69
N SER A 579 24.32 -21.61 41.07
CA SER A 579 25.00 -20.38 40.65
C SER A 579 25.22 -20.35 39.14
N GLU A 580 25.67 -21.46 38.55
CA GLU A 580 25.86 -21.60 37.12
C GLU A 580 24.52 -21.50 36.37
N ALA A 581 23.49 -22.20 36.85
CA ALA A 581 22.16 -22.15 36.27
C ALA A 581 21.56 -20.74 36.31
N ASN A 582 21.66 -20.05 37.46
CA ASN A 582 21.13 -18.69 37.61
C ASN A 582 21.85 -17.69 36.69
N LEU A 583 23.17 -17.82 36.53
CA LEU A 583 23.94 -16.96 35.63
C LEU A 583 23.60 -17.22 34.16
N ARG A 584 23.54 -18.49 33.74
CA ARG A 584 23.12 -18.87 32.38
C ARG A 584 21.69 -18.42 32.07
N ASP A 585 20.78 -18.54 33.03
CA ASP A 585 19.39 -18.10 32.89
C ASP A 585 19.28 -16.56 32.74
N ALA A 586 19.98 -15.80 33.58
CA ALA A 586 20.04 -14.34 33.46
C ALA A 586 20.63 -13.91 32.11
N HIS A 587 21.68 -14.59 31.64
CA HIS A 587 22.28 -14.33 30.33
C HIS A 587 21.35 -14.71 29.18
N GLY A 588 20.62 -15.82 29.29
CA GLY A 588 19.56 -16.21 28.36
C GLY A 588 18.45 -15.18 28.27
N LEU A 589 18.02 -14.60 29.40
CA LEU A 589 17.06 -13.48 29.42
C LEU A 589 17.62 -12.24 28.71
N LEU A 590 18.89 -11.92 28.91
CA LEU A 590 19.55 -10.81 28.22
C LEU A 590 19.58 -11.05 26.71
N ILE A 591 20.00 -12.23 26.25
CA ILE A 591 20.04 -12.58 24.83
C ILE A 591 18.63 -12.54 24.22
N ASN A 592 17.63 -13.10 24.89
CA ASN A 592 16.24 -13.06 24.43
C ASN A 592 15.72 -11.62 24.36
N THR A 593 15.96 -10.82 25.40
CA THR A 593 15.55 -9.41 25.45
C THR A 593 16.23 -8.61 24.35
N TYR A 594 17.54 -8.77 24.16
CA TYR A 594 18.29 -8.15 23.07
C TYR A 594 17.72 -8.52 21.70
N THR A 595 17.45 -9.81 21.48
CA THR A 595 16.86 -10.29 20.22
C THR A 595 15.47 -9.69 19.97
N VAL A 596 14.64 -9.60 21.00
CA VAL A 596 13.30 -9.01 20.92
C VAL A 596 13.35 -7.50 20.68
N VAL A 597 14.13 -6.76 21.47
CA VAL A 597 14.19 -5.29 21.38
C VAL A 597 14.91 -4.79 20.13
N THR A 598 15.69 -5.66 19.46
CA THR A 598 16.36 -5.33 18.20
C THR A 598 15.65 -5.91 16.98
N ALA A 599 14.52 -6.60 17.16
CA ALA A 599 13.83 -7.33 16.10
C ALA A 599 13.37 -6.43 14.95
N ASP A 600 12.84 -5.25 15.26
CA ASP A 600 12.41 -4.24 14.28
C ASP A 600 13.55 -3.27 13.87
N ARG A 601 14.76 -3.52 14.38
CA ARG A 601 15.97 -2.71 14.21
C ARG A 601 15.83 -1.26 14.68
N ASN A 602 14.87 -0.97 15.56
CA ASN A 602 14.64 0.36 16.09
C ASN A 602 14.33 0.34 17.60
N VAL A 603 15.35 0.58 18.43
CA VAL A 603 15.18 0.52 19.89
C VAL A 603 14.58 1.83 20.42
N SER A 604 13.35 1.77 20.93
CA SER A 604 12.72 2.88 21.67
C SER A 604 13.34 3.07 23.05
N SER A 605 13.06 4.22 23.70
CA SER A 605 13.53 4.48 25.07
C SER A 605 12.96 3.48 26.11
N ASN A 606 11.77 2.94 25.86
CA ASN A 606 11.16 1.90 26.70
C ASN A 606 11.87 0.55 26.54
N GLU A 607 12.20 0.18 25.30
CA GLU A 607 12.93 -1.03 24.98
C GLU A 607 14.38 -0.97 25.47
N LEU A 608 15.02 0.19 25.36
CA LEU A 608 16.35 0.43 25.92
C LEU A 608 16.35 0.23 27.45
N ARG A 609 15.36 0.77 28.16
CA ARG A 609 15.19 0.52 29.61
C ARG A 609 15.02 -0.95 29.92
N ARG A 610 14.24 -1.68 29.11
CA ARG A 610 14.04 -3.11 29.27
C ARG A 610 15.33 -3.90 29.06
N LEU A 611 16.13 -3.55 28.04
CA LEU A 611 17.43 -4.15 27.78
C LEU A 611 18.41 -3.89 28.94
N VAL A 612 18.45 -2.65 29.44
CA VAL A 612 19.25 -2.29 30.63
C VAL A 612 18.80 -3.08 31.86
N ASN A 613 17.50 -3.29 32.07
CA ASN A 613 17.01 -4.12 33.18
C ASN A 613 17.45 -5.58 33.07
N ALA A 614 17.40 -6.17 31.86
CA ALA A 614 17.89 -7.52 31.61
C ALA A 614 19.42 -7.62 31.79
N ALA A 615 20.18 -6.61 31.35
CA ALA A 615 21.62 -6.54 31.61
C ALA A 615 21.92 -6.44 33.12
N ASN A 616 21.09 -5.71 33.87
CA ASN A 616 21.20 -5.62 35.32
C ASN A 616 20.85 -6.95 36.02
N GLU A 617 20.04 -7.84 35.44
CA GLU A 617 19.86 -9.20 35.96
C GLU A 617 21.15 -10.01 35.89
N VAL A 618 21.89 -9.92 34.78
CA VAL A 618 23.21 -10.58 34.62
C VAL A 618 24.21 -10.01 35.59
N HIS A 619 24.28 -8.69 35.74
CA HIS A 619 25.17 -8.06 36.72
C HIS A 619 24.85 -8.49 38.16
N ARG A 620 23.56 -8.57 38.51
CA ARG A 620 23.09 -9.08 39.81
C ARG A 620 23.39 -10.57 40.01
N ALA A 621 23.46 -11.37 38.96
CA ALA A 621 23.90 -12.76 39.04
C ALA A 621 25.42 -12.89 39.20
N LEU A 622 26.21 -12.02 38.55
CA LEU A 622 27.68 -12.02 38.61
C LEU A 622 28.22 -11.45 39.93
N SER A 623 27.80 -10.25 40.32
CA SER A 623 28.43 -9.49 41.41
C SER A 623 28.54 -10.25 42.74
N PRO A 624 27.51 -10.99 43.21
CA PRO A 624 27.61 -11.75 44.44
C PRO A 624 28.63 -12.89 44.39
N LEU A 625 28.83 -13.54 43.23
CA LEU A 625 29.79 -14.64 43.08
C LEU A 625 31.21 -14.18 43.36
N TYR A 626 31.57 -13.01 42.84
CA TYR A 626 32.88 -12.40 43.08
C TYR A 626 33.00 -11.85 44.50
N ARG A 627 31.97 -11.15 45.00
CA ARG A 627 31.98 -10.55 46.34
C ARG A 627 32.06 -11.60 47.46
N ASN A 628 31.35 -12.71 47.30
CA ASN A 628 31.27 -13.78 48.30
C ASN A 628 32.32 -14.87 48.05
N SER A 629 33.17 -14.75 47.02
CA SER A 629 34.23 -15.72 46.73
C SER A 629 35.11 -16.07 47.93
N PRO A 630 35.48 -15.15 48.86
CA PRO A 630 36.29 -15.51 50.02
C PRO A 630 35.56 -16.38 51.06
N GLN A 631 34.23 -16.50 50.98
CA GLN A 631 33.43 -17.33 51.89
C GLN A 631 33.44 -18.81 51.49
N LEU A 632 33.85 -19.13 50.24
CA LEU A 632 33.98 -20.50 49.77
C LEU A 632 35.37 -21.04 50.13
N THR A 633 35.43 -21.99 51.07
CA THR A 633 36.69 -22.63 51.48
C THR A 633 36.69 -24.08 51.04
N LEU A 634 37.67 -24.43 50.21
CA LEU A 634 37.90 -25.79 49.73
C LEU A 634 38.89 -26.52 50.64
N ASP A 635 38.72 -27.84 50.75
CA ASP A 635 39.73 -28.71 51.34
C ASP A 635 40.89 -28.92 50.36
N GLU A 636 42.01 -29.46 50.86
CA GLU A 636 43.22 -29.66 50.06
C GLU A 636 42.94 -30.52 48.81
N ARG A 637 42.18 -31.62 48.95
CA ARG A 637 41.87 -32.52 47.84
C ARG A 637 41.12 -31.80 46.72
N THR A 638 40.07 -31.05 47.05
CA THR A 638 39.28 -30.33 46.05
C THR A 638 40.05 -29.15 45.46
N ALA A 639 40.84 -28.43 46.27
CA ALA A 639 41.69 -27.34 45.79
C ALA A 639 42.76 -27.83 44.80
N THR A 640 43.42 -28.96 45.08
CA THR A 640 44.39 -29.57 44.17
C THR A 640 43.73 -29.98 42.85
N ARG A 641 42.53 -30.55 42.88
CA ARG A 641 41.77 -30.91 41.67
C ARG A 641 41.30 -29.69 40.87
N LEU A 642 40.97 -28.59 41.54
CA LEU A 642 40.65 -27.32 40.87
C LEU A 642 41.89 -26.69 40.22
N GLY A 643 43.09 -26.97 40.75
CA GLY A 643 44.38 -26.49 40.23
C GLY A 643 44.70 -25.03 40.58
N THR A 644 43.80 -24.35 41.27
CA THR A 644 43.92 -22.94 41.69
C THR A 644 43.01 -22.68 42.89
N THR A 645 43.17 -21.53 43.56
CA THR A 645 42.17 -21.09 44.55
C THR A 645 40.89 -20.63 43.86
N TRP A 646 39.76 -20.72 44.56
CA TRP A 646 38.47 -20.28 44.01
C TRP A 646 38.47 -18.78 43.65
N SER A 647 39.07 -17.94 44.49
CA SER A 647 39.18 -16.50 44.24
C SER A 647 40.02 -16.20 43.00
N ASP A 648 41.13 -16.93 42.80
CA ASP A 648 41.99 -16.75 41.62
C ASP A 648 41.33 -17.28 40.34
N ALA A 649 40.55 -18.38 40.42
CA ALA A 649 39.77 -18.89 39.30
C ALA A 649 38.75 -17.88 38.76
N LEU A 650 38.16 -17.04 39.64
CA LEU A 650 37.25 -15.98 39.24
C LEU A 650 37.98 -14.71 38.78
N GLY A 651 39.09 -14.36 39.46
CA GLY A 651 39.82 -13.12 39.23
C GLY A 651 39.15 -11.88 39.84
N ALA A 652 39.68 -10.69 39.56
CA ALA A 652 39.14 -9.42 40.06
C ALA A 652 37.90 -8.97 39.28
N PHE A 653 36.82 -8.61 39.97
CA PHE A 653 35.60 -8.11 39.32
C PHE A 653 35.69 -6.62 38.99
N SER A 654 35.73 -6.28 37.71
CA SER A 654 35.82 -4.89 37.23
C SER A 654 34.65 -4.44 36.35
N LEU A 655 33.61 -5.27 36.18
CA LEU A 655 32.44 -4.96 35.37
C LEU A 655 31.48 -4.02 36.13
N SER A 656 31.30 -2.80 35.62
CA SER A 656 30.36 -1.82 36.16
C SER A 656 28.89 -2.20 35.87
N ALA A 657 27.96 -1.62 36.63
CA ALA A 657 26.54 -1.85 36.42
C ALA A 657 26.08 -1.22 35.08
N PRO A 658 25.24 -1.91 34.29
CA PRO A 658 24.74 -1.39 33.03
C PRO A 658 23.69 -0.30 33.24
N ASN A 659 23.79 0.79 32.47
CA ASN A 659 22.87 1.91 32.40
C ASN A 659 22.67 2.36 30.93
N GLN A 660 21.84 3.37 30.68
CA GLN A 660 21.54 3.79 29.31
C GLN A 660 22.76 4.34 28.56
N ASP A 661 23.73 4.92 29.26
CA ASP A 661 24.89 5.58 28.67
C ASP A 661 26.02 4.59 28.31
N ASN A 662 26.17 3.49 29.06
CA ASN A 662 27.25 2.52 28.87
C ASN A 662 26.82 1.19 28.22
N ILE A 663 25.52 0.96 27.99
CA ILE A 663 24.98 -0.35 27.59
C ILE A 663 25.63 -0.92 26.31
N GLY A 664 25.95 -0.07 25.33
CA GLY A 664 26.58 -0.53 24.08
C GLY A 664 27.98 -1.11 24.30
N GLN A 665 28.83 -0.44 25.09
CA GLN A 665 30.15 -0.95 25.46
C GLN A 665 30.04 -2.16 26.39
N TRP A 666 29.08 -2.13 27.31
CA TRP A 666 28.85 -3.20 28.27
C TRP A 666 28.45 -4.53 27.59
N LEU A 667 27.56 -4.47 26.60
CA LEU A 667 27.18 -5.64 25.78
C LEU A 667 28.37 -6.22 25.00
N GLY A 668 29.35 -5.40 24.62
CA GLY A 668 30.55 -5.86 23.91
C GLY A 668 31.50 -6.70 24.76
N VAL A 669 31.38 -6.68 26.09
CA VAL A 669 32.32 -7.38 27.00
C VAL A 669 31.64 -8.43 27.90
N VAL A 670 30.33 -8.38 28.09
CA VAL A 670 29.61 -9.24 29.05
C VAL A 670 29.77 -10.73 28.76
N ASP A 671 29.76 -11.15 27.49
CA ASP A 671 29.88 -12.56 27.12
C ASP A 671 31.20 -13.17 27.63
N GLY A 672 32.29 -12.39 27.59
CA GLY A 672 33.58 -12.79 28.15
C GLY A 672 33.51 -13.06 29.65
N TRP A 673 32.85 -12.18 30.42
CA TRP A 673 32.66 -12.36 31.86
C TRP A 673 31.79 -13.56 32.18
N VAL A 674 30.64 -13.72 31.50
CA VAL A 674 29.74 -14.85 31.71
C VAL A 674 30.44 -16.17 31.39
N ASN A 675 31.14 -16.25 30.26
CA ASN A 675 31.86 -17.46 29.85
C ASN A 675 32.99 -17.80 30.82
N ALA A 676 33.76 -16.82 31.29
CA ALA A 676 34.80 -17.04 32.29
C ALA A 676 34.23 -17.55 33.62
N THR A 677 33.20 -16.88 34.16
CA THR A 677 32.58 -17.28 35.44
C THR A 677 31.89 -18.65 35.36
N THR A 678 31.16 -18.94 34.28
CA THR A 678 30.52 -20.25 34.09
C THR A 678 31.55 -21.36 33.90
N SER A 679 32.69 -21.08 33.24
CA SER A 679 33.81 -22.03 33.14
C SER A 679 34.42 -22.33 34.51
N ALA A 680 34.64 -21.30 35.34
CA ALA A 680 35.14 -21.47 36.71
C ALA A 680 34.16 -22.29 37.58
N LEU A 681 32.86 -21.99 37.52
CA LEU A 681 31.82 -22.76 38.22
C LEU A 681 31.76 -24.22 37.75
N SER A 682 31.88 -24.47 36.44
CA SER A 682 31.91 -25.84 35.92
C SER A 682 33.19 -26.59 36.34
N ALA A 683 34.33 -25.90 36.50
CA ALA A 683 35.56 -26.48 37.01
C ALA A 683 35.43 -26.82 38.51
N LEU A 684 34.86 -25.92 39.31
CA LEU A 684 34.55 -26.14 40.72
C LEU A 684 33.61 -27.34 40.92
N ARG A 685 32.51 -27.39 40.15
CA ARG A 685 31.56 -28.51 40.16
C ARG A 685 32.25 -29.82 39.84
N ARG A 686 33.12 -29.84 38.83
CA ARG A 686 33.87 -31.03 38.42
C ARG A 686 34.82 -31.48 39.53
N ALA A 687 35.61 -30.56 40.09
CA ALA A 687 36.53 -30.87 41.19
C ALA A 687 35.78 -31.44 42.41
N ALA A 688 34.70 -30.79 42.83
CA ALA A 688 33.88 -31.24 43.95
C ALA A 688 33.20 -32.59 43.71
N LEU A 689 32.74 -32.86 42.48
CA LEU A 689 32.12 -34.14 42.11
C LEU A 689 33.15 -35.28 42.18
N GLU A 690 34.34 -35.07 41.63
CA GLU A 690 35.40 -36.07 41.69
C GLU A 690 35.82 -36.36 43.14
N THR A 691 35.97 -35.32 43.98
CA THR A 691 36.27 -35.50 45.41
C THR A 691 35.11 -36.21 46.14
N LEU A 692 33.85 -35.90 45.82
CA LEU A 692 32.70 -36.58 46.40
C LEU A 692 32.70 -38.07 46.07
N LEU A 693 32.84 -38.43 44.79
CA LEU A 693 32.90 -39.83 44.35
C LEU A 693 34.16 -40.55 44.88
N GLU A 694 35.22 -39.80 45.17
CA GLU A 694 36.40 -40.32 45.87
C GLU A 694 36.10 -40.71 47.31
N ALA A 695 35.55 -39.76 48.08
CA ALA A 695 35.18 -39.95 49.47
C ALA A 695 34.09 -41.02 49.65
N GLU A 696 33.13 -41.09 48.72
CA GLU A 696 32.06 -42.09 48.74
C GLU A 696 32.59 -43.52 48.59
N ASP A 697 33.56 -43.74 47.70
CA ASP A 697 34.22 -45.04 47.56
C ASP A 697 35.06 -45.40 48.80
N GLU A 698 35.75 -44.43 49.41
CA GLU A 698 36.51 -44.66 50.66
C GLU A 698 35.57 -45.11 51.78
N VAL A 699 34.43 -44.42 51.92
CA VAL A 699 33.38 -44.77 52.88
C VAL A 699 32.78 -46.14 52.58
N ALA A 700 32.46 -46.43 51.32
CA ALA A 700 31.90 -47.72 50.90
C ALA A 700 32.89 -48.89 51.15
N ALA A 701 34.17 -48.70 50.83
CA ALA A 701 35.22 -49.68 51.05
C ALA A 701 35.43 -49.96 52.54
N ALA A 702 35.37 -48.94 53.39
CA ALA A 702 35.53 -49.09 54.83
C ALA A 702 34.40 -49.88 55.50
N VAL A 703 33.15 -49.58 55.12
CA VAL A 703 31.97 -50.31 55.62
C VAL A 703 31.99 -51.77 55.17
N SER A 704 32.55 -52.08 54.00
CA SER A 704 32.66 -53.46 53.49
C SER A 704 33.69 -54.33 54.23
N HIS A 705 34.81 -53.75 54.67
CA HIS A 705 35.92 -54.50 55.29
C HIS A 705 35.92 -54.42 56.82
N SER A 706 34.96 -53.73 57.45
CA SER A 706 34.98 -53.39 58.88
C SER A 706 36.31 -52.75 59.33
N ALA A 707 36.93 -51.99 58.43
CA ALA A 707 38.26 -51.40 58.63
C ALA A 707 38.16 -49.99 59.24
N SER A 708 39.15 -49.59 60.05
CA SER A 708 39.23 -48.20 60.53
C SER A 708 39.64 -47.26 59.39
N VAL A 709 38.81 -46.26 59.08
CA VAL A 709 39.20 -45.17 58.19
C VAL A 709 40.01 -44.14 58.96
N GLY A 710 40.99 -43.52 58.30
CA GLY A 710 41.67 -42.34 58.85
C GLY A 710 40.70 -41.18 59.16
N PRO A 711 41.17 -40.11 59.80
CA PRO A 711 40.34 -38.93 60.07
C PRO A 711 39.78 -38.35 58.77
N ALA A 712 38.53 -37.90 58.79
CA ALA A 712 37.94 -37.23 57.64
C ALA A 712 38.71 -35.93 57.32
N PRO A 713 38.82 -35.54 56.03
CA PRO A 713 39.32 -34.23 55.67
C PRO A 713 38.44 -33.10 56.24
N ALA A 714 38.99 -31.89 56.27
CA ALA A 714 38.26 -30.73 56.76
C ALA A 714 37.00 -30.45 55.91
N ALA A 715 35.86 -30.21 56.57
CA ALA A 715 34.63 -29.85 55.90
C ALA A 715 34.76 -28.54 55.11
N LEU A 716 34.21 -28.53 53.90
CA LEU A 716 34.19 -27.37 53.02
C LEU A 716 33.12 -26.37 53.47
N LYS A 717 33.25 -25.12 53.04
CA LYS A 717 32.25 -24.07 53.29
C LYS A 717 31.83 -23.41 51.99
N VAL A 718 30.55 -23.06 51.93
CA VAL A 718 29.94 -22.29 50.84
C VAL A 718 29.31 -21.01 51.42
N PRO A 719 29.07 -19.98 50.59
CA PRO A 719 28.29 -18.82 51.00
C PRO A 719 26.93 -19.24 51.59
N THR A 720 26.52 -18.63 52.70
CA THR A 720 25.25 -18.97 53.38
C THR A 720 24.02 -18.58 52.56
N GLU A 721 24.14 -17.54 51.73
CA GLU A 721 23.09 -17.07 50.84
C GLU A 721 23.58 -17.05 49.39
N PHE A 722 22.88 -17.77 48.53
CA PHE A 722 23.08 -17.77 47.08
C PHE A 722 21.75 -18.08 46.38
N PRO A 723 21.57 -17.63 45.12
CA PRO A 723 20.33 -17.87 44.37
C PRO A 723 20.15 -19.36 44.07
N ARG A 724 18.95 -19.88 44.33
CA ARG A 724 18.57 -21.27 44.06
C ARG A 724 17.61 -21.30 42.88
N LEU A 725 18.05 -21.90 41.77
CA LEU A 725 17.28 -22.01 40.54
C LEU A 725 17.06 -23.47 40.13
N ARG A 726 15.90 -24.02 40.47
CA ARG A 726 15.47 -25.35 40.01
C ARG A 726 15.06 -25.34 38.53
N PRO A 727 15.14 -26.47 37.82
CA PRO A 727 14.57 -26.59 36.49
C PRO A 727 13.06 -26.27 36.49
N GLY A 728 12.61 -25.46 35.54
CA GLY A 728 11.24 -24.96 35.42
C GLY A 728 10.98 -23.63 36.16
N MET A 729 11.92 -23.15 36.98
CA MET A 729 11.83 -21.85 37.68
C MET A 729 12.63 -20.74 36.98
N GLU A 730 13.09 -20.99 35.75
CA GLU A 730 13.83 -20.03 34.91
C GLU A 730 13.06 -18.72 34.69
N ARG A 731 13.80 -17.63 34.45
CA ARG A 731 13.22 -16.34 34.12
C ARG A 731 12.36 -16.47 32.86
N LYS A 732 11.13 -15.96 32.92
CA LYS A 732 10.17 -16.06 31.81
C LYS A 732 10.69 -15.33 30.58
N LEU A 733 10.96 -16.07 29.51
CA LEU A 733 11.35 -15.51 28.21
C LEU A 733 10.13 -15.00 27.44
N GLN A 734 10.35 -14.01 26.58
CA GLN A 734 9.35 -13.58 25.63
C GLN A 734 9.43 -14.46 24.38
N ASN A 735 8.39 -15.29 24.19
CA ASN A 735 8.29 -16.23 23.07
C ASN A 735 7.52 -15.67 21.87
N ARG A 736 6.93 -14.46 21.99
CA ARG A 736 6.18 -13.81 20.91
C ARG A 736 6.45 -12.32 20.90
N LEU A 737 6.70 -11.76 19.73
CA LEU A 737 6.81 -10.32 19.52
C LEU A 737 5.45 -9.62 19.78
N GLY A 738 5.50 -8.33 20.17
CA GLY A 738 4.29 -7.51 20.33
C GLY A 738 3.55 -7.35 19.00
N TRP A 739 2.27 -6.95 19.02
CA TRP A 739 1.50 -6.84 17.76
C TRP A 739 2.15 -5.87 16.76
N TRP A 740 2.66 -4.74 17.26
CA TRP A 740 3.36 -3.75 16.43
C TRP A 740 4.69 -4.29 15.88
N ASP A 741 5.50 -4.94 16.73
CA ASP A 741 6.75 -5.57 16.30
C ASP A 741 6.47 -6.66 15.27
N ARG A 742 5.39 -7.43 15.42
CA ARG A 742 4.93 -8.42 14.45
C ARG A 742 4.41 -7.78 13.16
N PHE A 743 3.82 -6.59 13.23
CA PHE A 743 3.46 -5.82 12.04
C PHE A 743 4.73 -5.35 11.32
N GLN A 744 5.69 -4.76 12.04
CA GLN A 744 6.96 -4.29 11.48
C GLN A 744 7.84 -5.42 10.94
N THR A 745 7.91 -6.55 11.63
CA THR A 745 8.64 -7.76 11.22
C THR A 745 7.78 -8.70 10.37
N ALA A 746 6.54 -8.32 10.03
CA ALA A 746 5.56 -9.14 9.31
C ALA A 746 5.40 -10.58 9.84
N GLU A 747 5.48 -10.80 11.16
CA GLU A 747 5.43 -12.12 11.80
C GLU A 747 3.99 -12.60 12.09
N GLY A 748 3.55 -13.58 11.29
CA GLY A 748 2.24 -14.22 11.37
C GLY A 748 1.19 -13.59 10.45
N VAL A 749 0.21 -14.40 10.03
CA VAL A 749 -0.69 -14.10 8.90
C VAL A 749 -1.40 -12.73 9.02
N GLY A 750 -1.98 -12.43 10.19
CA GLY A 750 -2.73 -11.17 10.41
C GLY A 750 -1.85 -9.92 10.27
N PRO A 751 -0.78 -9.77 11.08
CA PRO A 751 0.16 -8.66 10.94
C PRO A 751 0.81 -8.57 9.57
N THR A 752 1.15 -9.71 8.93
CA THR A 752 1.63 -9.72 7.54
C THR A 752 0.62 -9.07 6.62
N LEU A 753 -0.65 -9.52 6.63
CA LEU A 753 -1.71 -9.02 5.73
C LEU A 753 -1.96 -7.52 5.93
N ALA A 754 -2.03 -7.06 7.17
CA ALA A 754 -2.19 -5.63 7.48
C ALA A 754 -1.03 -4.79 6.91
N ARG A 755 0.20 -5.29 7.01
CA ARG A 755 1.39 -4.62 6.45
C ARG A 755 1.35 -4.58 4.92
N VAL A 756 0.84 -5.64 4.28
CA VAL A 756 0.63 -5.67 2.82
C VAL A 756 -0.38 -4.62 2.39
N VAL A 757 -1.52 -4.54 3.07
CA VAL A 757 -2.57 -3.57 2.75
C VAL A 757 -2.05 -2.14 2.91
N ALA A 758 -1.35 -1.84 4.01
CA ALA A 758 -0.77 -0.53 4.24
C ALA A 758 0.29 -0.16 3.19
N ALA A 759 1.26 -1.05 2.95
CA ALA A 759 2.34 -0.79 1.99
C ALA A 759 1.84 -0.74 0.54
N GLY A 760 0.90 -1.62 0.18
CA GLY A 760 0.22 -1.64 -1.11
C GLY A 760 -0.62 -0.39 -1.34
N GLY A 761 -1.31 0.11 -0.30
CA GLY A 761 -2.04 1.38 -0.35
C GLY A 761 -1.12 2.58 -0.59
N VAL A 762 0.02 2.66 0.09
CA VAL A 762 1.01 3.74 -0.12
C VAL A 762 1.62 3.68 -1.51
N VAL A 763 2.11 2.51 -1.96
CA VAL A 763 2.69 2.40 -3.31
C VAL A 763 1.64 2.62 -4.38
N GLY A 764 0.42 2.10 -4.19
CA GLY A 764 -0.71 2.36 -5.07
C GLY A 764 -1.03 3.84 -5.18
N ALA A 765 -1.06 4.57 -4.07
CA ALA A 765 -1.26 6.02 -4.06
C ALA A 765 -0.13 6.78 -4.77
N VAL A 766 1.14 6.40 -4.57
CA VAL A 766 2.28 7.02 -5.25
C VAL A 766 2.26 6.75 -6.75
N VAL A 767 2.00 5.51 -7.16
CA VAL A 767 1.90 5.12 -8.57
C VAL A 767 0.71 5.79 -9.23
N PHE A 768 -0.44 5.82 -8.57
CA PHE A 768 -1.64 6.51 -9.04
C PHE A 768 -1.40 8.01 -9.21
N ALA A 769 -0.84 8.67 -8.18
CA ALA A 769 -0.47 10.08 -8.26
C ALA A 769 0.50 10.34 -9.42
N GLY A 770 1.54 9.51 -9.60
CA GLY A 770 2.49 9.64 -10.71
C GLY A 770 1.91 9.29 -12.10
N SER A 771 0.85 8.48 -12.18
CA SER A 771 0.16 8.15 -13.44
C SER A 771 -0.93 9.15 -13.83
N ALA A 772 -1.45 9.92 -12.86
CA ALA A 772 -2.32 11.06 -13.11
C ALA A 772 -1.55 12.24 -13.73
N PHE A 773 -0.22 12.23 -13.69
CA PHE A 773 0.62 13.21 -14.39
C PHE A 773 0.87 12.77 -15.84
N GLY A 774 0.30 13.52 -16.79
CA GLY A 774 0.46 13.32 -18.24
C GLY A 774 -0.83 13.01 -19.01
N LYS A 775 -2.00 13.12 -18.36
CA LYS A 775 -3.31 13.10 -19.03
C LYS A 775 -3.94 14.47 -18.91
N SER A 776 -4.31 15.06 -20.03
CA SER A 776 -5.10 16.29 -20.07
C SER A 776 -6.58 15.92 -20.21
N GLU A 777 -7.44 16.54 -19.42
CA GLU A 777 -8.88 16.35 -19.52
C GLU A 777 -9.46 17.34 -20.54
N LEU A 778 -10.17 16.84 -21.55
CA LEU A 778 -10.96 17.63 -22.47
C LEU A 778 -12.42 17.67 -21.99
N VAL A 779 -12.89 18.84 -21.57
CA VAL A 779 -14.30 19.08 -21.25
C VAL A 779 -14.98 19.71 -22.45
N ILE A 780 -15.95 18.99 -23.00
CA ILE A 780 -16.70 19.39 -24.19
C ILE A 780 -18.03 20.00 -23.73
N PHE A 781 -18.35 21.20 -24.19
CA PHE A 781 -19.65 21.82 -23.99
C PHE A 781 -20.40 21.93 -25.30
N ASN A 782 -21.62 21.37 -25.35
CA ASN A 782 -22.51 21.49 -26.50
C ASN A 782 -23.49 22.64 -26.28
N GLY A 783 -23.21 23.80 -26.87
CA GLY A 783 -24.11 24.97 -26.80
C GLY A 783 -25.35 24.88 -27.69
N LEU A 784 -25.42 23.95 -28.64
CA LEU A 784 -26.54 23.82 -29.58
C LEU A 784 -27.76 23.14 -28.93
N ASP A 785 -28.95 23.37 -29.50
CA ASP A 785 -30.21 22.72 -29.06
C ASP A 785 -30.41 21.31 -29.65
N VAL A 786 -29.39 20.77 -30.32
CA VAL A 786 -29.36 19.43 -30.90
C VAL A 786 -28.27 18.59 -30.23
N PRO A 787 -28.50 17.30 -29.90
CA PRO A 787 -27.43 16.41 -29.45
C PRO A 787 -26.39 16.19 -30.54
N VAL A 788 -25.12 16.08 -30.15
CA VAL A 788 -24.00 15.87 -31.05
C VAL A 788 -23.14 14.68 -30.60
N GLN A 789 -22.47 14.06 -31.55
CA GLN A 789 -21.44 13.06 -31.36
C GLN A 789 -20.09 13.66 -31.76
N ILE A 790 -19.12 13.60 -30.85
CA ILE A 790 -17.75 14.09 -31.06
C ILE A 790 -16.82 12.89 -31.12
N ALA A 791 -15.99 12.84 -32.16
CA ALA A 791 -14.89 11.89 -32.30
C ALA A 791 -13.56 12.63 -32.13
N VAL A 792 -12.71 12.18 -31.20
CA VAL A 792 -11.34 12.67 -30.98
C VAL A 792 -10.38 11.49 -31.00
N ASP A 793 -9.43 11.47 -31.93
CA ASP A 793 -8.41 10.40 -32.10
C ASP A 793 -8.97 8.96 -32.07
N GLY A 794 -10.17 8.77 -32.62
CA GLY A 794 -10.86 7.48 -32.67
C GLY A 794 -11.72 7.14 -31.44
N SER A 795 -11.74 7.98 -30.40
CA SER A 795 -12.69 7.90 -29.28
C SER A 795 -13.94 8.73 -29.58
N THR A 796 -15.13 8.17 -29.37
CA THR A 796 -16.41 8.84 -29.62
C THR A 796 -17.18 9.10 -28.33
N ILE A 797 -17.77 10.28 -28.19
CA ILE A 797 -18.63 10.65 -27.06
C ILE A 797 -19.87 11.41 -27.54
N ASP A 798 -21.03 11.08 -26.98
CA ASP A 798 -22.29 11.76 -27.25
C ASP A 798 -22.53 12.83 -26.18
N VAL A 799 -22.87 14.05 -26.61
CA VAL A 799 -23.15 15.19 -25.72
C VAL A 799 -24.54 15.72 -26.04
N ALA A 800 -25.42 15.70 -25.04
CA ALA A 800 -26.79 16.20 -25.18
C ALA A 800 -26.81 17.73 -25.42
N ALA A 801 -27.96 18.24 -25.89
CA ALA A 801 -28.18 19.68 -26.08
C ALA A 801 -27.98 20.45 -24.77
N GLN A 802 -27.24 21.57 -24.83
CA GLN A 802 -26.91 22.43 -23.67
C GLN A 802 -26.28 21.68 -22.47
N GLN A 803 -25.55 20.58 -22.73
CA GLN A 803 -24.87 19.79 -21.71
C GLN A 803 -23.35 19.72 -21.98
N HIS A 804 -22.60 19.20 -21.01
CA HIS A 804 -21.17 18.94 -21.16
C HIS A 804 -20.83 17.47 -20.93
N ALA A 805 -19.66 17.06 -21.40
CA ALA A 805 -19.07 15.77 -21.10
C ALA A 805 -17.54 15.86 -21.08
N SER A 806 -16.89 14.97 -20.33
CA SER A 806 -15.42 14.90 -20.25
C SER A 806 -14.87 13.72 -21.03
N LEU A 807 -13.74 13.92 -21.69
CA LEU A 807 -12.93 12.90 -22.35
C LEU A 807 -11.47 13.05 -21.92
N SER A 808 -10.78 11.95 -21.63
CA SER A 808 -9.35 11.98 -21.34
C SER A 808 -8.54 11.94 -22.65
N LEU A 809 -7.61 12.88 -22.83
CA LEU A 809 -6.65 12.86 -23.95
C LEU A 809 -5.35 12.19 -23.52
N ASP A 810 -4.78 11.35 -24.39
CA ASP A 810 -3.52 10.66 -24.15
C ASP A 810 -2.35 11.40 -24.84
N GLY A 811 -1.53 12.11 -24.05
CA GLY A 811 -0.30 12.77 -24.50
C GLY A 811 -0.47 14.20 -25.02
N ASP A 812 0.63 14.97 -25.01
CA ASP A 812 0.71 16.31 -25.61
C ASP A 812 0.92 16.19 -27.14
N GLY A 813 0.16 16.95 -27.95
CA GLY A 813 0.29 16.93 -29.41
C GLY A 813 -0.94 17.41 -30.17
N ASP A 814 -0.99 17.12 -31.47
CA ASP A 814 -2.13 17.43 -32.35
C ASP A 814 -3.17 16.29 -32.29
N HIS A 815 -4.43 16.66 -32.10
CA HIS A 815 -5.59 15.78 -31.99
C HIS A 815 -6.62 16.11 -33.08
N ASP A 816 -7.14 15.09 -33.77
CA ASP A 816 -8.14 15.28 -34.82
C ASP A 816 -9.56 15.22 -34.22
N VAL A 817 -10.31 16.31 -34.31
CA VAL A 817 -11.66 16.47 -33.76
C VAL A 817 -12.68 16.52 -34.89
N ARG A 818 -13.69 15.65 -34.84
CA ARG A 818 -14.84 15.66 -35.75
C ARG A 818 -16.15 15.62 -34.96
N THR A 819 -17.01 16.61 -35.21
CA THR A 819 -18.33 16.71 -34.56
C THR A 819 -19.44 16.54 -35.59
N ALA A 820 -20.40 15.67 -35.29
CA ALA A 820 -21.57 15.42 -36.13
C ALA A 820 -22.85 15.38 -35.29
N THR A 821 -23.96 15.71 -35.92
CA THR A 821 -25.30 15.50 -35.36
C THR A 821 -25.65 14.00 -35.33
N VAL A 822 -26.64 13.59 -34.54
CA VAL A 822 -27.05 12.17 -34.39
C VAL A 822 -27.53 11.55 -35.72
N ASP A 823 -28.09 12.35 -36.62
CA ASP A 823 -28.47 11.97 -38.00
C ASP A 823 -27.29 11.90 -38.98
N GLY A 824 -26.06 12.17 -38.52
CA GLY A 824 -24.82 11.99 -39.25
C GLY A 824 -24.35 13.22 -40.05
N ALA A 825 -25.04 14.35 -39.99
CA ALA A 825 -24.58 15.57 -40.65
C ALA A 825 -23.43 16.20 -39.85
N VAL A 826 -22.32 16.47 -40.55
CA VAL A 826 -21.08 16.99 -39.95
C VAL A 826 -21.27 18.46 -39.57
N VAL A 827 -21.11 18.77 -38.28
CA VAL A 827 -21.15 20.13 -37.73
C VAL A 827 -19.82 20.83 -38.03
N GLU A 828 -18.70 20.22 -37.64
CA GLU A 828 -17.36 20.74 -37.92
C GLU A 828 -16.28 19.66 -37.84
N THR A 829 -15.10 19.95 -38.38
CA THR A 829 -13.89 19.11 -38.30
C THR A 829 -12.66 20.01 -38.23
N PHE A 830 -11.76 19.78 -37.28
CA PHE A 830 -10.53 20.55 -37.09
C PHE A 830 -9.50 19.77 -36.30
N THR A 831 -8.24 20.22 -36.34
CA THR A 831 -7.15 19.68 -35.52
C THR A 831 -6.89 20.64 -34.35
N ALA A 832 -6.70 20.10 -33.14
CA ALA A 832 -6.48 20.84 -31.91
C ALA A 832 -5.16 20.42 -31.23
N THR A 833 -4.40 21.37 -30.71
CA THR A 833 -3.10 21.08 -30.08
C THR A 833 -3.18 21.18 -28.55
N THR A 834 -2.50 20.27 -27.85
CA THR A 834 -2.32 20.26 -26.39
C THR A 834 -0.84 20.41 -26.00
N ASP A 835 -0.57 21.14 -24.92
CA ASP A 835 0.75 21.62 -24.48
C ASP A 835 0.98 21.52 -22.95
N GLY A 836 0.44 20.47 -22.32
CA GLY A 836 0.73 20.13 -20.91
C GLY A 836 -0.18 20.78 -19.87
N ALA A 837 -1.32 21.35 -20.29
CA ALA A 837 -2.35 21.86 -19.38
C ALA A 837 -3.19 20.74 -18.74
N ALA A 838 -3.73 21.01 -17.54
CA ALA A 838 -4.60 20.06 -16.84
C ALA A 838 -5.98 19.91 -17.51
N HIS A 839 -6.56 21.00 -17.99
CA HIS A 839 -7.90 21.03 -18.60
C HIS A 839 -7.93 21.82 -19.91
N TYR A 840 -8.51 21.21 -20.94
CA TYR A 840 -8.91 21.85 -22.20
C TYR A 840 -10.42 21.89 -22.30
N VAL A 841 -10.93 22.90 -23.00
CA VAL A 841 -12.35 23.10 -23.24
C VAL A 841 -12.60 23.13 -24.74
N TYR A 842 -13.56 22.33 -25.20
CA TYR A 842 -14.08 22.37 -26.56
C TYR A 842 -15.54 22.86 -26.55
N ASN A 843 -15.75 24.07 -27.08
CA ASN A 843 -17.06 24.68 -27.24
C ASN A 843 -17.59 24.37 -28.65
N VAL A 844 -18.52 23.43 -28.75
CA VAL A 844 -19.02 22.90 -30.02
C VAL A 844 -19.57 24.02 -30.89
N ALA A 845 -19.07 24.12 -32.13
CA ALA A 845 -19.44 25.14 -33.12
C ALA A 845 -19.28 26.59 -32.63
N SER A 846 -18.52 26.84 -31.55
CA SER A 846 -18.50 28.12 -30.85
C SER A 846 -19.92 28.61 -30.49
N ALA A 847 -20.83 27.70 -30.12
CA ALA A 847 -22.25 28.01 -29.94
C ALA A 847 -22.59 28.69 -28.59
N ALA A 848 -21.70 28.66 -27.60
CA ALA A 848 -21.93 29.28 -26.30
C ALA A 848 -20.86 30.32 -25.94
N SER A 849 -21.22 31.30 -25.11
CA SER A 849 -20.27 32.25 -24.53
C SER A 849 -19.65 31.67 -23.25
N LEU A 850 -18.34 31.73 -23.11
CA LEU A 850 -17.61 31.24 -21.95
C LEU A 850 -17.28 32.41 -20.99
N VAL A 851 -17.58 32.22 -19.71
CA VAL A 851 -17.34 33.21 -18.66
C VAL A 851 -16.60 32.57 -17.50
N GLU A 852 -15.47 33.17 -17.13
CA GLU A 852 -14.70 32.76 -15.96
C GLU A 852 -14.98 33.70 -14.79
N TRP A 853 -15.39 33.15 -13.66
CA TRP A 853 -15.72 33.92 -12.46
C TRP A 853 -15.25 33.22 -11.19
N THR A 854 -15.34 33.90 -10.06
CA THR A 854 -14.86 33.37 -8.77
C THR A 854 -16.00 33.29 -7.76
N ALA A 855 -16.32 32.08 -7.30
CA ALA A 855 -17.23 31.86 -6.18
C ALA A 855 -16.51 32.17 -4.86
N SER A 856 -16.99 33.16 -4.12
CA SER A 856 -16.41 33.60 -2.86
C SER A 856 -17.22 33.12 -1.65
N TYR A 857 -16.51 32.64 -0.63
CA TYR A 857 -17.10 32.11 0.59
C TYR A 857 -16.54 32.84 1.81
N GLY A 858 -17.42 33.34 2.68
CA GLY A 858 -17.04 34.13 3.84
C GLY A 858 -16.54 35.54 3.46
N SER A 859 -15.43 36.00 4.05
CA SER A 859 -14.89 37.35 3.86
C SER A 859 -13.90 37.47 2.69
N ALA A 860 -13.79 36.46 1.82
CA ALA A 860 -12.84 36.48 0.72
C ALA A 860 -13.34 37.35 -0.44
N GLY A 861 -12.51 38.27 -0.94
CA GLY A 861 -12.84 39.09 -2.10
C GLY A 861 -12.78 38.28 -3.39
N GLY A 862 -13.85 38.33 -4.21
CA GLY A 862 -13.88 37.71 -5.53
C GLY A 862 -13.05 38.51 -6.56
N ARG A 863 -12.56 37.84 -7.59
CA ARG A 863 -12.07 38.51 -8.81
C ARG A 863 -13.26 38.90 -9.67
N SER A 864 -13.14 40.00 -10.42
CA SER A 864 -14.11 40.40 -11.43
C SER A 864 -14.26 39.32 -12.50
N GLU A 865 -15.49 39.09 -12.94
CA GLU A 865 -15.79 38.15 -14.02
C GLU A 865 -15.02 38.50 -15.29
N ARG A 866 -14.52 37.48 -15.97
CA ARG A 866 -13.77 37.59 -17.21
C ARG A 866 -14.56 36.92 -18.32
N MET A 867 -15.08 37.74 -19.23
CA MET A 867 -15.75 37.29 -20.45
C MET A 867 -14.70 36.76 -21.44
N LEU A 868 -14.78 35.49 -21.81
CA LEU A 868 -13.83 34.86 -22.74
C LEU A 868 -14.33 34.86 -24.18
N GLY A 869 -15.58 35.25 -24.42
CA GLY A 869 -16.22 35.21 -25.74
C GLY A 869 -16.62 33.78 -26.12
N VAL A 870 -16.48 33.43 -27.40
CA VAL A 870 -16.91 32.11 -27.93
C VAL A 870 -15.74 31.27 -28.48
N PRO A 871 -14.64 31.08 -27.72
CA PRO A 871 -13.49 30.35 -28.22
C PRO A 871 -13.89 28.90 -28.50
N ARG A 872 -13.56 28.40 -29.70
CA ARG A 872 -13.84 27.00 -30.07
C ARG A 872 -13.03 26.03 -29.20
N TRP A 873 -11.76 26.34 -28.99
CA TRP A 873 -10.82 25.53 -28.20
C TRP A 873 -10.02 26.44 -27.27
N SER A 874 -9.98 26.14 -25.99
CA SER A 874 -9.28 26.96 -24.99
C SER A 874 -8.71 26.14 -23.85
N GLN A 875 -7.59 26.59 -23.30
CA GLN A 875 -7.03 26.10 -22.04
C GLN A 875 -7.68 26.82 -20.85
N THR A 876 -7.85 26.12 -19.73
CA THR A 876 -8.36 26.72 -18.49
C THR A 876 -7.73 26.11 -17.24
N ASP A 877 -7.56 26.95 -16.21
CA ASP A 877 -7.15 26.54 -14.86
C ASP A 877 -8.33 26.60 -13.86
N ALA A 878 -9.57 26.70 -14.36
CA ALA A 878 -10.76 26.77 -13.52
C ALA A 878 -11.03 25.44 -12.81
N GLU A 879 -11.35 25.49 -11.51
CA GLU A 879 -11.59 24.30 -10.69
C GLU A 879 -12.92 23.61 -11.00
N TYR A 880 -13.94 24.38 -11.39
CA TYR A 880 -15.28 23.88 -11.74
C TYR A 880 -15.62 24.29 -13.17
N LEU A 881 -15.87 23.30 -14.03
CA LEU A 881 -16.13 23.49 -15.47
C LEU A 881 -17.58 23.08 -15.77
N PHE A 882 -18.42 24.06 -16.12
CA PHE A 882 -19.83 23.88 -16.48
C PHE A 882 -20.71 23.21 -15.41
N VAL A 883 -20.28 23.30 -14.15
CA VAL A 883 -21.02 22.81 -12.99
C VAL A 883 -21.05 23.87 -11.91
N ASP A 884 -22.12 23.86 -11.11
CA ASP A 884 -22.24 24.78 -9.99
C ASP A 884 -21.15 24.50 -8.93
N PRO A 885 -20.48 25.54 -8.42
CA PRO A 885 -19.55 25.39 -7.32
C PRO A 885 -20.32 24.98 -6.04
N PRO A 886 -19.66 24.31 -5.07
CA PRO A 886 -20.32 23.84 -3.86
C PRO A 886 -20.96 24.99 -3.09
N GLN A 887 -22.16 24.82 -2.52
CA GLN A 887 -22.81 25.90 -1.78
C GLN A 887 -22.07 26.32 -0.49
N GLN A 888 -21.25 25.44 0.07
CA GLN A 888 -20.42 25.71 1.25
C GLN A 888 -19.06 25.00 1.13
N ILE A 889 -18.02 25.63 1.67
CA ILE A 889 -16.68 25.05 1.78
C ILE A 889 -16.15 25.19 3.21
N GLN A 890 -15.27 24.27 3.63
CA GLN A 890 -14.55 24.41 4.90
C GLN A 890 -13.34 25.34 4.70
N THR A 891 -13.33 26.49 5.37
CA THR A 891 -12.26 27.49 5.28
C THR A 891 -11.76 27.93 6.66
N GLY A 892 -10.54 28.47 6.71
CA GLY A 892 -10.00 29.13 7.90
C GLY A 892 -10.66 30.49 8.17
N ARG A 893 -10.09 31.27 9.10
CA ARG A 893 -10.63 32.56 9.60
C ARG A 893 -10.95 33.63 8.54
N ASN A 894 -10.46 33.51 7.31
CA ASN A 894 -10.53 34.56 6.28
C ASN A 894 -11.38 34.18 5.04
N GLY A 895 -12.14 33.08 5.06
CA GLY A 895 -12.91 32.62 3.90
C GLY A 895 -12.07 31.93 2.83
N GLY A 896 -12.63 31.71 1.64
CA GLY A 896 -11.94 31.10 0.50
C GLY A 896 -12.67 31.36 -0.82
N THR A 897 -12.01 31.10 -1.94
CA THR A 897 -12.55 31.27 -3.29
C THR A 897 -12.43 30.00 -4.13
N ARG A 898 -13.26 29.85 -5.16
CA ARG A 898 -13.15 28.81 -6.20
C ARG A 898 -13.32 29.43 -7.58
N SER A 899 -12.46 29.08 -8.53
CA SER A 899 -12.60 29.49 -9.93
C SER A 899 -13.62 28.61 -10.64
N VAL A 900 -14.50 29.25 -11.41
CA VAL A 900 -15.58 28.58 -12.14
C VAL A 900 -15.56 29.06 -13.58
N LEU A 901 -15.62 28.11 -14.52
CA LEU A 901 -15.89 28.39 -15.93
C LEU A 901 -17.33 27.98 -16.22
N SER A 902 -18.14 28.95 -16.61
CA SER A 902 -19.53 28.73 -17.00
C SER A 902 -19.70 28.96 -18.51
N ALA A 903 -20.66 28.24 -19.09
CA ALA A 903 -21.10 28.46 -20.46
C ALA A 903 -22.51 29.05 -20.43
N LEU A 904 -22.68 30.13 -21.17
CA LEU A 904 -23.96 30.79 -21.38
C LEU A 904 -24.45 30.39 -22.78
N ALA A 905 -25.57 29.66 -22.84
CA ALA A 905 -26.22 29.26 -24.09
C ALA A 905 -27.52 30.04 -24.36
N ASP A 906 -28.04 30.78 -23.37
CA ASP A 906 -29.20 31.66 -23.58
C ASP A 906 -28.83 32.79 -24.56
N PRO A 907 -29.64 33.07 -25.61
CA PRO A 907 -29.25 34.02 -26.64
C PRO A 907 -29.03 35.43 -26.13
N ASN A 908 -29.80 35.90 -25.15
CA ASN A 908 -29.63 37.23 -24.60
C ASN A 908 -28.35 37.31 -23.75
N ALA A 909 -28.06 36.26 -22.97
CA ALA A 909 -26.82 36.16 -22.19
C ALA A 909 -25.57 36.04 -23.08
N VAL A 910 -25.65 35.34 -24.20
CA VAL A 910 -24.56 35.29 -25.19
C VAL A 910 -24.34 36.68 -25.81
N MET A 911 -25.42 37.34 -26.24
CA MET A 911 -25.33 38.65 -26.90
C MET A 911 -24.80 39.75 -25.97
N SER A 912 -25.09 39.66 -24.67
CA SER A 912 -24.58 40.62 -23.68
C SER A 912 -23.12 40.39 -23.28
N THR A 913 -22.59 39.18 -23.48
CA THR A 913 -21.22 38.82 -23.05
C THR A 913 -20.20 38.81 -24.20
N VAL A 914 -20.68 38.70 -25.43
CA VAL A 914 -19.84 38.70 -26.64
C VAL A 914 -19.90 40.08 -27.30
N ASN A 915 -18.84 40.88 -27.16
CA ASN A 915 -18.82 42.26 -27.68
C ASN A 915 -18.47 42.36 -29.18
N ALA A 916 -17.86 41.33 -29.76
CA ALA A 916 -17.40 41.34 -31.13
C ALA A 916 -18.54 40.98 -32.11
N PRO A 917 -18.94 41.86 -33.04
CA PRO A 917 -20.07 41.60 -33.95
C PRO A 917 -19.88 40.34 -34.81
N GLU A 918 -18.64 40.03 -35.20
CA GLU A 918 -18.31 38.83 -35.95
C GLU A 918 -18.54 37.55 -35.14
N GLU A 919 -18.28 37.59 -33.83
CA GLU A 919 -18.52 36.46 -32.93
C GLU A 919 -20.01 36.24 -32.68
N GLN A 920 -20.76 37.31 -32.42
CA GLN A 920 -22.22 37.28 -32.33
C GLN A 920 -22.84 36.69 -33.61
N ALA A 921 -22.33 37.10 -34.78
CA ALA A 921 -22.76 36.58 -36.06
C ALA A 921 -22.49 35.07 -36.20
N ARG A 922 -21.30 34.60 -35.83
CA ARG A 922 -20.95 33.17 -35.89
C ARG A 922 -21.85 32.32 -35.02
N VAL A 923 -22.13 32.75 -33.78
CA VAL A 923 -23.01 32.02 -32.86
C VAL A 923 -24.42 31.93 -33.43
N ALA A 924 -24.99 33.07 -33.84
CA ALA A 924 -26.34 33.10 -34.39
C ALA A 924 -26.48 32.24 -35.67
N GLN A 925 -25.45 32.21 -36.51
CA GLN A 925 -25.39 31.32 -37.69
C GLN A 925 -25.31 29.85 -37.32
N ALA A 926 -24.57 29.48 -36.27
CA ALA A 926 -24.46 28.10 -35.80
C ALA A 926 -25.82 27.58 -35.33
N HIS A 927 -26.50 28.33 -34.47
CA HIS A 927 -27.85 28.00 -34.01
C HIS A 927 -28.87 27.93 -35.14
N LEU A 928 -28.87 28.90 -36.07
CA LEU A 928 -29.80 28.90 -37.20
C LEU A 928 -29.63 27.68 -38.11
N ARG A 929 -28.40 27.15 -38.26
CA ARG A 929 -28.11 25.97 -39.08
C ARG A 929 -28.46 24.65 -38.42
N TRP A 930 -28.27 24.55 -37.10
CA TRP A 930 -28.24 23.26 -36.41
C TRP A 930 -29.36 23.05 -35.38
N ASP A 931 -29.93 24.12 -34.83
CA ASP A 931 -31.00 23.98 -33.84
C ASP A 931 -32.27 23.40 -34.49
N PRO A 932 -32.98 22.50 -33.79
CA PRO A 932 -34.18 21.87 -34.31
C PRO A 932 -35.34 22.88 -34.41
N SER A 933 -36.35 22.55 -35.22
CA SER A 933 -37.51 23.42 -35.47
C SER A 933 -38.33 23.78 -34.23
N ASP A 934 -38.26 22.95 -33.18
CA ASP A 934 -38.94 23.13 -31.89
C ASP A 934 -38.05 23.77 -30.81
N SER A 935 -36.82 24.19 -31.15
CA SER A 935 -35.98 24.99 -30.25
C SER A 935 -36.71 26.26 -29.81
N ARG A 936 -36.66 26.53 -28.50
CA ARG A 936 -37.29 27.72 -27.90
C ARG A 936 -36.56 29.01 -28.30
N SER A 937 -35.25 28.92 -28.46
CA SER A 937 -34.39 30.06 -28.75
C SER A 937 -34.26 30.37 -30.24
N LEU A 938 -34.72 29.47 -31.11
CA LEU A 938 -34.58 29.58 -32.56
C LEU A 938 -35.09 30.90 -33.14
N ALA A 939 -36.26 31.37 -32.70
CA ALA A 939 -36.83 32.61 -33.21
C ALA A 939 -36.00 33.84 -32.83
N LEU A 940 -35.45 33.84 -31.61
CA LEU A 940 -34.56 34.89 -31.15
C LEU A 940 -33.24 34.86 -31.93
N TRP A 941 -32.67 33.68 -32.15
CA TRP A 941 -31.49 33.52 -33.01
C TRP A 941 -31.72 33.98 -34.45
N MET A 942 -32.88 33.67 -35.03
CA MET A 942 -33.28 34.17 -36.34
C MET A 942 -33.34 35.69 -36.38
N TRP A 943 -33.97 36.32 -35.38
CA TRP A 943 -34.07 37.77 -35.29
C TRP A 943 -32.69 38.42 -35.14
N ARG A 944 -31.80 37.84 -34.32
CA ARG A 944 -30.42 38.31 -34.17
C ARG A 944 -29.59 38.11 -35.45
N ALA A 945 -29.89 37.08 -36.23
CA ALA A 945 -29.21 36.80 -37.50
C ALA A 945 -29.75 37.64 -38.67
N GLN A 946 -30.95 38.20 -38.57
CA GLN A 946 -31.60 38.96 -39.65
C GLN A 946 -30.75 40.12 -40.21
N PRO A 947 -30.05 40.92 -39.40
CA PRO A 947 -29.21 42.01 -39.91
C PRO A 947 -27.92 41.52 -40.59
N LEU A 948 -27.60 40.22 -40.48
CA LEU A 948 -26.32 39.68 -40.93
C LEU A 948 -26.29 39.49 -42.46
N PRO A 949 -25.15 39.75 -43.11
CA PRO A 949 -24.97 39.43 -44.52
C PRO A 949 -25.20 37.93 -44.78
N GLY A 950 -26.00 37.61 -45.81
CA GLY A 950 -26.28 36.23 -46.20
C GLY A 950 -27.42 35.54 -45.45
N PHE A 951 -28.21 36.28 -44.66
CA PHE A 951 -29.37 35.75 -43.95
C PHE A 951 -30.36 34.99 -44.85
N ASP A 952 -30.69 35.53 -46.03
CA ASP A 952 -31.59 34.87 -46.98
C ASP A 952 -31.08 33.48 -47.41
N ALA A 953 -29.77 33.33 -47.58
CA ALA A 953 -29.15 32.05 -47.93
C ALA A 953 -29.21 31.06 -46.76
N LEU A 954 -29.10 31.54 -45.52
CA LEU A 954 -29.26 30.71 -44.32
C LEU A 954 -30.71 30.23 -44.16
N LEU A 955 -31.70 31.10 -44.38
CA LEU A 955 -33.11 30.69 -44.36
C LEU A 955 -33.40 29.66 -45.46
N ALA A 956 -32.85 29.85 -46.67
CA ALA A 956 -32.98 28.88 -47.76
C ALA A 956 -32.36 27.52 -47.38
N GLN A 957 -31.13 27.52 -46.84
CA GLN A 957 -30.45 26.31 -46.37
C GLN A 957 -31.25 25.59 -45.28
N ARG A 958 -31.88 26.34 -44.37
CA ARG A 958 -32.74 25.76 -43.34
C ARG A 958 -34.00 25.14 -43.92
N LEU A 959 -34.65 25.79 -44.89
CA LEU A 959 -35.84 25.24 -45.56
C LEU A 959 -35.56 24.02 -46.41
N GLU A 960 -34.33 23.86 -46.93
CA GLU A 960 -33.90 22.61 -47.58
C GLU A 960 -33.90 21.43 -46.59
N ARG A 961 -33.52 21.69 -45.33
CA ARG A 961 -33.44 20.67 -44.27
C ARG A 961 -34.77 20.46 -43.54
N HIS A 962 -35.57 21.51 -43.40
CA HIS A 962 -36.88 21.51 -42.76
C HIS A 962 -37.95 22.11 -43.70
N PRO A 963 -38.36 21.38 -44.76
CA PRO A 963 -39.38 21.88 -45.68
C PRO A 963 -40.70 22.17 -44.96
N GLY A 964 -41.19 23.41 -45.06
CA GLY A 964 -42.45 23.80 -44.44
C GLY A 964 -42.35 24.29 -42.98
N GLU A 965 -41.15 24.51 -42.45
CA GLU A 965 -40.98 25.11 -41.13
C GLU A 965 -41.57 26.54 -41.09
N VAL A 966 -42.72 26.65 -40.43
CA VAL A 966 -43.55 27.87 -40.42
C VAL A 966 -42.80 29.07 -39.88
N LEU A 967 -41.95 28.89 -38.86
CA LEU A 967 -41.17 29.98 -38.27
C LEU A 967 -40.18 30.58 -39.28
N THR A 968 -39.46 29.74 -40.04
CA THR A 968 -38.56 30.22 -41.11
C THR A 968 -39.34 30.90 -42.23
N LEU A 969 -40.48 30.34 -42.65
CA LEU A 969 -41.35 30.95 -43.67
C LEU A 969 -41.92 32.30 -43.20
N ARG A 970 -42.32 32.41 -41.94
CA ARG A 970 -42.71 33.66 -41.28
C ARG A 970 -41.57 34.67 -41.29
N MET A 971 -40.36 34.25 -40.96
CA MET A 971 -39.19 35.11 -40.97
C MET A 971 -38.87 35.65 -42.39
N GLN A 972 -39.14 34.88 -43.45
CA GLN A 972 -39.05 35.40 -44.83
C GLN A 972 -40.05 36.54 -45.09
N GLN A 973 -41.27 36.46 -44.54
CA GLN A 973 -42.25 37.55 -44.63
C GLN A 973 -41.73 38.78 -43.87
N ASP A 974 -41.27 38.59 -42.64
CA ASP A 974 -40.84 39.66 -41.74
C ASP A 974 -39.56 40.37 -42.23
N ALA A 975 -38.64 39.64 -42.85
CA ALA A 975 -37.38 40.18 -43.36
C ALA A 975 -37.50 40.85 -44.75
N SER A 976 -38.59 40.61 -45.49
CA SER A 976 -38.79 41.15 -46.83
C SER A 976 -39.66 42.42 -46.82
N LYS A 977 -39.34 43.39 -47.68
CA LYS A 977 -40.12 44.64 -47.86
C LYS A 977 -40.46 44.87 -49.34
N GLY A 978 -41.55 45.59 -49.61
CA GLY A 978 -41.95 46.00 -50.97
C GLY A 978 -42.12 44.82 -51.94
N ALA A 979 -41.50 44.89 -53.12
CA ALA A 979 -41.65 43.87 -54.16
C ALA A 979 -41.10 42.48 -53.75
N ALA A 980 -40.13 42.40 -52.84
CA ALA A 980 -39.64 41.13 -52.32
C ALA A 980 -40.69 40.48 -51.41
N HIS A 981 -41.35 41.27 -50.57
CA HIS A 981 -42.43 40.81 -49.70
C HIS A 981 -43.62 40.27 -50.49
N GLU A 982 -44.03 40.98 -51.55
CA GLU A 982 -45.10 40.52 -52.44
C GLU A 982 -44.79 39.16 -53.09
N ARG A 983 -43.52 38.89 -53.44
CA ARG A 983 -43.10 37.60 -53.98
C ARG A 983 -43.18 36.49 -52.93
N VAL A 984 -42.61 36.71 -51.75
CA VAL A 984 -42.69 35.76 -50.63
C VAL A 984 -44.16 35.43 -50.32
N CYS A 985 -45.01 36.46 -50.26
CA CYS A 985 -46.43 36.30 -50.00
C CYS A 985 -47.18 35.57 -51.12
N ALA A 986 -46.84 35.82 -52.39
CA ALA A 986 -47.43 35.09 -53.52
C ALA A 986 -47.05 33.60 -53.48
N ASP A 987 -45.77 33.30 -53.21
CA ASP A 987 -45.27 31.93 -53.13
C ASP A 987 -45.94 31.15 -51.98
N GLN A 988 -46.03 31.76 -50.80
CA GLN A 988 -46.65 31.13 -49.63
C GLN A 988 -48.17 31.00 -49.76
N ARG A 989 -48.86 31.95 -50.42
CA ARG A 989 -50.28 31.80 -50.81
C ARG A 989 -50.46 30.61 -51.76
N ALA A 990 -49.60 30.46 -52.77
CA ALA A 990 -49.64 29.32 -53.67
C ALA A 990 -49.33 27.98 -52.95
N MET A 991 -48.48 27.99 -51.92
CA MET A 991 -48.27 26.83 -51.05
C MET A 991 -49.55 26.47 -50.28
N ALA A 992 -50.24 27.45 -49.73
CA ALA A 992 -51.49 27.26 -48.99
C ALA A 992 -52.64 26.78 -49.89
N GLU A 993 -52.77 27.31 -51.11
CA GLU A 993 -53.77 26.86 -52.09
C GLU A 993 -53.58 25.39 -52.48
N ARG A 994 -52.32 24.97 -52.69
CA ARG A 994 -51.98 23.55 -52.96
C ARG A 994 -52.24 22.62 -51.77
N ASN A 995 -52.34 23.17 -50.57
CA ASN A 995 -52.47 22.43 -49.32
C ASN A 995 -53.60 23.03 -48.46
N ALA A 996 -54.82 23.04 -48.99
CA ALA A 996 -55.97 23.73 -48.40
C ALA A 996 -56.36 23.26 -46.98
N ASP A 997 -55.95 22.06 -46.57
CA ASP A 997 -56.18 21.51 -45.23
C ASP A 997 -55.01 21.73 -44.25
N ASN A 998 -53.89 22.31 -44.71
CA ASN A 998 -52.74 22.62 -43.86
C ASN A 998 -52.95 23.99 -43.17
N ALA A 999 -53.36 23.95 -41.91
CA ALA A 999 -53.66 25.13 -41.09
C ALA A 999 -52.48 26.12 -40.97
N ASP A 1000 -51.24 25.63 -40.94
CA ASP A 1000 -50.04 26.48 -40.82
C ASP A 1000 -49.80 27.31 -42.08
N LEU A 1001 -50.00 26.70 -43.24
CA LEU A 1001 -49.89 27.43 -44.51
C LEU A 1001 -51.05 28.42 -44.69
N GLN A 1002 -52.25 28.08 -44.20
CA GLN A 1002 -53.36 29.03 -44.17
C GLN A 1002 -53.05 30.24 -43.27
N TYR A 1003 -52.44 30.02 -42.09
CA TYR A 1003 -51.98 31.10 -41.24
C TYR A 1003 -51.00 32.04 -41.96
N LEU A 1004 -49.97 31.48 -42.62
CA LEU A 1004 -49.00 32.28 -43.39
C LEU A 1004 -49.67 33.05 -44.54
N ALA A 1005 -50.65 32.46 -45.21
CA ALA A 1005 -51.38 33.11 -46.28
C ALA A 1005 -52.25 34.28 -45.78
N ILE A 1006 -52.88 34.13 -44.60
CA ILE A 1006 -53.68 35.19 -43.97
C ILE A 1006 -52.79 36.34 -43.50
N ARG A 1007 -51.59 36.08 -42.97
CA ARG A 1007 -50.61 37.13 -42.62
C ARG A 1007 -50.22 38.03 -43.79
N CYS A 1008 -50.32 37.54 -45.02
CA CYS A 1008 -50.04 38.32 -46.22
C CYS A 1008 -51.20 39.24 -46.65
N MET A 1009 -52.33 39.25 -45.92
CA MET A 1009 -53.39 40.23 -46.12
C MET A 1009 -53.00 41.56 -45.46
N PRO A 1010 -53.49 42.72 -45.95
CA PRO A 1010 -53.32 43.99 -45.26
C PRO A 1010 -53.94 43.95 -43.85
N ASP A 1011 -53.25 44.56 -42.89
CA ASP A 1011 -53.69 44.56 -41.49
C ASP A 1011 -55.03 45.30 -41.30
N GLY A 1012 -55.82 44.81 -40.34
CA GLY A 1012 -57.11 45.36 -39.95
C GLY A 1012 -58.25 44.34 -39.97
N ALA A 1013 -59.48 44.84 -39.82
CA ALA A 1013 -60.65 44.01 -39.49
C ALA A 1013 -60.93 42.81 -40.42
N GLN A 1014 -60.52 42.86 -41.69
CA GLN A 1014 -60.68 41.73 -42.62
C GLN A 1014 -59.68 40.60 -42.32
N GLN A 1015 -58.44 40.94 -41.99
CA GLN A 1015 -57.42 39.98 -41.60
C GLN A 1015 -57.78 39.36 -40.23
N ASP A 1016 -58.25 40.15 -39.26
CA ASP A 1016 -58.78 39.65 -37.98
C ASP A 1016 -59.89 38.63 -38.18
N ALA A 1017 -60.87 38.96 -39.02
CA ALA A 1017 -61.99 38.07 -39.31
C ALA A 1017 -61.52 36.77 -39.96
N ALA A 1018 -60.51 36.84 -40.84
CA ALA A 1018 -59.90 35.67 -41.46
C ALA A 1018 -59.16 34.80 -40.42
N PHE A 1019 -58.39 35.38 -39.51
CA PHE A 1019 -57.73 34.63 -38.43
C PHE A 1019 -58.73 33.96 -37.48
N LEU A 1020 -59.79 34.67 -37.07
CA LEU A 1020 -60.84 34.11 -36.21
C LEU A 1020 -61.61 32.97 -36.91
N ALA A 1021 -61.93 33.13 -38.20
CA ALA A 1021 -62.59 32.09 -38.99
C ALA A 1021 -61.69 30.85 -39.17
N ALA A 1022 -60.40 31.06 -39.46
CA ALA A 1022 -59.42 29.99 -39.59
C ALA A 1022 -59.21 29.26 -38.25
N HIS A 1023 -59.08 29.98 -37.13
CA HIS A 1023 -58.99 29.37 -35.81
C HIS A 1023 -60.24 28.56 -35.45
N THR A 1024 -61.44 29.03 -35.83
CA THR A 1024 -62.68 28.27 -35.64
C THR A 1024 -62.65 26.93 -36.40
N ARG A 1025 -62.05 26.89 -37.60
CA ARG A 1025 -61.87 25.66 -38.39
C ARG A 1025 -60.77 24.75 -37.83
N TRP A 1026 -59.69 25.33 -37.30
CA TRP A 1026 -58.53 24.61 -36.76
C TRP A 1026 -58.19 25.08 -35.35
N PRO A 1027 -59.01 24.72 -34.34
CA PRO A 1027 -58.90 25.26 -32.98
C PRO A 1027 -57.61 24.85 -32.27
N ASP A 1028 -57.00 23.72 -32.68
CA ASP A 1028 -55.78 23.18 -32.08
C ASP A 1028 -54.48 23.66 -32.73
N ASN A 1029 -54.54 24.48 -33.79
CA ASN A 1029 -53.33 24.99 -34.45
C ASN A 1029 -52.70 26.14 -33.65
N GLY A 1030 -51.43 26.00 -33.28
CA GLY A 1030 -50.73 26.96 -32.43
C GLY A 1030 -50.58 28.36 -33.04
N TRP A 1031 -50.36 28.47 -34.35
CA TRP A 1031 -50.17 29.76 -35.01
C TRP A 1031 -51.49 30.53 -35.16
N LEU A 1032 -52.58 29.83 -35.45
CA LEU A 1032 -53.92 30.41 -35.46
C LEU A 1032 -54.41 30.79 -34.06
N GLN A 1033 -54.07 30.01 -33.02
CA GLN A 1033 -54.28 30.40 -31.63
C GLN A 1033 -53.49 31.67 -31.27
N LEU A 1034 -52.25 31.79 -31.72
CA LEU A 1034 -51.43 32.99 -31.53
C LEU A 1034 -52.10 34.22 -32.15
N ALA A 1035 -52.51 34.14 -33.42
CA ALA A 1035 -53.17 35.23 -34.12
C ALA A 1035 -54.53 35.61 -33.51
N ALA A 1036 -55.39 34.63 -33.23
CA ALA A 1036 -56.68 34.87 -32.58
C ALA A 1036 -56.51 35.47 -31.17
N GLY A 1037 -55.42 35.13 -30.48
CA GLY A 1037 -55.07 35.70 -29.18
C GLY A 1037 -54.72 37.18 -29.25
N TYR A 1038 -54.01 37.66 -30.29
CA TYR A 1038 -53.76 39.09 -30.52
C TYR A 1038 -55.07 39.85 -30.70
N VAL A 1039 -55.96 39.36 -31.58
CA VAL A 1039 -57.28 39.97 -31.80
C VAL A 1039 -58.11 40.03 -30.51
N ALA A 1040 -58.08 38.96 -29.70
CA ALA A 1040 -58.78 38.92 -28.41
C ALA A 1040 -58.17 39.91 -27.41
N ALA A 1041 -56.83 40.02 -27.35
CA ALA A 1041 -56.14 40.91 -26.42
C ALA A 1041 -56.38 42.38 -26.75
N GLU A 1042 -56.34 42.76 -28.03
CA GLU A 1042 -56.60 44.13 -28.48
C GLU A 1042 -58.02 44.61 -28.15
N ARG A 1043 -58.98 43.68 -28.27
CA ARG A 1043 -60.41 43.85 -27.91
C ARG A 1043 -60.70 43.68 -26.42
N GLN A 1044 -59.67 43.59 -25.58
CA GLN A 1044 -59.77 43.48 -24.12
C GLN A 1044 -60.49 42.20 -23.62
N GLN A 1045 -60.51 41.14 -24.42
CA GLN A 1045 -61.08 39.84 -24.06
C GLN A 1045 -60.03 39.00 -23.31
N TRP A 1046 -59.65 39.46 -22.11
CA TRP A 1046 -58.46 38.98 -21.38
C TRP A 1046 -58.46 37.47 -21.11
N ASP A 1047 -59.57 36.88 -20.66
CA ASP A 1047 -59.65 35.44 -20.40
C ASP A 1047 -59.47 34.60 -21.67
N GLN A 1048 -60.05 35.05 -22.78
CA GLN A 1048 -59.95 34.38 -24.07
C GLN A 1048 -58.53 34.47 -24.62
N ALA A 1049 -57.93 35.67 -24.60
CA ALA A 1049 -56.54 35.88 -25.01
C ALA A 1049 -55.56 35.04 -24.15
N SER A 1050 -55.77 34.99 -22.83
CA SER A 1050 -54.95 34.17 -21.92
C SER A 1050 -55.01 32.68 -22.27
N THR A 1051 -56.21 32.17 -22.57
CA THR A 1051 -56.42 30.77 -22.93
C THR A 1051 -55.76 30.44 -24.27
N LEU A 1052 -55.98 31.29 -25.28
CA LEU A 1052 -55.43 31.12 -26.62
C LEU A 1052 -53.90 31.13 -26.62
N TRP A 1053 -53.28 32.13 -25.99
CA TRP A 1053 -51.82 32.24 -25.92
C TRP A 1053 -51.17 31.18 -25.02
N THR A 1054 -51.85 30.71 -23.96
CA THR A 1054 -51.37 29.55 -23.20
C THR A 1054 -51.35 28.28 -24.08
N GLY A 1055 -52.40 28.08 -24.90
CA GLY A 1055 -52.44 26.97 -25.87
C GLY A 1055 -51.37 27.09 -26.96
N ALA A 1056 -51.12 28.31 -27.43
CA ALA A 1056 -50.13 28.61 -28.47
C ALA A 1056 -48.70 28.35 -27.97
N THR A 1057 -48.33 28.82 -26.77
CA THR A 1057 -46.97 28.63 -26.22
C THR A 1057 -46.63 27.17 -25.92
N GLN A 1058 -47.62 26.34 -25.60
CA GLN A 1058 -47.45 24.89 -25.45
C GLN A 1058 -47.14 24.18 -26.78
N ARG A 1059 -47.69 24.70 -27.90
CA ARG A 1059 -47.58 24.10 -29.24
C ARG A 1059 -46.44 24.71 -30.06
N LEU A 1060 -46.06 25.95 -29.74
CA LEU A 1060 -45.02 26.73 -30.41
C LEU A 1060 -44.00 27.19 -29.36
N PRO A 1061 -43.07 26.32 -28.95
CA PRO A 1061 -42.08 26.67 -27.93
C PRO A 1061 -41.27 27.92 -28.28
N ALA A 1062 -40.89 28.09 -29.54
CA ALA A 1062 -40.21 29.29 -30.05
C ALA A 1062 -41.03 30.57 -29.84
N ALA A 1063 -42.36 30.49 -29.96
CA ALA A 1063 -43.27 31.62 -29.76
C ALA A 1063 -43.40 32.07 -28.30
N GLY A 1064 -43.14 31.15 -27.37
CA GLY A 1064 -43.11 31.43 -25.94
C GLY A 1064 -42.21 32.61 -25.58
N GLU A 1065 -41.04 32.71 -26.21
CA GLU A 1065 -40.04 33.71 -25.88
C GLU A 1065 -40.53 35.15 -26.10
N TRP A 1066 -41.21 35.43 -27.22
CA TRP A 1066 -41.70 36.79 -27.52
C TRP A 1066 -43.11 37.05 -26.97
N ILE A 1067 -44.00 36.05 -26.91
CA ILE A 1067 -45.36 36.26 -26.39
C ILE A 1067 -45.45 36.20 -24.86
N GLY A 1068 -44.41 35.69 -24.19
CA GLY A 1068 -44.43 35.46 -22.75
C GLY A 1068 -44.78 36.70 -21.94
N LEU A 1069 -44.24 37.88 -22.32
CA LEU A 1069 -44.56 39.14 -21.65
C LEU A 1069 -46.03 39.51 -21.81
N ASP A 1070 -46.57 39.48 -23.03
CA ASP A 1070 -47.96 39.86 -23.28
C ASP A 1070 -48.94 38.85 -22.65
N LEU A 1071 -48.60 37.56 -22.63
CA LEU A 1071 -49.36 36.56 -21.89
C LEU A 1071 -49.37 36.85 -20.39
N ALA A 1072 -48.25 37.30 -19.81
CA ALA A 1072 -48.20 37.72 -18.42
C ALA A 1072 -49.07 38.97 -18.16
N ARG A 1073 -49.03 39.98 -19.05
CA ARG A 1073 -49.90 41.17 -18.97
C ARG A 1073 -51.39 40.79 -18.97
N VAL A 1074 -51.78 39.94 -19.91
CA VAL A 1074 -53.16 39.48 -20.05
C VAL A 1074 -53.60 38.62 -18.86
N ARG A 1075 -52.73 37.74 -18.33
CA ARG A 1075 -53.02 36.97 -17.10
C ARG A 1075 -53.19 37.86 -15.89
N ARG A 1076 -52.36 38.89 -15.72
CA ARG A 1076 -52.53 39.89 -14.64
C ARG A 1076 -53.88 40.59 -14.73
N MET A 1077 -54.34 40.92 -15.94
CA MET A 1077 -55.65 41.53 -16.16
C MET A 1077 -56.82 40.57 -15.89
N ALA A 1078 -56.70 39.30 -16.32
CA ALA A 1078 -57.76 38.29 -16.13
C ALA A 1078 -57.87 37.78 -14.68
N GLN A 1079 -56.74 37.51 -14.01
CA GLN A 1079 -56.70 36.75 -12.75
C GLN A 1079 -56.37 37.61 -11.53
N GLY A 1080 -55.84 38.82 -11.72
CA GLY A 1080 -55.68 39.83 -10.67
C GLY A 1080 -54.58 39.59 -9.62
N SER A 1081 -53.62 38.70 -9.86
CA SER A 1081 -52.45 38.52 -8.98
C SER A 1081 -51.14 38.25 -9.74
N ASP A 1082 -50.01 38.65 -9.14
CA ASP A 1082 -48.66 38.36 -9.66
C ASP A 1082 -48.24 36.89 -9.46
N THR A 1083 -48.90 36.17 -8.55
CA THR A 1083 -48.69 34.71 -8.38
C THR A 1083 -49.12 33.90 -9.60
N ALA A 1084 -49.91 34.48 -10.50
CA ALA A 1084 -50.46 33.83 -11.69
C ALA A 1084 -49.50 33.75 -12.90
N VAL A 1085 -48.32 34.37 -12.82
CA VAL A 1085 -47.37 34.48 -13.96
C VAL A 1085 -45.99 33.87 -13.68
N ALA A 1086 -45.74 33.37 -12.48
CA ALA A 1086 -44.43 32.79 -12.12
C ALA A 1086 -44.09 31.54 -12.94
N ASP A 1087 -45.09 30.74 -13.33
CA ASP A 1087 -44.93 29.58 -14.22
C ASP A 1087 -44.43 29.97 -15.62
N LEU A 1088 -44.76 31.18 -16.08
CA LEU A 1088 -44.35 31.69 -17.38
C LEU A 1088 -42.88 32.09 -17.44
N ALA A 1089 -42.18 32.19 -16.31
CA ALA A 1089 -40.73 32.41 -16.29
C ALA A 1089 -39.94 31.27 -16.96
N GLN A 1090 -40.55 30.08 -17.11
CA GLN A 1090 -39.98 28.95 -17.85
C GLN A 1090 -40.27 29.02 -19.36
N VAL A 1091 -41.13 29.94 -19.79
CA VAL A 1091 -41.59 30.09 -21.18
C VAL A 1091 -40.87 31.21 -21.92
N SER A 1092 -40.44 32.26 -21.20
CA SER A 1092 -39.68 33.38 -21.78
C SER A 1092 -38.53 33.80 -20.84
N SER A 1093 -37.30 33.84 -21.37
CA SER A 1093 -36.14 34.32 -20.63
C SER A 1093 -36.22 35.82 -20.35
N MET A 1094 -36.79 36.59 -21.29
CA MET A 1094 -37.05 38.02 -21.11
C MET A 1094 -38.07 38.26 -19.98
N LEU A 1095 -39.16 37.50 -19.93
CA LEU A 1095 -40.12 37.60 -18.82
C LEU A 1095 -39.47 37.25 -17.48
N ARG A 1096 -38.65 36.21 -17.43
CA ARG A 1096 -37.93 35.82 -16.21
C ARG A 1096 -37.09 36.98 -15.68
N GLN A 1097 -36.37 37.68 -16.54
CA GLN A 1097 -35.60 38.87 -16.16
C GLN A 1097 -36.52 39.98 -15.62
N MET A 1098 -37.64 40.26 -16.27
CA MET A 1098 -38.61 41.25 -15.77
C MET A 1098 -39.15 40.91 -14.39
N LEU A 1099 -39.50 39.64 -14.15
CA LEU A 1099 -40.02 39.17 -12.86
C LEU A 1099 -38.94 39.22 -11.75
N LEU A 1100 -37.67 38.94 -12.08
CA LEU A 1100 -36.56 39.07 -11.13
C LEU A 1100 -36.32 40.53 -10.72
N LEU A 1101 -36.41 41.46 -11.67
CA LEU A 1101 -36.34 42.90 -11.40
C LEU A 1101 -37.51 43.35 -10.52
N GLU A 1102 -38.72 42.89 -10.80
CA GLU A 1102 -39.90 43.16 -9.97
C GLU A 1102 -39.77 42.60 -8.54
N ALA A 1103 -39.18 41.42 -8.39
CA ALA A 1103 -38.92 40.79 -7.11
C ALA A 1103 -37.78 41.46 -6.31
N GLY A 1104 -36.93 42.24 -6.97
CA GLY A 1104 -35.75 42.87 -6.36
C GLY A 1104 -34.61 41.89 -6.06
N THR A 1105 -34.56 40.75 -6.76
CA THR A 1105 -33.52 39.73 -6.58
C THR A 1105 -32.36 40.00 -7.55
N GLY A 1106 -31.19 40.40 -7.04
CA GLY A 1106 -29.98 40.70 -7.84
C GLY A 1106 -29.35 42.07 -7.52
N GLU A 1107 -29.13 42.38 -6.24
CA GLU A 1107 -28.96 43.73 -5.68
C GLU A 1107 -27.69 44.54 -6.08
N ASP A 1108 -26.85 44.11 -7.02
CA ASP A 1108 -25.57 44.76 -7.35
C ASP A 1108 -25.46 45.29 -8.80
N THR A 1109 -26.58 45.57 -9.47
CA THR A 1109 -26.59 46.14 -10.83
C THR A 1109 -27.35 47.47 -10.90
N PRO A 1110 -27.06 48.35 -11.87
CA PRO A 1110 -27.81 49.61 -12.04
C PRO A 1110 -29.32 49.41 -12.25
N TYR A 1111 -29.74 48.25 -12.77
CA TYR A 1111 -31.14 47.86 -12.95
C TYR A 1111 -31.92 47.68 -11.64
N ALA A 1112 -31.25 47.56 -10.49
CA ALA A 1112 -31.89 47.58 -9.19
C ALA A 1112 -32.70 48.88 -8.96
N ALA A 1113 -32.37 49.96 -9.68
CA ALA A 1113 -33.11 51.21 -9.66
C ALA A 1113 -34.61 51.03 -9.98
N TYR A 1114 -34.96 50.15 -10.93
CA TYR A 1114 -36.35 49.89 -11.30
C TYR A 1114 -37.13 49.19 -10.18
N ALA A 1115 -36.48 48.32 -9.41
CA ALA A 1115 -37.09 47.67 -8.23
C ALA A 1115 -37.36 48.69 -7.12
N SER A 1116 -36.42 49.62 -6.88
CA SER A 1116 -36.57 50.72 -5.92
C SER A 1116 -37.68 51.68 -6.33
N LEU A 1117 -37.72 52.05 -7.63
CA LEU A 1117 -38.80 52.84 -8.23
C LEU A 1117 -40.17 52.19 -8.02
N ALA A 1118 -40.29 50.89 -8.28
CA ALA A 1118 -41.54 50.14 -8.12
C ALA A 1118 -42.07 50.14 -6.67
N LYS A 1119 -41.17 50.19 -5.68
CA LYS A 1119 -41.49 50.28 -4.24
C LYS A 1119 -41.79 51.71 -3.77
N GLY A 1120 -41.65 52.71 -4.65
CA GLY A 1120 -41.81 54.13 -4.33
C GLY A 1120 -40.58 54.78 -3.71
N ASP A 1121 -39.42 54.11 -3.65
CA ASP A 1121 -38.16 54.70 -3.19
C ASP A 1121 -37.41 55.37 -4.34
N LEU A 1122 -37.94 56.52 -4.76
CA LEU A 1122 -37.45 57.27 -5.92
C LEU A 1122 -36.00 57.75 -5.74
N VAL A 1123 -35.60 58.08 -4.51
CA VAL A 1123 -34.27 58.62 -4.20
C VAL A 1123 -33.21 57.54 -4.30
N THR A 1124 -33.48 56.35 -3.75
CA THR A 1124 -32.55 55.22 -3.87
C THR A 1124 -32.45 54.76 -5.32
N GLY A 1125 -33.57 54.74 -6.06
CA GLY A 1125 -33.58 54.43 -7.50
C GLY A 1125 -32.63 55.34 -8.29
N LEU A 1126 -32.73 56.67 -8.12
CA LEU A 1126 -31.84 57.63 -8.78
C LEU A 1126 -30.36 57.44 -8.43
N LYS A 1127 -30.06 57.05 -7.19
CA LYS A 1127 -28.67 56.79 -6.76
C LYS A 1127 -28.13 55.50 -7.39
N GLN A 1128 -28.96 54.46 -7.46
CA GLN A 1128 -28.59 53.17 -8.06
C GLN A 1128 -28.36 53.28 -9.57
N SER A 1129 -29.10 54.16 -10.25
CA SER A 1129 -28.97 54.36 -11.70
C SER A 1129 -27.87 55.34 -12.10
N ALA A 1130 -27.24 56.06 -11.17
CA ALA A 1130 -26.29 57.12 -11.50
C ALA A 1130 -25.06 56.59 -12.26
N ASP A 1131 -24.58 57.35 -13.25
CA ASP A 1131 -23.42 57.02 -14.10
C ASP A 1131 -23.54 55.65 -14.81
N SER A 1132 -24.78 55.24 -15.11
CA SER A 1132 -25.08 53.96 -15.76
C SER A 1132 -25.92 54.11 -17.03
N GLU A 1133 -26.00 53.05 -17.81
CA GLU A 1133 -26.81 52.95 -19.03
C GLU A 1133 -28.31 53.15 -18.83
N VAL A 1134 -28.83 52.97 -17.60
CA VAL A 1134 -30.26 53.11 -17.29
C VAL A 1134 -30.61 54.46 -16.66
N GLU A 1135 -29.62 55.35 -16.43
CA GLU A 1135 -29.86 56.64 -15.76
C GLU A 1135 -30.92 57.48 -16.47
N GLU A 1136 -30.85 57.55 -17.80
CA GLU A 1136 -31.75 58.37 -18.62
C GLU A 1136 -33.22 57.93 -18.45
N ASP A 1137 -33.48 56.63 -18.64
CA ASP A 1137 -34.83 56.06 -18.50
C ASP A 1137 -35.36 56.22 -17.06
N VAL A 1138 -34.53 55.93 -16.05
CA VAL A 1138 -34.92 56.05 -14.63
C VAL A 1138 -35.26 57.50 -14.26
N VAL A 1139 -34.50 58.48 -14.73
CA VAL A 1139 -34.79 59.91 -14.47
C VAL A 1139 -36.18 60.30 -14.97
N HIS A 1140 -36.55 59.86 -16.17
CA HIS A 1140 -37.85 60.17 -16.76
C HIS A 1140 -39.00 59.42 -16.08
N LEU A 1141 -38.80 58.14 -15.72
CA LEU A 1141 -39.80 57.40 -14.95
C LEU A 1141 -40.02 57.98 -13.55
N VAL A 1142 -38.95 58.42 -12.89
CA VAL A 1142 -39.04 59.11 -11.59
C VAL A 1142 -39.79 60.42 -11.74
N ALA A 1143 -39.51 61.24 -12.77
CA ALA A 1143 -40.25 62.48 -13.02
C ALA A 1143 -41.76 62.26 -13.29
N ALA A 1144 -42.11 61.12 -13.87
CA ALA A 1144 -43.49 60.70 -14.11
C ALA A 1144 -44.17 60.04 -12.89
N SER A 1145 -43.45 59.82 -11.79
CA SER A 1145 -43.97 59.12 -10.60
C SER A 1145 -44.77 60.00 -9.63
N ASP A 1146 -45.72 59.38 -8.94
CA ASP A 1146 -46.40 60.01 -7.81
C ASP A 1146 -45.36 60.28 -6.69
N GLY A 1147 -45.21 61.54 -6.29
CA GLY A 1147 -44.21 61.96 -5.28
C GLY A 1147 -42.83 62.32 -5.84
N ALA A 1148 -42.69 62.50 -7.16
CA ALA A 1148 -41.45 62.91 -7.81
C ALA A 1148 -40.86 64.22 -7.23
N PRO A 1149 -39.53 64.30 -6.99
CA PRO A 1149 -38.87 65.55 -6.60
C PRO A 1149 -38.94 66.62 -7.70
N ASP A 1150 -39.25 67.88 -7.34
CA ASP A 1150 -39.41 68.99 -8.28
C ASP A 1150 -38.17 69.23 -9.17
N ASP A 1151 -36.97 69.03 -8.62
CA ASP A 1151 -35.71 69.19 -9.35
C ASP A 1151 -35.52 68.12 -10.44
N VAL A 1152 -36.01 66.90 -10.19
CA VAL A 1152 -35.99 65.79 -11.15
C VAL A 1152 -37.03 66.00 -12.25
N VAL A 1153 -38.24 66.49 -11.90
CA VAL A 1153 -39.26 66.91 -12.87
C VAL A 1153 -38.71 68.00 -13.79
N ALA A 1154 -38.07 69.03 -13.23
CA ALA A 1154 -37.43 70.09 -14.01
C ALA A 1154 -36.24 69.60 -14.86
N ARG A 1155 -35.50 68.57 -14.40
CA ARG A 1155 -34.45 67.91 -15.20
C ARG A 1155 -35.06 67.20 -16.41
N SER A 1156 -36.08 66.38 -16.20
CA SER A 1156 -36.77 65.63 -17.26
C SER A 1156 -37.35 66.54 -18.36
N VAL A 1157 -37.87 67.72 -17.99
CA VAL A 1157 -38.43 68.66 -18.97
C VAL A 1157 -37.34 69.37 -19.77
N ARG A 1158 -36.21 69.72 -19.14
CA ARG A 1158 -35.08 70.41 -19.81
C ARG A 1158 -34.28 69.49 -20.72
N THR A 1159 -34.19 68.22 -20.38
CA THR A 1159 -33.47 67.21 -21.14
C THR A 1159 -34.46 66.10 -21.51
N PRO A 1160 -35.25 66.25 -22.58
CA PRO A 1160 -36.13 65.20 -23.06
C PRO A 1160 -35.35 63.94 -23.46
N PRO A 1161 -35.99 62.75 -23.41
CA PRO A 1161 -35.32 61.49 -23.75
C PRO A 1161 -34.78 61.49 -25.19
N GLY A 1162 -33.52 61.07 -25.34
CA GLY A 1162 -32.81 60.87 -26.60
C GLY A 1162 -33.35 59.70 -27.42
N GLN A 1163 -32.81 59.48 -28.63
CA GLN A 1163 -33.33 58.43 -29.55
C GLN A 1163 -33.25 57.02 -28.97
N ASP A 1164 -32.28 56.77 -28.09
CA ASP A 1164 -32.01 55.45 -27.51
C ASP A 1164 -32.89 55.12 -26.29
N ALA A 1165 -33.55 56.13 -25.70
CA ALA A 1165 -34.47 55.94 -24.58
C ALA A 1165 -35.73 55.16 -25.00
N SER A 1166 -36.26 54.35 -24.10
CA SER A 1166 -37.40 53.48 -24.41
C SER A 1166 -38.65 54.27 -24.81
N GLU A 1167 -39.45 53.68 -25.70
CA GLU A 1167 -40.64 54.35 -26.25
C GLU A 1167 -41.69 54.65 -25.17
N SER A 1168 -41.89 53.74 -24.21
CA SER A 1168 -42.76 53.96 -23.05
C SER A 1168 -42.29 55.15 -22.21
N VAL A 1169 -40.97 55.33 -22.04
CA VAL A 1169 -40.38 56.51 -21.38
C VAL A 1169 -40.64 57.78 -22.19
N ALA A 1170 -40.51 57.75 -23.51
CA ALA A 1170 -40.81 58.91 -24.35
C ALA A 1170 -42.29 59.35 -24.26
N PHE A 1171 -43.23 58.39 -24.22
CA PHE A 1171 -44.65 58.66 -23.96
C PHE A 1171 -44.89 59.29 -22.58
N LEU A 1172 -44.25 58.78 -21.54
CA LEU A 1172 -44.37 59.33 -20.18
C LEU A 1172 -43.74 60.71 -20.05
N ALA A 1173 -42.58 60.95 -20.68
CA ALA A 1173 -41.93 62.25 -20.74
C ALA A 1173 -42.80 63.29 -21.47
N LEU A 1174 -43.50 62.89 -22.54
CA LEU A 1174 -44.51 63.72 -23.20
C LEU A 1174 -45.64 64.11 -22.23
N ALA A 1175 -46.12 63.17 -21.41
CA ALA A 1175 -47.14 63.44 -20.41
C ALA A 1175 -46.66 64.37 -19.30
N VAL A 1176 -45.43 64.22 -18.82
CA VAL A 1176 -44.79 65.14 -17.84
C VAL A 1176 -44.67 66.54 -18.44
N ALA A 1177 -44.09 66.67 -19.64
CA ALA A 1177 -43.93 67.96 -20.30
C ALA A 1177 -45.27 68.69 -20.51
N ALA A 1178 -46.32 67.96 -20.91
CA ALA A 1178 -47.65 68.53 -21.06
C ALA A 1178 -48.29 68.94 -19.71
N ARG A 1179 -48.06 68.18 -18.63
CA ARG A 1179 -48.51 68.52 -17.27
C ARG A 1179 -47.87 69.82 -16.78
N GLU A 1180 -46.58 70.01 -17.05
CA GLU A 1180 -45.81 71.20 -16.67
C GLU A 1180 -45.96 72.39 -17.64
N GLY A 1181 -46.73 72.24 -18.72
CA GLY A 1181 -46.96 73.29 -19.71
C GLY A 1181 -45.74 73.61 -20.60
N ALA A 1182 -44.81 72.66 -20.76
CA ALA A 1182 -43.63 72.79 -21.63
C ALA A 1182 -43.92 72.46 -23.11
N ASP A 1183 -42.97 72.75 -24.00
CA ASP A 1183 -43.08 72.39 -25.43
C ASP A 1183 -43.03 70.86 -25.61
N THR A 1184 -43.99 70.34 -26.36
CA THR A 1184 -44.19 68.91 -26.62
C THR A 1184 -43.96 68.52 -28.08
N SER A 1185 -43.67 69.49 -28.95
CA SER A 1185 -43.63 69.31 -30.40
C SER A 1185 -42.62 68.24 -30.85
N ALA A 1186 -41.39 68.27 -30.32
CA ALA A 1186 -40.33 67.35 -30.70
C ALA A 1186 -40.61 65.89 -30.27
N LEU A 1187 -41.02 65.69 -29.01
CA LEU A 1187 -41.39 64.36 -28.51
C LEU A 1187 -42.59 63.79 -29.25
N ARG A 1188 -43.58 64.63 -29.55
CA ARG A 1188 -44.75 64.22 -30.33
C ARG A 1188 -44.38 63.83 -31.76
N ALA A 1189 -43.50 64.60 -32.42
CA ALA A 1189 -43.05 64.28 -33.77
C ALA A 1189 -42.27 62.96 -33.81
N ARG A 1190 -41.43 62.70 -32.80
CA ARG A 1190 -40.73 61.41 -32.64
C ARG A 1190 -41.72 60.25 -32.49
N LEU A 1191 -42.66 60.35 -31.56
CA LEU A 1191 -43.65 59.29 -31.30
C LEU A 1191 -44.59 59.07 -32.49
N ALA A 1192 -44.92 60.11 -33.25
CA ALA A 1192 -45.74 59.97 -34.46
C ALA A 1192 -44.97 59.34 -35.65
N ALA A 1193 -43.64 59.35 -35.59
CA ALA A 1193 -42.77 58.76 -36.59
C ALA A 1193 -42.19 57.39 -36.15
N SER A 1194 -42.62 56.86 -35.00
CA SER A 1194 -42.18 55.54 -34.56
C SER A 1194 -42.79 54.43 -35.44
N GLU A 1195 -42.12 53.29 -35.47
CA GLU A 1195 -42.62 52.09 -36.15
C GLU A 1195 -43.68 51.34 -35.32
N ASP A 1196 -44.07 51.84 -34.14
CA ASP A 1196 -45.15 51.27 -33.32
C ASP A 1196 -46.51 51.60 -33.96
N GLU A 1197 -47.19 50.55 -34.40
CA GLU A 1197 -48.51 50.59 -35.05
C GLU A 1197 -49.58 51.25 -34.16
N ASP A 1198 -49.43 51.15 -32.83
CA ASP A 1198 -50.36 51.71 -31.86
C ASP A 1198 -50.05 53.16 -31.47
N ALA A 1199 -48.87 53.70 -31.80
CA ALA A 1199 -48.43 55.01 -31.33
C ALA A 1199 -49.40 56.13 -31.70
N GLY A 1200 -49.95 56.07 -32.92
CA GLY A 1200 -50.99 56.99 -33.38
C GLY A 1200 -52.26 56.94 -32.53
N ALA A 1201 -52.67 55.75 -32.08
CA ALA A 1201 -53.83 55.55 -31.22
C ALA A 1201 -53.59 56.07 -29.79
N VAL A 1202 -52.42 55.79 -29.22
CA VAL A 1202 -52.01 56.31 -27.90
C VAL A 1202 -51.96 57.84 -27.89
N LEU A 1203 -51.43 58.47 -28.95
CA LEU A 1203 -51.42 59.93 -29.09
C LEU A 1203 -52.84 60.53 -29.19
N ARG A 1204 -53.76 59.88 -29.90
CA ARG A 1204 -55.17 60.32 -29.97
C ARG A 1204 -55.86 60.23 -28.60
N PHE A 1205 -55.63 59.14 -27.87
CA PHE A 1205 -56.11 58.98 -26.49
C PHE A 1205 -55.56 60.10 -25.59
N PHE A 1206 -54.26 60.34 -25.65
CA PHE A 1206 -53.59 61.40 -24.89
C PHE A 1206 -54.21 62.78 -25.14
N ASP A 1207 -54.51 63.12 -26.39
CA ASP A 1207 -55.15 64.40 -26.73
C ASP A 1207 -56.57 64.52 -26.17
N GLN A 1208 -57.35 63.43 -26.16
CA GLN A 1208 -58.67 63.42 -25.52
C GLN A 1208 -58.56 63.63 -24.00
N VAL A 1209 -57.59 62.96 -23.35
CA VAL A 1209 -57.39 63.11 -21.91
C VAL A 1209 -56.94 64.53 -21.55
N ARG A 1210 -56.01 65.11 -22.32
CA ARG A 1210 -55.46 66.46 -22.14
C ARG A 1210 -56.50 67.56 -22.37
N SER A 1211 -57.40 67.39 -23.33
CA SER A 1211 -58.46 68.38 -23.64
C SER A 1211 -59.63 68.37 -22.66
N GLY A 1212 -59.62 67.48 -21.66
CA GLY A 1212 -60.68 67.34 -20.67
C GLY A 1212 -61.84 66.43 -21.11
N GLY A 1213 -61.64 65.59 -22.13
CA GLY A 1213 -62.61 64.60 -22.58
C GLY A 1213 -62.97 63.57 -21.48
N GLY A 1214 -64.22 63.08 -21.53
CA GLY A 1214 -64.69 62.01 -20.64
C GLY A 1214 -64.05 60.66 -20.95
N GLU A 1215 -64.10 59.73 -19.99
CA GLU A 1215 -63.46 58.39 -20.10
C GLU A 1215 -63.87 57.65 -21.36
N GLN A 1216 -65.16 57.64 -21.70
CA GLN A 1216 -65.69 56.96 -22.89
C GLN A 1216 -65.13 57.51 -24.21
N ALA A 1217 -64.95 58.82 -24.32
CA ALA A 1217 -64.39 59.46 -25.52
C ALA A 1217 -62.90 59.16 -25.67
N ALA A 1218 -62.18 59.09 -24.54
CA ALA A 1218 -60.79 58.65 -24.50
C ALA A 1218 -60.67 57.19 -24.95
N GLU A 1219 -61.43 56.26 -24.37
CA GLU A 1219 -61.40 54.83 -24.76
C GLU A 1219 -61.74 54.59 -26.24
N GLN A 1220 -62.70 55.33 -26.80
CA GLN A 1220 -63.01 55.27 -28.23
C GLN A 1220 -61.87 55.78 -29.13
N ALA A 1221 -61.12 56.78 -28.67
CA ALA A 1221 -59.98 57.31 -29.43
C ALA A 1221 -58.76 56.36 -29.42
N LEU A 1222 -58.64 55.54 -28.37
CA LEU A 1222 -57.64 54.49 -28.25
C LEU A 1222 -57.99 53.30 -29.16
N GLY A 1223 -59.23 52.78 -29.10
CA GLY A 1223 -59.67 51.67 -29.94
C GLY A 1223 -59.04 50.32 -29.57
N ASP A 1224 -58.92 49.45 -30.57
CA ASP A 1224 -58.26 48.13 -30.47
C ASP A 1224 -56.75 48.35 -30.61
N VAL A 1225 -56.01 48.15 -29.52
CA VAL A 1225 -54.55 48.36 -29.41
C VAL A 1225 -53.96 47.28 -28.53
N SER A 1226 -52.66 47.03 -28.65
CA SER A 1226 -51.96 46.03 -27.85
C SER A 1226 -52.10 46.28 -26.33
N PRO A 1227 -51.97 45.23 -25.49
CA PRO A 1227 -52.01 45.38 -24.03
C PRO A 1227 -50.97 46.38 -23.49
N ARG A 1228 -49.76 46.39 -24.08
CA ARG A 1228 -48.69 47.35 -23.73
C ARG A 1228 -49.12 48.78 -24.03
N ALA A 1229 -49.56 49.06 -25.26
CA ALA A 1229 -49.98 50.40 -25.68
C ALA A 1229 -51.14 50.93 -24.83
N ARG A 1230 -52.11 50.06 -24.49
CA ARG A 1230 -53.20 50.40 -23.57
C ARG A 1230 -52.69 50.75 -22.18
N GLY A 1231 -51.76 49.97 -21.63
CA GLY A 1231 -51.10 50.25 -20.36
C GLY A 1231 -50.36 51.60 -20.38
N THR A 1232 -49.61 51.89 -21.44
CA THR A 1232 -48.88 53.16 -21.62
C THR A 1232 -49.84 54.34 -21.70
N ALA A 1233 -50.94 54.23 -22.46
CA ALA A 1233 -51.98 55.25 -22.53
C ALA A 1233 -52.56 55.57 -21.14
N TYR A 1234 -52.89 54.54 -20.35
CA TYR A 1234 -53.40 54.71 -18.99
C TYR A 1234 -52.36 55.31 -18.02
N ALA A 1235 -51.09 54.94 -18.15
CA ALA A 1235 -50.01 55.55 -17.38
C ALA A 1235 -49.85 57.04 -17.71
N MET A 1236 -49.87 57.42 -19.01
CA MET A 1236 -49.86 58.83 -19.42
C MET A 1236 -51.05 59.61 -18.85
N ALA A 1237 -52.24 59.02 -18.83
CA ALA A 1237 -53.41 59.64 -18.21
C ALA A 1237 -53.24 59.84 -16.70
N ALA A 1238 -52.63 58.87 -16.02
CA ALA A 1238 -52.30 58.98 -14.60
C ALA A 1238 -51.30 60.11 -14.31
N VAL A 1239 -50.27 60.26 -15.15
CA VAL A 1239 -49.31 61.38 -15.06
C VAL A 1239 -50.00 62.72 -15.27
N LEU A 1240 -50.80 62.87 -16.33
CA LEU A 1240 -51.48 64.12 -16.68
C LEU A 1240 -52.51 64.56 -15.62
N ARG A 1241 -53.32 63.63 -15.12
CA ARG A 1241 -54.44 63.94 -14.22
C ARG A 1241 -54.06 63.84 -12.73
N GLY A 1242 -52.90 63.27 -12.41
CA GLY A 1242 -52.49 62.98 -11.04
C GLY A 1242 -53.58 62.20 -10.28
N GLN A 1243 -53.92 62.65 -9.08
CA GLN A 1243 -54.96 62.04 -8.24
C GLN A 1243 -56.38 62.08 -8.85
N ARG A 1244 -56.62 62.87 -9.91
CA ARG A 1244 -57.92 62.91 -10.61
C ARG A 1244 -58.06 61.81 -11.68
N CYS A 1245 -57.04 60.99 -11.88
CA CYS A 1245 -57.12 59.85 -12.79
C CYS A 1245 -58.03 58.75 -12.22
N PRO A 1246 -58.91 58.12 -13.02
CA PRO A 1246 -59.72 56.99 -12.59
C PRO A 1246 -58.86 55.86 -12.00
N ALA A 1247 -59.29 55.32 -10.84
CA ALA A 1247 -58.57 54.25 -10.15
C ALA A 1247 -58.38 53.00 -11.04
N GLN A 1248 -59.34 52.72 -11.92
CA GLN A 1248 -59.28 51.61 -12.87
C GLN A 1248 -58.13 51.74 -13.89
N TRP A 1249 -57.83 52.95 -14.37
CA TRP A 1249 -56.72 53.18 -15.31
C TRP A 1249 -55.37 53.06 -14.60
N ARG A 1250 -55.26 53.55 -13.36
CA ARG A 1250 -54.06 53.37 -12.54
C ARG A 1250 -53.80 51.89 -12.27
N GLU A 1251 -54.83 51.13 -11.89
CA GLU A 1251 -54.70 49.69 -11.66
C GLU A 1251 -54.35 48.92 -12.94
N ALA A 1252 -55.02 49.21 -14.05
CA ALA A 1252 -54.74 48.58 -15.33
C ALA A 1252 -53.32 48.90 -15.81
N ALA A 1253 -52.83 50.13 -15.66
CA ALA A 1253 -51.44 50.49 -15.98
C ALA A 1253 -50.43 49.70 -15.13
N ARG A 1254 -50.69 49.50 -13.83
CA ARG A 1254 -49.81 48.69 -12.94
C ARG A 1254 -49.76 47.22 -13.35
N ARG A 1255 -50.87 46.66 -13.85
CA ARG A 1255 -50.97 45.26 -14.27
C ARG A 1255 -50.45 45.01 -15.68
N LEU A 1256 -50.69 45.94 -16.59
CA LEU A 1256 -50.32 45.83 -18.00
C LEU A 1256 -48.86 46.19 -18.27
N LEU A 1257 -48.20 46.95 -17.40
CA LEU A 1257 -46.81 47.39 -17.60
C LEU A 1257 -45.87 46.82 -16.55
N PHE A 1258 -44.68 46.39 -16.98
CA PHE A 1258 -43.59 45.98 -16.08
C PHE A 1258 -42.88 47.21 -15.51
N VAL A 1259 -42.06 47.00 -14.48
CA VAL A 1259 -41.40 48.08 -13.72
C VAL A 1259 -40.46 48.98 -14.53
N MET A 1260 -39.95 48.51 -15.66
CA MET A 1260 -39.16 49.35 -16.57
C MET A 1260 -40.02 50.22 -17.50
N GLU A 1261 -41.31 49.92 -17.62
CA GLU A 1261 -42.21 50.56 -18.59
C GLU A 1261 -43.14 51.60 -17.94
N ARG A 1262 -43.19 51.64 -16.60
CA ARG A 1262 -44.13 52.47 -15.84
C ARG A 1262 -43.49 53.25 -14.71
N PRO A 1263 -44.04 54.43 -14.36
CA PRO A 1263 -43.64 55.14 -13.16
C PRO A 1263 -44.29 54.51 -11.91
N TYR A 1264 -43.91 54.98 -10.72
CA TYR A 1264 -44.63 54.66 -9.49
C TYR A 1264 -45.98 55.39 -9.48
N LEU A 1265 -47.08 54.64 -9.40
CA LEU A 1265 -48.46 55.14 -9.52
C LEU A 1265 -49.28 55.03 -8.20
N GLY A 1266 -48.57 54.87 -7.07
CA GLY A 1266 -49.17 54.65 -5.75
C GLY A 1266 -49.54 53.20 -5.46
#